data_AF-K8MRB6-F1
#
_entry.id   AF-K8MRB6-F1
#
_cell.length_a   1.000
_cell.length_b   1.000
_cell.length_c   1.000
_cell.angle_alpha   90.00
_cell.angle_beta   90.00
_cell.angle_gamma   90.00
#
_symmetry.space_group_name_H-M   'P 1'
#
loop_
_entity.id
_entity.type
_entity.pdbx_description
1 polymer ?
#
loop_
_entity_poly.entity_id
_entity_poly.type
_entity_poly.pdbx_seq_one_letter_code
_entity_poly.pdbx_strand_id
1 'polypeptide(L)'
;MIYLQEGNFPLNEAFSSEIVQEANSTYQLTFKFPTSDPKWASLIPETELVADDLHGEQYFTIFEVEKQHGYVTVYANQVATLLNGYSINKINVDRVNGATVMNALVAGFKRETPFTFFSDVMSKHTLNLKDISAMEALAKDKHSIVGQWGGDLVRDKYSVRLLEHGGIENESLFAYKKNMKSFQETKSTKELRTRIHFKKVIEAHEEGKKDQILTVTIDSPLITKYKHIYEADMEVQDQDVVDQKTLEEYGKRYFRETLCDMIEESLEIDVVGQADQPVHMFDIVSIFHESYDVDLRKKITKYKFNPMSNKLVSIGFGEVARTLADSISGMVNDSVDKKMKSYDAEYEAKVQKLVDNANAEYDKQAKELEHKITDGIEQAKAQAEVVKQEISAKVTEKINAANQANKNEIVEEFRARYNGIEVNMQGLKATTDQLKTSDADIQKLINDFKTQTQSQFVGVQGAQSRFEQTTEKAISDLINVANGKADRSYVEQTVNGIKEQLTSSTIGGPNLIRDTAYKEGTKYFGSNGIAKIGNHPFYFNGSKPILIFSNNDQTEKVISSNRFLLEKNTDYTLNFRGFNNSALTSYDVFILGRRNGETQGFTIVKQLINGKKLSTSELESVSVQFNSGDIDNAYLRFDNNGTNGGQSDLYIAEIDLYKGTQKRPWQPALEDQEYLVTQAQATFERTIQGLSTQLTQLESKAGPNGELEQRMQTYSEKAAVDALKATRQILEQGYIAKAKYDEDVAGINRRFESVATDTTPDNLIRFADTLTEYSVSNNNNNNRLSRSEDGIFKMKIDGSPSTTWLGPCFPIYIDRILQGDVYSIAFDYMIKSSVEVDKGLTFALKNHSNNTAIFAQGFADKNTPKDRWIRAEFHFTANRDFEFNKTGNFPFYIYAINNGEFWVRNPILVRGSKIPAFRPSPLDKAGTSEAKIESKIAEYRQTVDGQFTTITNQIGDMLRKTDIQITPSQISFGTGKSINGRTISSLMVQEPESIALIAQLIKVKGDMVVDGSILGRHIASESVETGHMKAGSVTTPVLASNSVTADKMLVDSAMINKLVTNQAFIRELMAQKAFITQLASIDFSAERIKGGRLESNTGSLVFDLDNSAMNMLTDTAVIRRVFNNFPTQFIRYGTHIENGNRFSKTIIGSNRDGTENSGNRTFSGIEIYNSTNEDVEDYTKFYADKLYLQHSEYKQGWIIQNAGKPRIAPLNGTTYSEMIASDFRLIYTADGNHRSVGTYLWDLLTCFGTLQKYGWDLKNSAAQRHIGGVLSKYNYR
;
A
#
# COMPACT_ATOMS: atom_id res chain seq x y z
N MET A 1 24.19 -31.73 -36.02
CA MET A 1 24.87 -32.48 -37.10
C MET A 1 25.72 -31.52 -37.92
N ILE A 2 26.72 -32.02 -38.65
CA ILE A 2 27.63 -31.23 -39.51
C ILE A 2 27.52 -31.73 -40.96
N TYR A 3 27.46 -30.81 -41.92
CA TYR A 3 27.30 -31.08 -43.35
C TYR A 3 28.27 -30.24 -44.19
N LEU A 4 28.65 -30.76 -45.35
CA LEU A 4 29.17 -29.94 -46.45
C LEU A 4 28.02 -29.14 -47.05
N GLN A 5 28.16 -27.81 -47.12
CA GLN A 5 27.11 -26.94 -47.65
C GLN A 5 26.85 -27.22 -49.14
N GLU A 6 27.91 -27.42 -49.92
CA GLU A 6 27.80 -27.82 -51.32
C GLU A 6 27.41 -29.31 -51.41
N GLY A 7 26.25 -29.59 -52.01
CA GLY A 7 25.70 -30.95 -52.14
C GLY A 7 24.98 -31.49 -50.89
N ASN A 8 24.94 -30.72 -49.79
CA ASN A 8 24.25 -31.07 -48.53
C ASN A 8 24.63 -32.46 -47.98
N PHE A 9 25.92 -32.79 -48.01
CA PHE A 9 26.40 -34.12 -47.62
C PHE A 9 26.71 -34.19 -46.12
N PRO A 10 26.11 -35.12 -45.36
CA PRO A 10 26.36 -35.24 -43.93
C PRO A 10 27.73 -35.85 -43.64
N LEU A 11 28.40 -35.30 -42.62
CA LEU A 11 29.66 -35.76 -42.07
C LEU A 11 29.41 -36.63 -40.83
N ASN A 12 28.69 -37.74 -41.01
CA ASN A 12 28.23 -38.61 -39.90
C ASN A 12 29.36 -39.15 -39.02
N GLU A 13 30.54 -39.34 -39.59
CA GLU A 13 31.73 -39.86 -38.88
C GLU A 13 32.51 -38.76 -38.14
N ALA A 14 32.02 -37.52 -38.10
CA ALA A 14 32.64 -36.46 -37.33
C ALA A 14 32.55 -36.74 -35.82
N PHE A 15 33.67 -36.55 -35.12
CA PHE A 15 33.77 -36.78 -33.67
C PHE A 15 34.56 -35.67 -33.00
N SER A 16 34.50 -35.60 -31.67
CA SER A 16 35.11 -34.51 -30.89
C SER A 16 34.71 -33.12 -31.42
N SER A 17 33.46 -32.98 -31.86
CA SER A 17 32.93 -31.72 -32.40
C SER A 17 32.58 -30.75 -31.28
N GLU A 18 32.97 -29.50 -31.44
CA GLU A 18 32.70 -28.42 -30.49
C GLU A 18 32.50 -27.12 -31.26
N ILE A 19 31.41 -26.42 -30.96
CA ILE A 19 31.21 -25.02 -31.31
C ILE A 19 31.48 -24.20 -30.05
N VAL A 20 32.36 -23.20 -30.18
CA VAL A 20 32.62 -22.21 -29.14
C VAL A 20 32.16 -20.86 -29.65
N GLN A 21 31.20 -20.26 -28.96
CA GLN A 21 30.80 -18.88 -29.20
C GLN A 21 31.07 -18.05 -27.94
N GLU A 22 31.66 -16.88 -28.16
CA GLU A 22 31.87 -15.84 -27.17
C GLU A 22 31.27 -14.53 -27.68
N ALA A 23 30.67 -13.76 -26.76
CA ALA A 23 29.97 -12.53 -27.07
C ALA A 23 30.88 -11.59 -27.83
N ASN A 24 30.41 -11.12 -28.99
CA ASN A 24 31.09 -10.13 -29.83
C ASN A 24 32.51 -10.54 -30.30
N SER A 25 32.91 -11.80 -30.14
CA SER A 25 34.28 -12.28 -30.39
C SER A 25 34.25 -13.64 -31.12
N THR A 26 34.92 -14.66 -30.59
CA THR A 26 35.05 -15.99 -31.18
C THR A 26 33.70 -16.63 -31.51
N TYR A 27 33.61 -17.23 -32.70
CA TYR A 27 32.51 -18.13 -33.07
C TYR A 27 33.06 -19.19 -34.03
N GLN A 28 33.44 -20.32 -33.47
CA GLN A 28 34.27 -21.32 -34.15
C GLN A 28 33.71 -22.72 -33.97
N LEU A 29 33.79 -23.50 -35.04
CA LEU A 29 33.52 -24.93 -35.07
C LEU A 29 34.85 -25.67 -35.20
N THR A 30 35.10 -26.61 -34.30
CA THR A 30 36.22 -27.55 -34.38
C THR A 30 35.68 -28.97 -34.34
N PHE A 31 36.19 -29.86 -35.19
CA PHE A 31 35.88 -31.29 -35.11
C PHE A 31 36.99 -32.14 -35.71
N LYS A 32 36.97 -33.44 -35.39
CA LYS A 32 37.84 -34.44 -36.00
C LYS A 32 37.04 -35.29 -36.98
N PHE A 33 37.68 -35.70 -38.07
CA PHE A 33 37.05 -36.54 -39.09
C PHE A 33 38.01 -37.65 -39.54
N PRO A 34 37.59 -38.93 -39.55
CA PRO A 34 38.49 -40.05 -39.81
C PRO A 34 38.94 -40.11 -41.27
N THR A 35 40.21 -40.48 -41.51
CA THR A 35 40.72 -40.62 -42.88
C THR A 35 40.25 -41.90 -43.58
N SER A 36 39.54 -42.78 -42.87
CA SER A 36 38.87 -43.96 -43.44
C SER A 36 37.62 -43.63 -44.26
N ASP A 37 36.97 -42.48 -44.02
CA ASP A 37 35.86 -41.99 -44.84
C ASP A 37 36.40 -41.06 -45.94
N PRO A 38 36.22 -41.37 -47.24
CA PRO A 38 36.79 -40.59 -48.35
C PRO A 38 36.38 -39.12 -48.38
N LYS A 39 35.30 -38.72 -47.69
CA LYS A 39 34.85 -37.32 -47.58
C LYS A 39 35.89 -36.41 -46.91
N TRP A 40 36.85 -36.97 -46.17
CA TRP A 40 37.93 -36.17 -45.58
C TRP A 40 38.68 -35.34 -46.65
N ALA A 41 38.76 -35.83 -47.89
CA ALA A 41 39.43 -35.14 -48.99
C ALA A 41 38.71 -33.86 -49.45
N SER A 42 37.41 -33.73 -49.16
CA SER A 42 36.63 -32.52 -49.42
C SER A 42 36.72 -31.49 -48.30
N LEU A 43 37.34 -31.83 -47.16
CA LEU A 43 37.56 -30.91 -46.05
C LEU A 43 38.88 -30.15 -46.30
N ILE A 44 38.80 -29.09 -47.09
CA ILE A 44 39.92 -28.20 -47.40
C ILE A 44 39.58 -26.76 -46.99
N PRO A 45 40.59 -25.88 -46.78
CA PRO A 45 40.34 -24.46 -46.53
C PRO A 45 39.39 -23.84 -47.56
N GLU A 46 38.61 -22.85 -47.11
CA GLU A 46 37.53 -22.16 -47.84
C GLU A 46 36.26 -22.99 -48.11
N THR A 47 36.22 -24.28 -47.76
CA THR A 47 34.99 -25.07 -47.85
C THR A 47 33.98 -24.59 -46.81
N GLU A 48 32.73 -24.38 -47.23
CA GLU A 48 31.64 -24.01 -46.32
C GLU A 48 30.93 -25.25 -45.75
N LEU A 49 30.62 -25.18 -44.45
CA LEU A 49 29.99 -26.19 -43.64
C LEU A 49 28.71 -25.65 -43.03
N VAL A 50 27.71 -26.51 -42.90
CA VAL A 50 26.53 -26.25 -42.07
C VAL A 50 26.64 -27.08 -40.81
N ALA A 51 26.45 -26.49 -39.63
CA ALA A 51 26.41 -27.22 -38.37
C ALA A 51 25.21 -26.78 -37.53
N ASP A 52 24.52 -27.75 -36.93
CA ASP A 52 23.51 -27.46 -35.91
C ASP A 52 24.18 -26.81 -34.71
N ASP A 53 23.66 -25.68 -34.28
CA ASP A 53 24.11 -25.00 -33.07
C ASP A 53 22.93 -24.75 -32.12
N LEU A 54 23.23 -24.17 -30.97
CA LEU A 54 22.29 -23.84 -29.90
C LEU A 54 21.10 -22.99 -30.37
N HIS A 55 21.20 -22.30 -31.51
CA HIS A 55 20.16 -21.41 -32.06
C HIS A 55 19.67 -21.86 -33.45
N GLY A 56 19.92 -23.11 -33.80
CA GLY A 56 19.64 -23.67 -35.12
C GLY A 56 20.89 -23.75 -36.00
N GLU A 57 20.68 -24.08 -37.28
CA GLU A 57 21.77 -24.29 -38.24
C GLU A 57 22.57 -23.01 -38.50
N GLN A 58 23.90 -23.12 -38.42
CA GLN A 58 24.85 -22.04 -38.70
C GLN A 58 25.85 -22.43 -39.77
N TYR A 59 26.35 -21.41 -40.48
CA TYR A 59 27.32 -21.59 -41.57
C TYR A 59 28.73 -21.25 -41.08
N PHE A 60 29.67 -22.12 -41.43
CA PHE A 60 31.09 -22.00 -41.08
C PHE A 60 31.96 -22.17 -42.32
N THR A 61 33.08 -21.46 -42.41
CA THR A 61 34.08 -21.64 -43.46
C THR A 61 35.36 -22.21 -42.85
N ILE A 62 35.84 -23.32 -43.41
CA ILE A 62 37.10 -23.94 -42.98
C ILE A 62 38.25 -22.97 -43.24
N PHE A 63 39.07 -22.70 -42.23
CA PHE A 63 40.29 -21.91 -42.41
C PHE A 63 41.56 -22.74 -42.22
N GLU A 64 41.47 -23.88 -41.52
CA GLU A 64 42.61 -24.74 -41.24
C GLU A 64 42.20 -26.21 -41.13
N VAL A 65 43.05 -27.10 -41.67
CA VAL A 65 42.89 -28.55 -41.59
C VAL A 65 44.24 -29.18 -41.26
N GLU A 66 44.34 -29.80 -40.09
CA GLU A 66 45.52 -30.52 -39.66
C GLU A 66 45.38 -32.03 -39.92
N LYS A 67 46.34 -32.62 -40.62
CA LYS A 67 46.38 -34.07 -40.86
C LYS A 67 47.11 -34.77 -39.72
N GLN A 68 46.47 -35.74 -39.09
CA GLN A 68 47.02 -36.52 -37.98
C GLN A 68 46.89 -38.03 -38.29
N HIS A 69 47.48 -38.88 -37.44
CA HIS A 69 47.47 -40.32 -37.71
C HIS A 69 46.06 -40.91 -37.54
N GLY A 70 45.39 -41.20 -38.67
CA GLY A 70 44.07 -41.81 -38.73
C GLY A 70 42.87 -40.84 -38.81
N TYR A 71 43.10 -39.53 -38.73
CA TYR A 71 42.04 -38.51 -38.84
C TYR A 71 42.61 -37.14 -39.26
N VAL A 72 41.72 -36.22 -39.65
CA VAL A 72 42.00 -34.79 -39.79
C VAL A 72 41.29 -34.01 -38.68
N THR A 73 41.91 -32.94 -38.19
CA THR A 73 41.25 -31.94 -37.34
C THR A 73 40.89 -30.76 -38.22
N VAL A 74 39.63 -30.35 -38.21
CA VAL A 74 39.09 -29.25 -39.00
C VAL A 74 38.76 -28.09 -38.08
N TYR A 75 39.23 -26.91 -38.43
CA TYR A 75 38.88 -25.65 -37.78
C TYR A 75 38.16 -24.73 -38.77
N ALA A 76 36.98 -24.27 -38.37
CA ALA A 76 36.13 -23.43 -39.19
C ALA A 76 35.61 -22.24 -38.38
N ASN A 77 35.59 -21.06 -39.00
CA ASN A 77 35.03 -19.84 -38.42
C ASN A 77 33.60 -19.66 -38.90
N GLN A 78 32.71 -19.13 -38.06
CA GLN A 78 31.39 -18.71 -38.51
C GLN A 78 31.53 -17.66 -39.63
N VAL A 79 30.70 -17.76 -40.67
CA VAL A 79 30.86 -17.02 -41.94
C VAL A 79 30.98 -15.50 -41.78
N ALA A 80 30.42 -14.87 -40.74
CA ALA A 80 30.59 -13.44 -40.48
C ALA A 80 32.06 -13.04 -40.32
N THR A 81 32.94 -13.96 -39.93
CA THR A 81 34.40 -13.75 -39.88
C THR A 81 35.00 -13.39 -41.24
N LEU A 82 34.35 -13.76 -42.35
CA LEU A 82 34.75 -13.35 -43.71
C LEU A 82 34.73 -11.83 -43.89
N LEU A 83 34.02 -11.06 -43.06
CA LEU A 83 34.07 -9.59 -43.04
C LEU A 83 35.48 -9.03 -42.79
N ASN A 84 36.41 -9.83 -42.25
CA ASN A 84 37.83 -9.45 -42.20
C ASN A 84 38.45 -9.29 -43.59
N GLY A 85 37.94 -10.00 -44.60
CA GLY A 85 38.34 -9.89 -46.00
C GLY A 85 37.56 -8.84 -46.80
N TYR A 86 36.64 -8.10 -46.16
CA TYR A 86 35.95 -6.96 -46.76
C TYR A 86 36.51 -5.67 -46.19
N SER A 87 36.54 -4.61 -47.00
CA SER A 87 37.02 -3.29 -46.57
C SER A 87 35.97 -2.22 -46.81
N ILE A 88 36.02 -1.17 -45.99
CA ILE A 88 35.18 0.02 -46.14
C ILE A 88 35.99 1.21 -46.66
N ASN A 89 35.37 2.08 -47.45
CA ASN A 89 35.92 3.38 -47.84
C ASN A 89 35.92 4.32 -46.63
N LYS A 90 34.71 4.65 -46.13
CA LYS A 90 34.53 5.55 -45.00
C LYS A 90 33.17 5.30 -44.34
N ILE A 91 33.14 5.36 -43.01
CA ILE A 91 31.93 5.60 -42.22
C ILE A 91 32.15 6.94 -41.53
N ASN A 92 31.20 7.86 -41.68
CA ASN A 92 31.27 9.17 -41.03
C ASN A 92 29.87 9.57 -40.59
N VAL A 93 29.58 9.32 -39.32
CA VAL A 93 28.27 9.56 -38.74
C VAL A 93 28.43 10.35 -37.45
N ASP A 94 27.52 11.29 -37.20
CA ASP A 94 27.53 12.15 -36.03
C ASP A 94 26.21 12.00 -35.25
N ARG A 95 26.30 11.53 -34.00
CA ARG A 95 25.18 11.35 -33.07
C ARG A 95 23.99 10.60 -33.68
N VAL A 96 24.25 9.47 -34.34
CA VAL A 96 23.21 8.63 -34.98
C VAL A 96 22.95 7.35 -34.19
N ASN A 97 21.80 6.72 -34.40
CA ASN A 97 21.43 5.45 -33.77
C ASN A 97 22.04 4.23 -34.49
N GLY A 98 21.91 3.04 -33.87
CA GLY A 98 22.46 1.77 -34.36
C GLY A 98 22.05 1.45 -35.79
N ALA A 99 20.76 1.60 -36.11
CA ALA A 99 20.24 1.36 -37.47
C ALA A 99 20.94 2.24 -38.52
N THR A 100 21.16 3.52 -38.20
CA THR A 100 21.78 4.47 -39.11
C THR A 100 23.26 4.16 -39.34
N VAL A 101 24.01 3.81 -38.29
CA VAL A 101 25.43 3.44 -38.46
C VAL A 101 25.61 2.11 -39.18
N MET A 102 24.71 1.13 -38.97
CA MET A 102 24.73 -0.13 -39.72
C MET A 102 24.43 0.09 -41.21
N ASN A 103 23.50 1.01 -41.55
CA ASN A 103 23.29 1.43 -42.94
C ASN A 103 24.51 2.15 -43.53
N ALA A 104 25.19 2.97 -42.72
CA ALA A 104 26.43 3.63 -43.13
C ALA A 104 27.58 2.63 -43.35
N LEU A 105 27.65 1.53 -42.57
CA LEU A 105 28.57 0.42 -42.80
C LEU A 105 28.30 -0.24 -44.16
N VAL A 106 27.03 -0.53 -44.48
CA VAL A 106 26.61 -1.10 -45.77
C VAL A 106 27.02 -0.18 -46.93
N ALA A 107 26.73 1.12 -46.83
CA ALA A 107 27.12 2.11 -47.84
C ALA A 107 28.65 2.30 -47.93
N GLY A 108 29.37 1.95 -46.86
CA GLY A 108 30.81 2.09 -46.76
C GLY A 108 31.60 1.01 -47.48
N PHE A 109 31.03 -0.17 -47.77
CA PHE A 109 31.78 -1.28 -48.39
C PHE A 109 32.37 -0.91 -49.76
N LYS A 110 33.61 -1.36 -50.01
CA LYS A 110 34.31 -1.16 -51.30
C LYS A 110 33.80 -2.05 -52.43
N ARG A 111 33.06 -3.11 -52.10
CA ARG A 111 32.48 -4.08 -53.04
C ARG A 111 31.16 -4.62 -52.50
N GLU A 112 30.35 -5.21 -53.36
CA GLU A 112 29.13 -5.90 -52.95
C GLU A 112 29.43 -7.01 -51.94
N THR A 113 28.49 -7.22 -51.01
CA THR A 113 28.61 -8.13 -49.88
C THR A 113 27.35 -8.99 -49.76
N PRO A 114 27.46 -10.30 -49.48
CA PRO A 114 26.31 -11.16 -49.23
C PRO A 114 25.72 -10.96 -47.82
N PHE A 115 26.39 -10.18 -46.96
CA PHE A 115 25.97 -9.95 -45.58
C PHE A 115 24.84 -8.91 -45.48
N THR A 116 23.90 -9.16 -44.57
CA THR A 116 22.86 -8.20 -44.19
C THR A 116 23.14 -7.64 -42.81
N PHE A 117 22.79 -6.38 -42.60
CA PHE A 117 23.10 -5.64 -41.37
C PHE A 117 21.84 -5.00 -40.80
N PHE A 118 21.61 -5.15 -39.50
CA PHE A 118 20.46 -4.56 -38.81
C PHE A 118 20.84 -4.16 -37.38
N SER A 119 20.13 -3.17 -36.83
CA SER A 119 20.22 -2.83 -35.41
C SER A 119 18.95 -2.13 -34.93
N ASP A 120 18.55 -2.41 -33.69
CA ASP A 120 17.49 -1.72 -32.94
C ASP A 120 18.02 -0.79 -31.84
N VAL A 121 19.35 -0.69 -31.68
CA VAL A 121 19.99 0.14 -30.63
C VAL A 121 19.67 1.61 -30.86
N MET A 122 19.01 2.22 -29.87
CA MET A 122 18.53 3.61 -29.95
C MET A 122 19.52 4.67 -29.46
N SER A 123 20.56 4.26 -28.72
CA SER A 123 21.63 5.16 -28.26
C SER A 123 22.34 5.83 -29.44
N LYS A 124 22.74 7.09 -29.24
CA LYS A 124 23.30 7.92 -30.32
C LYS A 124 24.78 8.17 -30.09
N HIS A 125 25.61 7.77 -31.05
CA HIS A 125 27.06 7.93 -30.99
C HIS A 125 27.62 8.51 -32.30
N THR A 126 28.87 8.94 -32.23
CA THR A 126 29.62 9.49 -33.36
C THR A 126 30.74 8.52 -33.69
N LEU A 127 30.94 8.24 -34.99
CA LEU A 127 31.96 7.31 -35.44
C LEU A 127 32.52 7.75 -36.79
N ASN A 128 33.85 7.82 -36.86
CA ASN A 128 34.57 8.12 -38.09
C ASN A 128 35.68 7.09 -38.30
N LEU A 129 35.51 6.25 -39.31
CA LEU A 129 36.44 5.19 -39.69
C LEU A 129 36.67 5.24 -41.18
N LYS A 130 37.89 4.93 -41.63
CA LYS A 130 38.26 4.89 -43.06
C LYS A 130 39.30 3.81 -43.31
N ASP A 131 39.23 3.19 -44.49
CA ASP A 131 40.25 2.26 -45.00
C ASP A 131 40.64 1.11 -44.06
N ILE A 132 39.67 0.59 -43.31
CA ILE A 132 39.82 -0.58 -42.43
C ILE A 132 38.96 -1.74 -42.92
N SER A 133 39.14 -2.94 -42.33
CA SER A 133 38.27 -4.06 -42.64
C SER A 133 36.85 -3.83 -42.10
N ALA A 134 35.85 -4.46 -42.70
CA ALA A 134 34.46 -4.33 -42.26
C ALA A 134 34.24 -4.96 -40.88
N MET A 135 34.94 -6.05 -40.57
CA MET A 135 34.93 -6.62 -39.22
C MET A 135 35.63 -5.70 -38.21
N GLU A 136 36.70 -5.02 -38.61
CA GLU A 136 37.37 -4.05 -37.75
C GLU A 136 36.46 -2.86 -37.43
N ALA A 137 35.74 -2.37 -38.45
CA ALA A 137 34.74 -1.33 -38.27
C ALA A 137 33.58 -1.79 -37.38
N LEU A 138 33.19 -3.06 -37.48
CA LEU A 138 32.07 -3.62 -36.76
C LEU A 138 32.37 -3.91 -35.28
N ALA A 139 33.44 -4.67 -34.96
CA ALA A 139 33.57 -5.31 -33.65
C ALA A 139 34.97 -5.36 -33.01
N LYS A 140 36.05 -4.86 -33.65
CA LYS A 140 37.43 -5.12 -33.17
C LYS A 140 37.74 -4.52 -31.78
N ASP A 141 37.43 -3.25 -31.56
CA ASP A 141 37.83 -2.51 -30.36
C ASP A 141 36.75 -1.51 -29.90
N LYS A 142 37.00 -0.75 -28.83
CA LYS A 142 36.10 0.32 -28.33
C LYS A 142 35.76 1.39 -29.36
N HIS A 143 36.55 1.54 -30.41
CA HIS A 143 36.32 2.49 -31.52
C HIS A 143 35.62 1.84 -32.73
N SER A 144 35.04 0.65 -32.56
CA SER A 144 34.17 0.01 -33.56
C SER A 144 32.70 0.35 -33.33
N ILE A 145 31.82 -0.07 -34.23
CA ILE A 145 30.36 0.11 -34.08
C ILE A 145 29.85 -0.56 -32.80
N VAL A 146 30.18 -1.83 -32.57
CA VAL A 146 29.81 -2.54 -31.34
C VAL A 146 30.45 -1.87 -30.11
N GLY A 147 31.70 -1.41 -30.24
CA GLY A 147 32.41 -0.73 -29.16
C GLY A 147 31.80 0.61 -28.74
N GLN A 148 31.20 1.35 -29.68
CA GLN A 148 30.61 2.67 -29.42
C GLN A 148 29.12 2.60 -29.07
N TRP A 149 28.33 1.81 -29.79
CA TRP A 149 26.88 1.68 -29.56
C TRP A 149 26.52 0.69 -28.46
N GLY A 150 27.42 -0.25 -28.13
CA GLY A 150 27.11 -1.38 -27.26
C GLY A 150 26.09 -2.33 -27.90
N GLY A 151 25.56 -3.23 -27.08
CA GLY A 151 24.59 -4.23 -27.50
C GLY A 151 25.19 -5.62 -27.77
N ASP A 152 24.30 -6.53 -28.16
CA ASP A 152 24.58 -7.94 -28.40
C ASP A 152 24.71 -8.19 -29.92
N LEU A 153 25.91 -8.56 -30.36
CA LEU A 153 26.17 -8.90 -31.77
C LEU A 153 25.69 -10.32 -32.07
N VAL A 154 24.50 -10.42 -32.64
CA VAL A 154 23.90 -11.68 -33.09
C VAL A 154 24.33 -11.97 -34.52
N ARG A 155 25.01 -13.10 -34.70
CA ARG A 155 25.44 -13.63 -36.00
C ARG A 155 24.58 -14.84 -36.34
N ASP A 156 23.85 -14.75 -37.44
CA ASP A 156 22.99 -15.83 -37.93
C ASP A 156 23.20 -16.00 -39.43
N LYS A 157 23.95 -17.03 -39.82
CA LYS A 157 24.41 -17.24 -41.20
C LYS A 157 25.06 -15.94 -41.72
N TYR A 158 24.57 -15.37 -42.83
CA TYR A 158 25.04 -14.09 -43.38
C TYR A 158 24.31 -12.86 -42.81
N SER A 159 23.43 -13.02 -41.82
CA SER A 159 22.79 -11.92 -41.11
C SER A 159 23.59 -11.50 -39.89
N VAL A 160 23.92 -10.21 -39.82
CA VAL A 160 24.67 -9.60 -38.72
C VAL A 160 23.79 -8.54 -38.08
N ARG A 161 23.39 -8.77 -36.83
CA ARG A 161 22.46 -7.90 -36.10
C ARG A 161 23.12 -7.39 -34.84
N LEU A 162 23.06 -6.07 -34.62
CA LEU A 162 23.47 -5.45 -33.37
C LEU A 162 22.21 -5.09 -32.58
N LEU A 163 21.86 -5.92 -31.60
CA LEU A 163 20.62 -5.78 -30.85
C LEU A 163 20.85 -5.13 -29.49
N GLU A 164 19.92 -4.33 -29.00
CA GLU A 164 19.96 -3.78 -27.64
C GLU A 164 19.89 -4.92 -26.61
N HIS A 165 19.07 -5.94 -26.90
CA HIS A 165 18.98 -7.20 -26.16
C HIS A 165 18.91 -8.38 -27.14
N GLY A 166 19.96 -9.19 -27.21
CA GLY A 166 20.07 -10.28 -28.19
C GLY A 166 19.38 -11.59 -27.78
N GLY A 167 19.06 -11.74 -26.49
CA GLY A 167 18.40 -12.91 -25.93
C GLY A 167 17.20 -12.52 -25.07
N ILE A 168 16.52 -13.53 -24.53
CA ILE A 168 15.31 -13.35 -23.72
C ILE A 168 15.60 -13.61 -22.24
N GLU A 169 14.74 -13.10 -21.38
CA GLU A 169 14.72 -13.50 -19.98
C GLU A 169 14.05 -14.86 -19.87
N ASN A 170 14.84 -15.92 -19.75
CA ASN A 170 14.33 -17.28 -19.67
C ASN A 170 14.32 -17.76 -18.20
N GLU A 171 13.39 -18.65 -17.86
CA GLU A 171 13.27 -19.21 -16.50
C GLU A 171 14.17 -20.46 -16.29
N SER A 172 15.14 -20.68 -17.17
CA SER A 172 16.01 -21.86 -17.08
C SER A 172 16.93 -21.73 -15.86
N LEU A 173 16.92 -22.78 -15.04
CA LEU A 173 17.68 -22.86 -13.79
C LEU A 173 18.82 -23.87 -13.94
N PHE A 174 20.05 -23.44 -13.73
CA PHE A 174 21.21 -24.31 -13.55
C PHE A 174 21.51 -24.46 -12.06
N ALA A 175 21.20 -25.64 -11.50
CA ALA A 175 21.33 -25.90 -10.08
C ALA A 175 22.36 -27.01 -9.76
N TYR A 176 23.13 -26.77 -8.70
CA TYR A 176 24.04 -27.76 -8.10
C TYR A 176 23.27 -29.04 -7.74
N LYS A 177 23.90 -30.21 -7.99
CA LYS A 177 23.29 -31.56 -7.87
C LYS A 177 22.09 -31.84 -8.80
N LYS A 178 21.80 -30.96 -9.75
CA LYS A 178 20.76 -31.16 -10.78
C LYS A 178 21.41 -31.22 -12.17
N ASN A 179 21.37 -30.11 -12.89
CA ASN A 179 21.83 -29.97 -14.27
C ASN A 179 23.18 -29.23 -14.39
N MET A 180 23.77 -28.82 -13.27
CA MET A 180 25.13 -28.28 -13.21
C MET A 180 26.14 -29.40 -12.88
N LYS A 181 27.11 -29.62 -13.76
CA LYS A 181 28.18 -30.62 -13.60
C LYS A 181 29.37 -30.06 -12.83
N SER A 182 29.79 -28.85 -13.16
CA SER A 182 30.89 -28.14 -12.49
C SER A 182 30.53 -26.66 -12.34
N PHE A 183 31.16 -26.02 -11.35
CA PHE A 183 31.02 -24.60 -11.06
C PHE A 183 32.41 -24.01 -10.87
N GLN A 184 32.75 -22.99 -11.66
CA GLN A 184 34.01 -22.28 -11.55
C GLN A 184 33.76 -20.78 -11.49
N GLU A 185 34.11 -20.17 -10.36
CA GLU A 185 34.06 -18.72 -10.15
C GLU A 185 35.48 -18.19 -9.87
N THR A 186 35.87 -17.11 -10.54
CA THR A 186 37.14 -16.40 -10.31
C THR A 186 36.86 -14.96 -9.91
N LYS A 187 37.62 -14.42 -8.94
CA LYS A 187 37.61 -13.00 -8.54
C LYS A 187 39.02 -12.44 -8.61
N SER A 188 39.21 -11.33 -9.32
CA SER A 188 40.52 -10.77 -9.66
C SER A 188 40.58 -9.25 -9.42
N THR A 189 41.70 -8.76 -8.90
CA THR A 189 42.02 -7.32 -8.78
C THR A 189 42.96 -6.85 -9.88
N LYS A 190 43.22 -7.66 -10.91
CA LYS A 190 44.25 -7.39 -11.92
C LYS A 190 43.94 -6.12 -12.72
N GLU A 191 42.69 -5.97 -13.15
CA GLU A 191 42.22 -4.79 -13.88
C GLU A 191 41.51 -3.75 -13.00
N LEU A 192 41.50 -3.96 -11.68
CA LEU A 192 40.96 -2.99 -10.73
C LEU A 192 41.76 -1.69 -10.80
N ARG A 193 41.07 -0.56 -10.93
CA ARG A 193 41.60 0.81 -10.88
C ARG A 193 40.71 1.60 -9.94
N THR A 194 41.26 2.13 -8.86
CA THR A 194 40.53 2.97 -7.90
C THR A 194 40.96 4.44 -7.97
N ARG A 195 42.00 4.75 -8.74
CA ARG A 195 42.46 6.11 -9.05
C ARG A 195 42.98 6.15 -10.49
N ILE A 196 42.54 7.13 -11.27
CA ILE A 196 43.04 7.33 -12.63
C ILE A 196 43.49 8.79 -12.80
N HIS A 197 44.69 8.97 -13.36
CA HIS A 197 45.23 10.25 -13.78
C HIS A 197 44.90 10.46 -15.26
N PHE A 198 43.87 11.27 -15.55
CA PHE A 198 43.46 11.59 -16.91
C PHE A 198 44.30 12.75 -17.46
N LYS A 199 44.74 12.63 -18.72
CA LYS A 199 45.53 13.62 -19.46
C LYS A 199 44.88 13.91 -20.81
N LYS A 200 44.74 15.19 -21.19
CA LYS A 200 44.31 15.61 -22.55
C LYS A 200 45.35 16.55 -23.12
N VAL A 201 45.80 16.30 -24.35
CA VAL A 201 46.63 17.22 -25.12
C VAL A 201 45.71 17.94 -26.12
N ILE A 202 45.67 19.27 -26.04
CA ILE A 202 44.98 20.12 -27.01
C ILE A 202 46.07 20.74 -27.90
N GLU A 203 46.13 20.26 -29.14
CA GLU A 203 47.14 20.70 -30.11
C GLU A 203 46.88 22.14 -30.55
N ALA A 204 47.93 22.96 -30.60
CA ALA A 204 47.81 24.33 -31.06
C ALA A 204 47.85 24.39 -32.59
N HIS A 205 46.73 24.76 -33.23
CA HIS A 205 46.65 24.90 -34.69
C HIS A 205 47.21 26.21 -35.26
N GLU A 206 47.95 27.00 -34.46
CA GLU A 206 48.58 28.27 -34.86
C GLU A 206 50.10 28.21 -34.66
N GLU A 207 50.86 28.58 -35.69
CA GLU A 207 52.32 28.55 -35.72
C GLU A 207 52.91 29.46 -34.61
N GLY A 208 53.58 28.86 -33.62
CA GLY A 208 54.20 29.56 -32.48
C GLY A 208 53.50 29.41 -31.12
N LYS A 209 52.34 28.73 -31.05
CA LYS A 209 51.69 28.36 -29.77
C LYS A 209 52.04 26.93 -29.37
N LYS A 210 52.21 26.69 -28.06
CA LYS A 210 52.52 25.37 -27.48
C LYS A 210 51.23 24.61 -27.17
N ASP A 211 51.25 23.29 -27.33
CA ASP A 211 50.15 22.42 -26.95
C ASP A 211 49.75 22.62 -25.49
N GLN A 212 48.45 22.66 -25.24
CA GLN A 212 47.90 22.77 -23.90
C GLN A 212 47.65 21.37 -23.34
N ILE A 213 48.34 21.01 -22.26
CA ILE A 213 48.17 19.73 -21.56
C ILE A 213 47.27 19.95 -20.34
N LEU A 214 46.10 19.32 -20.34
CA LEU A 214 45.20 19.25 -19.21
C LEU A 214 45.44 17.94 -18.46
N THR A 215 45.48 17.98 -17.13
CA THR A 215 45.58 16.78 -16.29
C THR A 215 44.61 16.86 -15.12
N VAL A 216 44.01 15.73 -14.75
CA VAL A 216 43.17 15.62 -13.56
C VAL A 216 43.30 14.22 -12.96
N THR A 217 43.35 14.13 -11.64
CA THR A 217 43.33 12.84 -10.93
C THR A 217 41.94 12.63 -10.37
N ILE A 218 41.33 11.49 -10.69
CA ILE A 218 40.01 11.12 -10.21
C ILE A 218 40.12 9.86 -9.37
N ASP A 219 39.60 9.93 -8.15
CA ASP A 219 39.46 8.80 -7.24
C ASP A 219 38.08 8.20 -7.38
N SER A 220 38.03 6.87 -7.46
CA SER A 220 36.78 6.13 -7.37
C SER A 220 36.14 6.35 -5.99
N PRO A 221 34.81 6.46 -5.90
CA PRO A 221 34.08 6.39 -4.64
C PRO A 221 34.36 5.09 -3.84
N LEU A 222 34.84 4.04 -4.50
CA LEU A 222 35.20 2.74 -3.93
C LEU A 222 36.68 2.64 -3.52
N ILE A 223 37.44 3.74 -3.58
CA ILE A 223 38.88 3.75 -3.24
C ILE A 223 39.19 3.22 -1.84
N THR A 224 38.26 3.40 -0.88
CA THR A 224 38.40 2.90 0.50
C THR A 224 37.86 1.49 0.72
N LYS A 225 37.15 0.92 -0.26
CA LYS A 225 36.57 -0.44 -0.18
C LYS A 225 37.65 -1.51 -0.23
N TYR A 226 38.76 -1.24 -0.91
CA TYR A 226 39.85 -2.17 -1.10
C TYR A 226 41.03 -1.79 -0.21
N LYS A 227 41.82 -2.80 0.17
CA LYS A 227 42.98 -2.61 1.06
C LYS A 227 44.08 -1.75 0.45
N HIS A 228 44.17 -1.70 -0.88
CA HIS A 228 45.19 -1.01 -1.64
C HIS A 228 44.54 -0.05 -2.64
N ILE A 229 45.22 1.05 -2.94
CA ILE A 229 44.85 1.95 -4.04
C ILE A 229 45.47 1.37 -5.31
N TYR A 230 44.64 1.17 -6.33
CA TYR A 230 45.04 0.69 -7.64
C TYR A 230 45.05 1.87 -8.61
N GLU A 231 46.24 2.36 -8.97
CA GLU A 231 46.42 3.60 -9.74
C GLU A 231 46.75 3.33 -11.22
N ALA A 232 46.27 4.20 -12.13
CA ALA A 232 46.65 4.18 -13.55
C ALA A 232 46.66 5.58 -14.18
N ASP A 233 47.38 5.73 -15.28
CA ASP A 233 47.37 6.92 -16.14
C ASP A 233 46.55 6.68 -17.42
N MET A 234 45.81 7.69 -17.89
CA MET A 234 44.95 7.58 -19.07
C MET A 234 44.96 8.85 -19.91
N GLU A 235 45.18 8.70 -21.22
CA GLU A 235 45.05 9.82 -22.16
C GLU A 235 43.64 9.87 -22.76
N VAL A 236 43.04 11.07 -22.79
CA VAL A 236 41.67 11.32 -23.23
C VAL A 236 41.66 11.86 -24.65
N GLN A 237 40.94 11.18 -25.54
CA GLN A 237 40.81 11.59 -26.95
C GLN A 237 39.46 12.27 -27.26
N ASP A 238 38.55 12.34 -26.28
CA ASP A 238 37.22 12.96 -26.41
C ASP A 238 37.35 14.44 -26.82
N GLN A 239 36.64 14.85 -27.87
CA GLN A 239 36.68 16.21 -28.43
C GLN A 239 35.86 17.20 -27.60
N ASP A 240 34.89 16.71 -26.83
CA ASP A 240 34.08 17.54 -25.91
C ASP A 240 34.88 17.98 -24.68
N VAL A 241 36.05 17.36 -24.46
CA VAL A 241 36.98 17.69 -23.38
C VAL A 241 37.92 18.80 -23.83
N VAL A 242 37.48 20.03 -23.61
CA VAL A 242 38.15 21.26 -24.05
C VAL A 242 38.81 22.04 -22.91
N ASP A 243 38.52 21.68 -21.67
CA ASP A 243 39.06 22.32 -20.47
C ASP A 243 39.20 21.32 -19.30
N GLN A 244 39.77 21.77 -18.19
CA GLN A 244 40.01 20.91 -17.02
C GLN A 244 38.71 20.41 -16.39
N LYS A 245 37.61 21.18 -16.47
CA LYS A 245 36.32 20.81 -15.86
C LYS A 245 35.64 19.70 -16.66
N THR A 246 35.63 19.82 -17.98
CA THR A 246 35.13 18.78 -18.89
C THR A 246 35.99 17.51 -18.82
N LEU A 247 37.30 17.62 -18.56
CA LEU A 247 38.18 16.47 -18.29
C LEU A 247 37.86 15.79 -16.95
N GLU A 248 37.54 16.57 -15.90
CA GLU A 248 37.11 16.05 -14.60
C GLU A 248 35.75 15.33 -14.71
N GLU A 249 34.80 15.92 -15.44
CA GLU A 249 33.49 15.33 -15.72
C GLU A 249 33.62 14.04 -16.55
N TYR A 250 34.50 14.04 -17.55
CA TYR A 250 34.87 12.85 -18.31
C TYR A 250 35.42 11.75 -17.41
N GLY A 251 36.38 12.06 -16.54
CA GLY A 251 36.96 11.05 -15.65
C GLY A 251 35.97 10.47 -14.63
N LYS A 252 35.05 11.30 -14.10
CA LYS A 252 33.94 10.83 -13.24
C LYS A 252 32.92 9.99 -14.01
N ARG A 253 32.69 10.30 -15.29
CA ARG A 253 31.84 9.48 -16.18
C ARG A 253 32.51 8.15 -16.50
N TYR A 254 33.81 8.15 -16.76
CA TYR A 254 34.59 6.96 -17.06
C TYR A 254 34.48 5.88 -15.99
N PHE A 255 34.66 6.21 -14.71
CA PHE A 255 34.46 5.24 -13.62
C PHE A 255 33.03 4.70 -13.55
N ARG A 256 32.02 5.53 -13.81
CA ARG A 256 30.60 5.12 -13.78
C ARG A 256 30.24 4.19 -14.93
N GLU A 257 30.79 4.41 -16.11
CA GLU A 257 30.45 3.65 -17.32
C GLU A 257 31.27 2.37 -17.45
N THR A 258 32.55 2.43 -17.08
CA THR A 258 33.47 1.29 -17.25
C THR A 258 33.52 0.36 -16.05
N LEU A 259 33.09 0.82 -14.87
CA LEU A 259 33.14 0.06 -13.61
C LEU A 259 34.53 -0.54 -13.31
N CYS A 260 35.59 0.10 -13.82
CA CYS A 260 36.97 -0.37 -13.63
C CYS A 260 37.44 -0.31 -12.16
N ASP A 261 36.64 0.28 -11.28
CA ASP A 261 36.80 0.31 -9.82
C ASP A 261 36.12 -0.86 -9.09
N MET A 262 35.67 -1.86 -9.84
CA MET A 262 35.13 -3.12 -9.32
C MET A 262 36.09 -4.29 -9.59
N ILE A 263 36.11 -5.26 -8.68
CA ILE A 263 36.85 -6.51 -8.93
C ILE A 263 36.19 -7.25 -10.09
N GLU A 264 37.03 -7.78 -10.96
CA GLU A 264 36.63 -8.60 -12.08
C GLU A 264 36.22 -9.98 -11.54
N GLU A 265 34.99 -10.40 -11.82
CA GLU A 265 34.46 -11.70 -11.43
C GLU A 265 34.12 -12.46 -12.72
N SER A 266 34.46 -13.74 -12.83
CA SER A 266 34.08 -14.56 -13.98
C SER A 266 33.51 -15.88 -13.52
N LEU A 267 32.46 -16.33 -14.21
CA LEU A 267 31.71 -17.52 -13.86
C LEU A 267 31.52 -18.41 -15.08
N GLU A 268 31.92 -19.67 -14.97
CA GLU A 268 31.70 -20.72 -15.97
C GLU A 268 31.11 -21.95 -15.28
N ILE A 269 30.11 -22.56 -15.93
CA ILE A 269 29.49 -23.79 -15.46
C ILE A 269 29.47 -24.83 -16.59
N ASP A 270 29.84 -26.07 -16.25
CA ASP A 270 29.59 -27.20 -17.13
C ASP A 270 28.17 -27.73 -16.91
N VAL A 271 27.50 -28.15 -17.98
CA VAL A 271 26.13 -28.66 -17.93
C VAL A 271 26.13 -30.18 -17.98
N VAL A 272 25.24 -30.82 -17.19
CA VAL A 272 25.01 -32.27 -17.27
C VAL A 272 24.19 -32.52 -18.54
N GLY A 273 24.81 -33.11 -19.56
CA GLY A 273 24.32 -33.21 -20.95
C GLY A 273 22.98 -33.93 -21.18
N GLN A 274 21.89 -33.34 -20.69
CA GLN A 274 20.52 -33.51 -21.16
C GLN A 274 20.24 -32.50 -22.27
N ALA A 275 19.47 -32.92 -23.26
CA ALA A 275 19.34 -32.25 -24.56
C ALA A 275 18.47 -30.98 -24.54
N ASP A 276 17.68 -30.72 -23.49
CA ASP A 276 16.51 -29.84 -23.63
C ASP A 276 16.40 -28.77 -22.52
N GLN A 277 17.46 -27.97 -22.29
CA GLN A 277 17.27 -26.66 -21.67
C GLN A 277 17.28 -25.62 -22.79
N PRO A 278 16.14 -25.00 -23.13
CA PRO A 278 16.01 -24.09 -24.26
C PRO A 278 16.66 -22.74 -23.93
N VAL A 279 17.98 -22.72 -23.91
CA VAL A 279 18.78 -21.51 -23.66
C VAL A 279 19.47 -21.08 -24.94
N HIS A 280 19.48 -19.78 -25.21
CA HIS A 280 20.18 -19.18 -26.33
C HIS A 280 21.31 -18.26 -25.83
N MET A 281 22.18 -17.85 -26.74
CA MET A 281 23.20 -16.84 -26.46
C MET A 281 22.49 -15.55 -26.07
N PHE A 282 23.04 -14.83 -25.10
CA PHE A 282 22.45 -13.61 -24.54
C PHE A 282 21.16 -13.80 -23.73
N ASP A 283 20.67 -15.03 -23.52
CA ASP A 283 19.59 -15.26 -22.56
C ASP A 283 20.04 -15.01 -21.13
N ILE A 284 19.13 -14.56 -20.27
CA ILE A 284 19.34 -14.46 -18.82
C ILE A 284 18.83 -15.75 -18.17
N VAL A 285 19.69 -16.42 -17.40
CA VAL A 285 19.40 -17.70 -16.72
C VAL A 285 19.67 -17.61 -15.22
N SER A 286 19.03 -18.47 -14.43
CA SER A 286 19.25 -18.57 -12.99
C SER A 286 20.31 -19.63 -12.67
N ILE A 287 21.19 -19.33 -11.71
CA ILE A 287 22.30 -20.18 -11.28
C ILE A 287 22.19 -20.35 -9.77
N PHE A 288 22.06 -21.59 -9.32
CA PHE A 288 21.92 -21.92 -7.91
C PHE A 288 22.99 -22.91 -7.46
N HIS A 289 23.83 -22.52 -6.50
CA HIS A 289 24.84 -23.39 -5.90
C HIS A 289 24.84 -23.27 -4.37
N GLU A 290 24.12 -24.19 -3.71
CA GLU A 290 23.88 -24.15 -2.26
C GLU A 290 25.16 -24.07 -1.42
N SER A 291 26.24 -24.78 -1.79
CA SER A 291 27.44 -24.86 -0.95
C SER A 291 28.34 -23.62 -1.02
N TYR A 292 28.16 -22.79 -2.05
CA TYR A 292 28.90 -21.55 -2.24
C TYR A 292 28.02 -20.32 -2.01
N ASP A 293 26.78 -20.52 -1.53
CA ASP A 293 25.78 -19.46 -1.31
C ASP A 293 25.54 -18.59 -2.56
N VAL A 294 25.45 -19.25 -3.73
CA VAL A 294 25.23 -18.60 -5.02
C VAL A 294 23.78 -18.78 -5.41
N ASP A 295 23.06 -17.68 -5.55
CA ASP A 295 21.74 -17.58 -6.17
C ASP A 295 21.74 -16.33 -7.06
N LEU A 296 22.09 -16.52 -8.33
CA LEU A 296 22.38 -15.44 -9.25
C LEU A 296 21.56 -15.57 -10.53
N ARG A 297 21.17 -14.43 -11.11
CA ARG A 297 20.61 -14.35 -12.47
C ARG A 297 21.62 -13.66 -13.37
N LYS A 298 22.06 -14.32 -14.44
CA LYS A 298 23.16 -13.83 -15.30
C LYS A 298 22.88 -14.10 -16.79
N LYS A 299 23.35 -13.17 -17.62
CA LYS A 299 23.28 -13.25 -19.09
C LYS A 299 24.37 -14.17 -19.63
N ILE A 300 24.01 -15.13 -20.48
CA ILE A 300 24.96 -16.01 -21.17
C ILE A 300 25.75 -15.17 -22.18
N THR A 301 27.07 -15.17 -22.05
CA THR A 301 27.99 -14.46 -22.97
C THR A 301 29.02 -15.38 -23.59
N LYS A 302 29.02 -16.65 -23.20
CA LYS A 302 29.85 -17.69 -23.79
C LYS A 302 29.14 -19.03 -23.69
N TYR A 303 29.31 -19.89 -24.69
CA TYR A 303 28.93 -21.29 -24.56
C TYR A 303 29.84 -22.21 -25.35
N LYS A 304 29.83 -23.48 -24.95
CA LYS A 304 30.36 -24.60 -25.72
C LYS A 304 29.23 -25.55 -26.07
N PHE A 305 29.07 -25.86 -27.34
CA PHE A 305 28.01 -26.72 -27.84
C PHE A 305 28.59 -27.86 -28.66
N ASN A 306 28.06 -29.07 -28.50
CA ASN A 306 28.49 -30.22 -29.29
C ASN A 306 27.45 -30.49 -30.39
N PRO A 307 27.74 -30.14 -31.66
CA PRO A 307 26.77 -30.22 -32.75
C PRO A 307 26.42 -31.66 -33.13
N MET A 308 27.35 -32.63 -32.98
CA MET A 308 27.08 -34.02 -33.34
C MET A 308 26.18 -34.74 -32.33
N SER A 309 26.21 -34.34 -31.06
CA SER A 309 25.34 -34.90 -30.02
C SER A 309 24.13 -34.02 -29.69
N ASN A 310 24.02 -32.82 -30.28
CA ASN A 310 23.02 -31.80 -29.98
C ASN A 310 22.95 -31.48 -28.47
N LYS A 311 24.10 -31.21 -27.86
CA LYS A 311 24.22 -31.01 -26.40
C LYS A 311 25.00 -29.75 -26.07
N LEU A 312 24.43 -28.95 -25.17
CA LEU A 312 25.13 -27.90 -24.46
C LEU A 312 26.16 -28.50 -23.50
N VAL A 313 27.41 -28.05 -23.60
CA VAL A 313 28.56 -28.57 -22.83
C VAL A 313 28.88 -27.65 -21.66
N SER A 314 29.06 -26.35 -21.92
CA SER A 314 29.27 -25.33 -20.88
C SER A 314 28.63 -24.01 -21.26
N ILE A 315 28.32 -23.20 -20.26
CA ILE A 315 27.96 -21.79 -20.43
C ILE A 315 28.82 -20.93 -19.52
N GLY A 316 29.20 -19.77 -20.04
CA GLY A 316 29.96 -18.75 -19.34
C GLY A 316 29.19 -17.43 -19.35
N PHE A 317 29.40 -16.67 -18.28
CA PHE A 317 28.72 -15.40 -18.02
C PHE A 317 29.62 -14.19 -18.23
N GLY A 318 30.81 -14.42 -18.81
CA GLY A 318 31.77 -13.38 -19.17
C GLY A 318 32.38 -12.73 -17.95
N GLU A 319 33.02 -11.59 -18.15
CA GLU A 319 33.44 -10.71 -17.06
C GLU A 319 32.19 -10.11 -16.40
N VAL A 320 31.85 -10.66 -15.25
CA VAL A 320 30.87 -10.14 -14.32
C VAL A 320 31.48 -8.90 -13.66
N ALA A 321 31.41 -7.75 -14.33
CA ALA A 321 31.30 -6.51 -13.57
C ALA A 321 30.01 -6.64 -12.77
N ARG A 322 30.10 -6.79 -11.44
CA ARG A 322 28.91 -6.80 -10.58
C ARG A 322 28.03 -5.62 -11.01
N THR A 323 26.84 -5.92 -11.51
CA THR A 323 25.83 -4.92 -11.78
C THR A 323 25.71 -4.07 -10.53
N LEU A 324 25.68 -2.75 -10.70
CA LEU A 324 25.59 -1.75 -9.65
C LEU A 324 24.63 -2.17 -8.51
N ALA A 325 23.54 -2.88 -8.85
CA ALA A 325 22.56 -3.53 -7.97
C ALA A 325 23.14 -4.45 -6.85
N ASP A 326 24.15 -5.28 -7.13
CA ASP A 326 24.69 -6.25 -6.15
C ASP A 326 25.62 -5.58 -5.12
N SER A 327 26.26 -4.46 -5.49
CA SER A 327 27.02 -3.63 -4.53
C SER A 327 26.14 -2.59 -3.82
N ILE A 328 25.03 -2.20 -4.46
CA ILE A 328 23.96 -1.38 -3.89
C ILE A 328 23.38 -2.12 -2.68
N SER A 329 23.10 -3.42 -2.72
CA SER A 329 22.59 -4.17 -1.54
C SER A 329 23.49 -4.10 -0.29
N GLY A 330 24.80 -3.88 -0.46
CA GLY A 330 25.76 -3.64 0.64
C GLY A 330 26.10 -2.17 0.95
N MET A 331 25.77 -1.22 0.06
CA MET A 331 26.06 0.23 0.21
C MET A 331 24.80 1.12 0.27
N VAL A 332 23.61 0.52 0.24
CA VAL A 332 22.30 1.21 0.23
C VAL A 332 22.00 1.95 1.53
N ASN A 333 22.64 1.65 2.66
CA ASN A 333 22.30 2.38 3.89
C ASN A 333 22.86 3.81 3.98
N ASP A 334 23.94 4.17 3.27
CA ASP A 334 24.54 5.51 3.42
C ASP A 334 24.60 6.35 2.13
N SER A 335 24.50 5.75 0.94
CA SER A 335 24.66 6.48 -0.33
C SER A 335 23.37 6.69 -1.13
N VAL A 336 22.31 5.95 -0.83
CA VAL A 336 20.97 6.10 -1.45
C VAL A 336 20.29 7.38 -0.97
N ASP A 337 20.54 7.81 0.27
CA ASP A 337 20.03 9.07 0.84
C ASP A 337 20.65 10.34 0.20
N LYS A 338 21.74 10.18 -0.56
CA LYS A 338 22.49 11.28 -1.20
C LYS A 338 22.39 11.29 -2.73
N LYS A 339 22.19 10.14 -3.40
CA LYS A 339 22.02 10.04 -4.87
C LYS A 339 20.57 10.02 -5.36
N MET A 340 19.58 9.62 -4.55
CA MET A 340 18.16 9.86 -4.89
C MET A 340 17.90 11.38 -5.03
N LYS A 341 18.60 12.21 -4.26
CA LYS A 341 18.51 13.69 -4.36
C LYS A 341 19.06 14.32 -5.64
N SER A 342 19.80 13.61 -6.51
CA SER A 342 20.40 14.23 -7.71
C SER A 342 19.86 13.71 -9.04
N TYR A 343 19.37 12.47 -9.13
CA TYR A 343 18.70 11.96 -10.33
C TYR A 343 17.21 12.32 -10.37
N ASP A 344 16.55 12.40 -9.19
CA ASP A 344 15.23 13.00 -9.09
C ASP A 344 15.29 14.45 -9.56
N ALA A 345 16.35 15.21 -9.24
CA ALA A 345 16.45 16.62 -9.64
C ALA A 345 16.54 16.88 -11.16
N GLU A 346 17.09 15.97 -11.98
CA GLU A 346 17.29 16.20 -13.42
C GLU A 346 16.15 15.64 -14.28
N TYR A 347 15.51 14.55 -13.81
CA TYR A 347 14.25 14.03 -14.37
C TYR A 347 13.05 14.89 -13.92
N GLU A 348 12.99 15.28 -12.64
CA GLU A 348 12.09 16.32 -12.16
C GLU A 348 12.39 17.62 -12.91
N ALA A 349 13.62 18.12 -13.11
CA ALA A 349 13.80 19.38 -13.86
C ALA A 349 13.27 19.34 -15.32
N LYS A 350 13.17 18.18 -15.98
CA LYS A 350 12.57 18.02 -17.31
C LYS A 350 11.05 17.82 -17.26
N VAL A 351 10.56 17.04 -16.31
CA VAL A 351 9.12 16.83 -16.06
C VAL A 351 8.52 18.11 -15.47
N GLN A 352 9.15 18.72 -14.47
CA GLN A 352 8.95 20.08 -13.95
C GLN A 352 9.10 21.14 -15.04
N LYS A 353 9.89 21.02 -16.12
CA LYS A 353 9.82 22.02 -17.22
C LYS A 353 8.56 21.90 -18.07
N LEU A 354 8.05 20.68 -18.26
CA LEU A 354 6.81 20.40 -18.99
C LEU A 354 5.58 20.67 -18.11
N VAL A 355 5.70 20.36 -16.82
CA VAL A 355 4.75 20.64 -15.74
C VAL A 355 4.81 22.09 -15.33
N ASP A 356 5.92 22.83 -15.44
CA ASP A 356 6.04 24.28 -15.22
C ASP A 356 5.58 25.05 -16.46
N ASN A 357 5.67 24.50 -17.68
CA ASN A 357 5.00 25.11 -18.83
C ASN A 357 3.49 24.86 -18.78
N ALA A 358 3.06 23.66 -18.36
CA ALA A 358 1.64 23.35 -18.16
C ALA A 358 1.07 24.08 -16.93
N ASN A 359 1.81 24.16 -15.82
CA ASN A 359 1.51 24.91 -14.59
C ASN A 359 1.80 26.39 -14.76
N ALA A 360 2.64 26.89 -15.67
CA ALA A 360 2.70 28.33 -15.96
C ALA A 360 1.49 28.75 -16.78
N GLU A 361 0.97 27.89 -17.66
CA GLU A 361 -0.30 28.14 -18.35
C GLU A 361 -1.50 27.95 -17.39
N TYR A 362 -1.47 26.95 -16.51
CA TYR A 362 -2.46 26.75 -15.45
C TYR A 362 -2.37 27.79 -14.33
N ASP A 363 -1.18 28.25 -13.93
CA ASP A 363 -0.93 29.34 -12.97
C ASP A 363 -1.19 30.69 -13.63
N LYS A 364 -1.08 30.83 -14.95
CA LYS A 364 -1.53 32.04 -15.65
C LYS A 364 -3.06 32.08 -15.70
N GLN A 365 -3.73 30.95 -15.93
CA GLN A 365 -5.18 30.84 -15.83
C GLN A 365 -5.67 30.91 -14.38
N ALA A 366 -4.94 30.33 -13.42
CA ALA A 366 -5.24 30.35 -11.99
C ALA A 366 -4.86 31.67 -11.34
N LYS A 367 -3.81 32.39 -11.79
CA LYS A 367 -3.53 33.79 -11.42
C LYS A 367 -4.47 34.76 -12.11
N GLU A 368 -4.94 34.50 -13.32
CA GLU A 368 -6.05 35.30 -13.92
C GLU A 368 -7.36 35.05 -13.18
N LEU A 369 -7.60 33.83 -12.71
CA LEU A 369 -8.76 33.48 -11.90
C LEU A 369 -8.62 33.99 -10.46
N GLU A 370 -7.42 33.92 -9.87
CA GLU A 370 -7.06 34.48 -8.56
C GLU A 370 -7.04 36.00 -8.61
N HIS A 371 -6.61 36.64 -9.70
CA HIS A 371 -6.81 38.08 -9.91
C HIS A 371 -8.28 38.41 -10.12
N LYS A 372 -9.08 37.63 -10.86
CA LYS A 372 -10.53 37.87 -10.96
C LYS A 372 -11.26 37.66 -9.63
N ILE A 373 -10.83 36.70 -8.82
CA ILE A 373 -11.38 36.40 -7.50
C ILE A 373 -10.87 37.42 -6.48
N THR A 374 -9.62 37.81 -6.52
CA THR A 374 -9.01 38.83 -5.63
C THR A 374 -9.50 40.22 -5.99
N ASP A 375 -9.60 40.59 -7.26
CA ASP A 375 -10.22 41.84 -7.74
C ASP A 375 -11.72 41.83 -7.46
N GLY A 376 -12.38 40.67 -7.53
CA GLY A 376 -13.79 40.50 -7.13
C GLY A 376 -13.99 40.62 -5.62
N ILE A 377 -13.07 40.09 -4.81
CA ILE A 377 -13.05 40.19 -3.35
C ILE A 377 -12.62 41.60 -2.91
N GLU A 378 -11.71 42.26 -3.62
CA GLU A 378 -11.30 43.65 -3.38
C GLU A 378 -12.34 44.63 -3.89
N GLN A 379 -13.10 44.35 -4.97
CA GLN A 379 -14.30 45.11 -5.34
C GLN A 379 -15.42 44.92 -4.32
N ALA A 380 -15.64 43.68 -3.84
CA ALA A 380 -16.63 43.41 -2.80
C ALA A 380 -16.23 43.99 -1.44
N LYS A 381 -14.94 43.97 -1.09
CA LYS A 381 -14.38 44.66 0.09
C LYS A 381 -14.42 46.16 -0.09
N ALA A 382 -14.08 46.73 -1.25
CA ALA A 382 -14.18 48.16 -1.49
C ALA A 382 -15.63 48.64 -1.46
N GLN A 383 -16.59 47.86 -2.00
CA GLN A 383 -18.02 48.15 -1.85
C GLN A 383 -18.49 47.98 -0.39
N ALA A 384 -18.02 46.95 0.32
CA ALA A 384 -18.33 46.74 1.73
C ALA A 384 -17.66 47.79 2.65
N GLU A 385 -16.48 48.29 2.30
CA GLU A 385 -15.74 49.33 3.02
C GLU A 385 -16.34 50.71 2.72
N VAL A 386 -16.84 50.95 1.50
CA VAL A 386 -17.66 52.13 1.17
C VAL A 386 -18.99 52.10 1.94
N VAL A 387 -19.68 50.96 1.99
CA VAL A 387 -20.92 50.79 2.79
C VAL A 387 -20.65 50.87 4.29
N LYS A 388 -19.53 50.31 4.77
CA LYS A 388 -19.06 50.39 6.17
C LYS A 388 -18.61 51.80 6.53
N GLN A 389 -17.99 52.56 5.61
CA GLN A 389 -17.65 53.96 5.81
C GLN A 389 -18.89 54.86 5.72
N GLU A 390 -19.88 54.58 4.86
CA GLU A 390 -21.15 55.30 4.84
C GLU A 390 -21.99 55.04 6.10
N ILE A 391 -22.03 53.80 6.60
CA ILE A 391 -22.71 53.43 7.85
C ILE A 391 -21.92 53.97 9.05
N SER A 392 -20.59 53.85 9.07
CA SER A 392 -19.75 54.40 10.14
C SER A 392 -19.78 55.92 10.15
N ALA A 393 -19.83 56.59 9.00
CA ALA A 393 -19.99 58.04 8.90
C ALA A 393 -21.38 58.47 9.41
N LYS A 394 -22.47 57.81 8.99
CA LYS A 394 -23.83 58.11 9.49
C LYS A 394 -24.01 57.84 10.99
N VAL A 395 -23.38 56.79 11.52
CA VAL A 395 -23.40 56.45 12.95
C VAL A 395 -22.51 57.40 13.76
N THR A 396 -21.32 57.72 13.25
CA THR A 396 -20.39 58.68 13.88
C THR A 396 -20.95 60.10 13.85
N GLU A 397 -21.65 60.51 12.79
CA GLU A 397 -22.31 61.81 12.68
C GLU A 397 -23.50 61.92 13.65
N LYS A 398 -24.29 60.86 13.84
CA LYS A 398 -25.33 60.79 14.89
C LYS A 398 -24.78 60.74 16.32
N ILE A 399 -23.68 60.00 16.56
CA ILE A 399 -23.03 59.91 17.88
C ILE A 399 -22.35 61.23 18.23
N ASN A 400 -21.69 61.89 17.28
CA ASN A 400 -21.08 63.20 17.48
C ASN A 400 -22.13 64.30 17.69
N ALA A 401 -23.25 64.28 16.96
CA ALA A 401 -24.37 65.19 17.20
C ALA A 401 -24.99 65.00 18.60
N ALA A 402 -25.13 63.76 19.07
CA ALA A 402 -25.65 63.44 20.42
C ALA A 402 -24.65 63.79 21.55
N ASN A 403 -23.35 63.53 21.34
CA ASN A 403 -22.30 63.83 22.31
C ASN A 403 -22.01 65.34 22.41
N GLN A 404 -22.11 66.10 21.33
CA GLN A 404 -21.91 67.55 21.35
C GLN A 404 -23.09 68.28 22.04
N ALA A 405 -24.32 67.78 21.91
CA ALA A 405 -25.50 68.30 22.59
C ALA A 405 -25.43 68.07 24.12
N ASN A 406 -25.13 66.84 24.55
CA ASN A 406 -25.03 66.49 25.98
C ASN A 406 -23.84 67.17 26.70
N LYS A 407 -22.75 67.41 25.97
CA LYS A 407 -21.53 68.04 26.55
C LYS A 407 -21.70 69.55 26.76
N ASN A 408 -22.54 70.22 25.96
CA ASN A 408 -22.82 71.65 26.15
C ASN A 408 -23.85 71.90 27.28
N GLU A 409 -24.79 70.98 27.49
CA GLU A 409 -25.81 71.07 28.56
C GLU A 409 -25.22 70.80 29.97
N ILE A 410 -24.34 69.80 30.10
CA ILE A 410 -23.67 69.45 31.37
C ILE A 410 -22.65 70.51 31.81
N VAL A 411 -21.94 71.15 30.85
CA VAL A 411 -20.93 72.18 31.17
C VAL A 411 -21.58 73.50 31.61
N GLU A 412 -22.76 73.86 31.07
CA GLU A 412 -23.57 75.00 31.53
C GLU A 412 -24.16 74.76 32.94
N GLU A 413 -24.70 73.58 33.24
CA GLU A 413 -25.21 73.23 34.58
C GLU A 413 -24.11 73.19 35.66
N PHE A 414 -22.93 72.67 35.32
CA PHE A 414 -21.83 72.54 36.28
C PHE A 414 -21.17 73.88 36.61
N ARG A 415 -21.04 74.79 35.62
CA ARG A 415 -20.57 76.17 35.83
C ARG A 415 -21.55 77.02 36.63
N ALA A 416 -22.85 76.73 36.57
CA ALA A 416 -23.88 77.47 37.31
C ALA A 416 -23.98 77.11 38.81
N ARG A 417 -23.50 75.92 39.25
CA ARG A 417 -23.73 75.44 40.64
C ARG A 417 -22.56 75.50 41.62
N TYR A 418 -21.30 75.51 41.18
CA TYR A 418 -20.18 75.25 42.12
C TYR A 418 -18.97 76.19 41.96
N ASN A 419 -19.22 77.50 41.97
CA ASN A 419 -18.16 78.49 42.14
C ASN A 419 -17.62 78.44 43.60
N GLY A 420 -16.44 77.84 43.81
CA GLY A 420 -15.61 78.15 45.00
C GLY A 420 -15.22 77.01 45.96
N ILE A 421 -14.90 75.80 45.49
CA ILE A 421 -14.29 74.77 46.37
C ILE A 421 -12.93 74.34 45.83
N GLU A 422 -11.88 74.71 46.57
CA GLU A 422 -10.50 74.26 46.34
C GLU A 422 -10.28 72.91 47.06
N VAL A 423 -9.90 71.86 46.33
CA VAL A 423 -9.66 70.51 46.88
C VAL A 423 -8.18 70.13 46.73
N ASN A 424 -7.61 69.67 47.84
CA ASN A 424 -6.19 69.39 48.04
C ASN A 424 -5.68 68.22 47.15
N MET A 425 -4.71 68.50 46.26
CA MET A 425 -4.26 67.60 45.17
C MET A 425 -3.33 66.43 45.57
N GLN A 426 -2.92 66.30 46.83
CA GLN A 426 -1.93 65.27 47.21
C GLN A 426 -2.52 63.85 47.37
N GLY A 427 -3.78 63.70 47.78
CA GLY A 427 -4.43 62.37 47.88
C GLY A 427 -4.83 61.77 46.52
N LEU A 428 -5.13 62.62 45.54
CA LEU A 428 -5.49 62.18 44.18
C LEU A 428 -4.30 61.57 43.43
N LYS A 429 -3.07 62.07 43.68
CA LYS A 429 -1.85 61.58 43.02
C LYS A 429 -1.48 60.17 43.48
N ALA A 430 -1.57 59.88 44.79
CA ALA A 430 -1.32 58.54 45.32
C ALA A 430 -2.34 57.50 44.82
N THR A 431 -3.62 57.89 44.72
CA THR A 431 -4.69 57.03 44.18
C THR A 431 -4.52 56.81 42.67
N THR A 432 -4.10 57.84 41.93
CA THR A 432 -3.83 57.75 40.47
C THR A 432 -2.62 56.87 40.17
N ASP A 433 -1.57 56.93 40.99
CA ASP A 433 -0.38 56.09 40.81
C ASP A 433 -0.65 54.63 41.19
N GLN A 434 -1.46 54.36 42.22
CA GLN A 434 -1.96 52.99 42.53
C GLN A 434 -2.86 52.43 41.40
N LEU A 435 -3.71 53.26 40.81
CA LEU A 435 -4.54 52.87 39.67
C LEU A 435 -3.71 52.59 38.41
N LYS A 436 -2.61 53.31 38.18
CA LYS A 436 -1.66 53.03 37.08
C LYS A 436 -0.89 51.73 37.28
N THR A 437 -0.49 51.40 38.52
CA THR A 437 0.15 50.11 38.81
C THR A 437 -0.85 48.96 38.68
N SER A 438 -2.09 49.13 39.14
CA SER A 438 -3.17 48.16 38.88
C SER A 438 -3.50 48.01 37.40
N ASP A 439 -3.51 49.08 36.62
CA ASP A 439 -3.73 49.01 35.16
C ASP A 439 -2.61 48.23 34.47
N ALA A 440 -1.34 48.43 34.86
CA ALA A 440 -0.22 47.66 34.33
C ALA A 440 -0.29 46.16 34.72
N ASP A 441 -0.66 45.85 35.97
CA ASP A 441 -0.84 44.46 36.43
C ASP A 441 -2.05 43.79 35.77
N ILE A 442 -3.14 44.53 35.53
CA ILE A 442 -4.32 44.06 34.79
C ILE A 442 -3.97 43.84 33.32
N GLN A 443 -3.21 44.74 32.67
CA GLN A 443 -2.73 44.55 31.30
C GLN A 443 -1.79 43.35 31.19
N LYS A 444 -0.96 43.10 32.20
CA LYS A 444 -0.11 41.90 32.28
C LYS A 444 -0.96 40.63 32.44
N LEU A 445 -1.94 40.63 33.34
CA LEU A 445 -2.90 39.54 33.48
C LEU A 445 -3.72 39.30 32.21
N ILE A 446 -4.12 40.35 31.50
CA ILE A 446 -4.83 40.27 30.21
C ILE A 446 -3.91 39.70 29.14
N ASN A 447 -2.63 40.09 29.09
CA ASN A 447 -1.67 39.56 28.13
C ASN A 447 -1.25 38.12 28.45
N ASP A 448 -1.11 37.75 29.72
CA ASP A 448 -0.83 36.39 30.16
C ASP A 448 -2.06 35.50 29.89
N PHE A 449 -3.26 35.98 30.18
CA PHE A 449 -4.52 35.33 29.82
C PHE A 449 -4.67 35.19 28.30
N LYS A 450 -4.35 36.23 27.53
CA LYS A 450 -4.38 36.21 26.05
C LYS A 450 -3.35 35.23 25.49
N THR A 451 -2.14 35.19 26.06
CA THR A 451 -1.07 34.27 25.63
C THR A 451 -1.44 32.82 25.97
N GLN A 452 -1.99 32.58 27.16
CA GLN A 452 -2.46 31.27 27.59
C GLN A 452 -3.67 30.80 26.76
N THR A 453 -4.62 31.70 26.48
CA THR A 453 -5.79 31.45 25.61
C THR A 453 -5.36 31.19 24.17
N GLN A 454 -4.41 31.95 23.64
CA GLN A 454 -3.89 31.77 22.28
C GLN A 454 -3.10 30.46 22.14
N SER A 455 -2.37 30.03 23.18
CA SER A 455 -1.73 28.70 23.19
C SER A 455 -2.74 27.54 23.20
N GLN A 456 -3.88 27.70 23.89
CA GLN A 456 -4.96 26.72 23.90
C GLN A 456 -5.75 26.72 22.59
N PHE A 457 -5.92 27.88 21.93
CA PHE A 457 -6.55 28.00 20.62
C PHE A 457 -5.71 27.41 19.48
N VAL A 458 -4.37 27.45 19.56
CA VAL A 458 -3.48 26.75 18.60
C VAL A 458 -3.66 25.23 18.69
N GLY A 459 -3.91 24.70 19.89
CA GLY A 459 -4.27 23.29 20.08
C GLY A 459 -5.61 22.91 19.46
N VAL A 460 -6.60 23.80 19.52
CA VAL A 460 -7.94 23.62 18.90
C VAL A 460 -7.88 23.80 17.38
N GLN A 461 -7.09 24.74 16.85
CA GLN A 461 -6.84 24.88 15.41
C GLN A 461 -6.05 23.70 14.84
N GLY A 462 -5.10 23.14 15.60
CA GLY A 462 -4.41 21.90 15.24
C GLY A 462 -5.33 20.68 15.24
N ALA A 463 -6.30 20.63 16.15
CA ALA A 463 -7.35 19.61 16.16
C ALA A 463 -8.37 19.80 15.02
N GLN A 464 -8.73 21.05 14.68
CA GLN A 464 -9.59 21.39 13.54
C GLN A 464 -8.92 21.08 12.20
N SER A 465 -7.64 21.43 12.02
CA SER A 465 -6.87 21.09 10.81
C SER A 465 -6.65 19.58 10.68
N ARG A 466 -6.43 18.86 11.78
CA ARG A 466 -6.41 17.38 11.76
C ARG A 466 -7.77 16.79 11.42
N PHE A 467 -8.87 17.39 11.88
CA PHE A 467 -10.23 16.97 11.56
C PHE A 467 -10.60 17.26 10.10
N GLU A 468 -10.23 18.42 9.55
CA GLU A 468 -10.38 18.77 8.13
C GLU A 468 -9.55 17.82 7.26
N GLN A 469 -8.29 17.56 7.60
CA GLN A 469 -7.45 16.59 6.89
C GLN A 469 -7.97 15.15 6.99
N THR A 470 -8.52 14.72 8.13
CA THR A 470 -9.13 13.38 8.25
C THR A 470 -10.49 13.28 7.55
N THR A 471 -11.23 14.38 7.46
CA THR A 471 -12.53 14.44 6.76
C THR A 471 -12.34 14.50 5.26
N GLU A 472 -11.40 15.31 4.75
CA GLU A 472 -11.02 15.34 3.33
C GLU A 472 -10.37 14.02 2.91
N LYS A 473 -9.56 13.41 3.78
CA LYS A 473 -9.04 12.06 3.56
C LYS A 473 -10.14 11.01 3.57
N ALA A 474 -11.12 11.08 4.47
CA ALA A 474 -12.27 10.17 4.48
C ALA A 474 -13.18 10.37 3.26
N ILE A 475 -13.36 11.60 2.79
CA ILE A 475 -14.09 11.94 1.55
C ILE A 475 -13.32 11.45 0.33
N SER A 476 -11.99 11.63 0.28
CA SER A 476 -11.11 11.11 -0.77
C SER A 476 -11.09 9.58 -0.78
N ASP A 477 -11.02 8.94 0.39
CA ASP A 477 -11.12 7.49 0.56
C ASP A 477 -12.51 7.00 0.08
N LEU A 478 -13.60 7.74 0.34
CA LEU A 478 -14.96 7.49 -0.18
C LEU A 478 -15.08 7.67 -1.69
N ILE A 479 -14.47 8.72 -2.27
CA ILE A 479 -14.44 9.00 -3.71
C ILE A 479 -13.61 7.94 -4.45
N ASN A 480 -12.47 7.52 -3.89
CA ASN A 480 -11.63 6.47 -4.44
C ASN A 480 -12.30 5.09 -4.35
N VAL A 481 -13.05 4.82 -3.26
CA VAL A 481 -13.91 3.63 -3.15
C VAL A 481 -15.10 3.68 -4.12
N ALA A 482 -15.64 4.86 -4.44
CA ALA A 482 -16.71 5.02 -5.43
C ALA A 482 -16.22 4.90 -6.88
N ASN A 483 -15.03 5.46 -7.18
CA ASN A 483 -14.40 5.42 -8.51
C ASN A 483 -13.71 4.08 -8.82
N GLY A 484 -13.38 3.30 -7.79
CA GLY A 484 -12.83 1.94 -7.91
C GLY A 484 -13.89 0.83 -8.06
N LYS A 485 -15.19 1.17 -8.04
CA LYS A 485 -16.25 0.19 -8.32
C LYS A 485 -16.24 -0.11 -9.81
N ALA A 486 -15.69 -1.27 -10.17
CA ALA A 486 -16.02 -1.89 -11.44
C ALA A 486 -17.55 -1.99 -11.55
N ASP A 487 -18.07 -1.47 -12.66
CA ASP A 487 -19.47 -1.55 -13.04
C ASP A 487 -19.99 -2.97 -12.78
N ARG A 488 -21.19 -3.12 -12.21
CA ARG A 488 -21.78 -4.44 -11.94
C ARG A 488 -21.76 -5.32 -13.20
N SER A 489 -21.92 -4.68 -14.37
CA SER A 489 -21.76 -5.28 -15.68
C SER A 489 -20.35 -5.84 -15.93
N TYR A 490 -19.28 -5.13 -15.55
CA TYR A 490 -17.89 -5.57 -15.72
C TYR A 490 -17.56 -6.76 -14.81
N VAL A 491 -18.11 -6.78 -13.59
CA VAL A 491 -17.94 -7.90 -12.66
C VAL A 491 -18.71 -9.13 -13.16
N GLU A 492 -19.94 -8.98 -13.64
CA GLU A 492 -20.72 -10.07 -14.25
C GLU A 492 -20.06 -10.59 -15.54
N GLN A 493 -19.49 -9.72 -16.39
CA GLN A 493 -18.71 -10.12 -17.56
C GLN A 493 -17.42 -10.85 -17.21
N THR A 494 -16.71 -10.40 -16.17
CA THR A 494 -15.47 -11.03 -15.72
C THR A 494 -15.75 -12.42 -15.13
N VAL A 495 -16.83 -12.57 -14.35
CA VAL A 495 -17.25 -13.87 -13.81
C VAL A 495 -17.69 -14.83 -14.93
N ASN A 496 -18.40 -14.33 -15.94
CA ASN A 496 -18.79 -15.13 -17.11
C ASN A 496 -17.57 -15.51 -17.98
N GLY A 497 -16.62 -14.59 -18.17
CA GLY A 497 -15.37 -14.84 -18.89
C GLY A 497 -14.45 -15.84 -18.18
N ILE A 498 -14.39 -15.81 -16.85
CA ILE A 498 -13.67 -16.81 -16.05
C ILE A 498 -14.36 -18.18 -16.15
N LYS A 499 -15.70 -18.23 -16.14
CA LYS A 499 -16.46 -19.46 -16.40
C LYS A 499 -16.18 -20.02 -17.79
N GLU A 500 -16.16 -19.16 -18.82
CA GLU A 500 -15.85 -19.56 -20.20
C GLU A 500 -14.40 -20.05 -20.35
N GLN A 501 -13.42 -19.39 -19.71
CA GLN A 501 -12.01 -19.84 -19.70
C GLN A 501 -11.81 -21.18 -18.98
N LEU A 502 -12.58 -21.43 -17.91
CA LEU A 502 -12.53 -22.71 -17.20
C LEU A 502 -13.15 -23.85 -18.02
N THR A 503 -14.14 -23.54 -18.87
CA THR A 503 -14.72 -24.51 -19.83
C THR A 503 -13.91 -24.70 -21.10
N SER A 504 -13.08 -23.74 -21.51
CA SER A 504 -12.35 -23.78 -22.79
C SER A 504 -10.90 -24.29 -22.70
N SER A 505 -10.31 -24.39 -21.50
CA SER A 505 -8.88 -24.68 -21.33
C SER A 505 -8.50 -26.14 -21.01
N THR A 506 -9.35 -27.13 -21.35
CA THR A 506 -8.94 -28.54 -21.28
C THR A 506 -9.16 -29.23 -22.63
N ILE A 507 -8.07 -29.70 -23.24
CA ILE A 507 -8.09 -30.55 -24.42
C ILE A 507 -8.98 -31.76 -24.07
N GLY A 508 -10.22 -31.78 -24.58
CA GLY A 508 -11.17 -32.89 -24.42
C GLY A 508 -12.27 -32.77 -23.33
N GLY A 509 -12.51 -31.61 -22.71
CA GLY A 509 -13.62 -31.43 -21.74
C GLY A 509 -13.38 -32.04 -20.35
N PRO A 510 -14.30 -31.94 -19.37
CA PRO A 510 -14.02 -32.37 -17.98
C PRO A 510 -13.82 -33.89 -17.87
N ASN A 511 -13.11 -34.33 -16.82
CA ASN A 511 -13.13 -35.74 -16.42
C ASN A 511 -14.54 -36.10 -15.94
N LEU A 512 -15.12 -37.17 -16.49
CA LEU A 512 -16.48 -37.61 -16.22
C LEU A 512 -16.59 -38.57 -15.02
N ILE A 513 -15.47 -39.02 -14.45
CA ILE A 513 -15.46 -39.89 -13.27
C ILE A 513 -15.14 -39.05 -12.02
N ARG A 514 -16.04 -39.10 -11.04
CA ARG A 514 -15.90 -38.38 -9.77
C ARG A 514 -14.97 -39.08 -8.77
N ASP A 515 -14.38 -38.27 -7.91
CA ASP A 515 -13.49 -38.62 -6.79
C ASP A 515 -12.36 -39.59 -7.16
N THR A 516 -11.74 -39.38 -8.33
CA THR A 516 -10.63 -40.22 -8.81
C THR A 516 -9.29 -39.91 -8.12
N ALA A 517 -9.31 -38.92 -7.22
CA ALA A 517 -8.26 -38.66 -6.23
C ALA A 517 -8.53 -39.34 -4.87
N TYR A 518 -9.69 -39.99 -4.73
CA TYR A 518 -10.12 -40.79 -3.57
C TYR A 518 -10.16 -40.01 -2.24
N LYS A 519 -10.56 -38.73 -2.27
CA LYS A 519 -10.70 -37.89 -1.08
C LYS A 519 -11.93 -38.27 -0.24
N GLU A 520 -12.98 -38.76 -0.87
CA GLU A 520 -14.19 -39.27 -0.20
C GLU A 520 -14.22 -40.81 -0.12
N GLY A 521 -13.05 -41.44 -0.21
CA GLY A 521 -12.90 -42.88 -0.08
C GLY A 521 -13.43 -43.64 -1.29
N THR A 522 -14.27 -44.66 -1.05
CA THR A 522 -14.91 -45.47 -2.11
C THR A 522 -16.35 -45.04 -2.40
N LYS A 523 -16.80 -43.89 -1.89
CA LYS A 523 -18.20 -43.43 -1.95
C LYS A 523 -18.77 -43.39 -3.37
N TYR A 524 -17.95 -43.03 -4.36
CA TYR A 524 -18.36 -42.91 -5.77
C TYR A 524 -18.10 -44.18 -6.59
N PHE A 525 -17.67 -45.26 -5.92
CA PHE A 525 -17.41 -46.56 -6.50
C PHE A 525 -18.23 -47.64 -5.76
N GLY A 526 -19.33 -48.07 -6.37
CA GLY A 526 -20.13 -49.19 -5.89
C GLY A 526 -19.29 -50.46 -5.84
N SER A 527 -18.96 -50.92 -4.64
CA SER A 527 -17.94 -51.95 -4.41
C SER A 527 -18.31 -53.03 -3.40
N ASN A 528 -19.49 -53.00 -2.77
CA ASN A 528 -19.96 -54.04 -1.82
C ASN A 528 -18.89 -54.54 -0.81
N GLY A 529 -17.98 -53.67 -0.36
CA GLY A 529 -16.91 -54.00 0.61
C GLY A 529 -15.64 -54.64 0.03
N ILE A 530 -15.55 -54.81 -1.30
CA ILE A 530 -14.40 -55.45 -1.96
C ILE A 530 -13.34 -54.45 -2.45
N ALA A 531 -13.60 -53.15 -2.30
CA ALA A 531 -12.65 -52.09 -2.60
C ALA A 531 -12.37 -51.23 -1.37
N LYS A 532 -11.12 -50.78 -1.24
CA LYS A 532 -10.67 -49.87 -0.19
C LYS A 532 -9.66 -48.87 -0.74
N ILE A 533 -9.47 -47.77 -0.03
CA ILE A 533 -8.37 -46.85 -0.30
C ILE A 533 -7.16 -47.24 0.55
N GLY A 534 -5.98 -47.28 -0.06
CA GLY A 534 -4.73 -47.52 0.63
C GLY A 534 -3.57 -46.78 -0.03
N ASN A 535 -2.36 -47.17 0.33
CA ASN A 535 -1.13 -46.56 -0.16
C ASN A 535 -0.20 -47.68 -0.63
N HIS A 536 0.57 -47.44 -1.70
CA HIS A 536 1.54 -48.42 -2.21
C HIS A 536 2.81 -47.71 -2.69
N PRO A 537 4.03 -48.26 -2.45
CA PRO A 537 5.29 -47.63 -2.85
C PRO A 537 5.37 -47.30 -4.36
N PHE A 538 4.73 -48.11 -5.21
CA PHE A 538 4.72 -47.85 -6.67
C PHE A 538 3.92 -46.62 -7.08
N TYR A 539 3.05 -46.08 -6.20
CA TYR A 539 2.28 -44.86 -6.45
C TYR A 539 2.74 -43.73 -5.53
N PHE A 540 3.48 -42.76 -6.10
CA PHE A 540 4.07 -41.62 -5.37
C PHE A 540 4.79 -42.02 -4.07
N ASN A 541 5.53 -43.14 -4.07
CA ASN A 541 6.24 -43.66 -2.89
C ASN A 541 5.33 -43.85 -1.65
N GLY A 542 4.06 -44.18 -1.87
CA GLY A 542 3.06 -44.33 -0.80
C GLY A 542 2.51 -43.01 -0.24
N SER A 543 2.86 -41.84 -0.80
CA SER A 543 2.37 -40.55 -0.31
C SER A 543 0.97 -40.16 -0.82
N LYS A 544 0.45 -40.84 -1.84
CA LYS A 544 -0.89 -40.59 -2.39
C LYS A 544 -1.81 -41.82 -2.28
N PRO A 545 -3.13 -41.61 -2.11
CA PRO A 545 -4.09 -42.69 -2.04
C PRO A 545 -4.25 -43.42 -3.39
N ILE A 546 -4.46 -44.73 -3.34
CA ILE A 546 -4.78 -45.58 -4.48
C ILE A 546 -5.96 -46.50 -4.13
N LEU A 547 -6.83 -46.77 -5.11
CA LEU A 547 -7.93 -47.72 -4.96
C LEU A 547 -7.38 -49.14 -5.06
N ILE A 548 -7.67 -49.96 -4.06
CA ILE A 548 -7.31 -51.38 -4.00
C ILE A 548 -8.60 -52.18 -4.19
N PHE A 549 -8.70 -52.88 -5.30
CA PHE A 549 -9.84 -53.73 -5.64
C PHE A 549 -9.44 -55.21 -5.51
N SER A 550 -9.96 -55.85 -4.46
CA SER A 550 -9.56 -57.18 -4.03
C SER A 550 -10.59 -58.25 -4.39
N ASN A 551 -10.12 -59.44 -4.75
CA ASN A 551 -10.94 -60.64 -4.94
C ASN A 551 -10.20 -61.87 -4.40
N ASN A 552 -10.88 -62.75 -3.69
CA ASN A 552 -10.30 -63.94 -3.03
C ASN A 552 -10.95 -65.25 -3.48
N ASP A 553 -11.79 -65.21 -4.51
CA ASP A 553 -12.44 -66.39 -5.09
C ASP A 553 -12.15 -66.54 -6.60
N GLN A 554 -12.66 -67.61 -7.20
CA GLN A 554 -12.50 -67.93 -8.62
C GLN A 554 -13.55 -67.23 -9.51
N THR A 555 -14.45 -66.46 -8.91
CA THR A 555 -15.55 -65.79 -9.62
C THR A 555 -15.23 -64.33 -9.87
N GLU A 556 -15.84 -63.75 -10.90
CA GLU A 556 -15.70 -62.33 -11.19
C GLU A 556 -16.30 -61.48 -10.06
N LYS A 557 -15.56 -60.45 -9.66
CA LYS A 557 -16.06 -59.35 -8.83
C LYS A 557 -16.02 -58.07 -9.64
N VAL A 558 -16.84 -57.09 -9.24
CA VAL A 558 -17.05 -55.87 -10.02
C VAL A 558 -17.04 -54.64 -9.12
N ILE A 559 -16.41 -53.56 -9.60
CA ILE A 559 -16.59 -52.22 -9.04
C ILE A 559 -17.13 -51.31 -10.13
N SER A 560 -18.02 -50.38 -9.77
CA SER A 560 -18.66 -49.49 -10.74
C SER A 560 -18.67 -48.05 -10.26
N SER A 561 -18.36 -47.11 -11.15
CA SER A 561 -18.51 -45.69 -10.86
C SER A 561 -19.98 -45.30 -10.72
N ASN A 562 -20.23 -44.09 -10.20
CA ASN A 562 -21.50 -43.42 -10.43
C ASN A 562 -21.78 -43.23 -11.92
N ARG A 563 -23.06 -43.03 -12.25
CA ARG A 563 -23.46 -42.76 -13.64
C ARG A 563 -23.04 -41.36 -14.08
N PHE A 564 -22.64 -41.24 -15.32
CA PHE A 564 -22.27 -40.00 -16.01
C PHE A 564 -22.96 -39.93 -17.38
N LEU A 565 -23.02 -38.72 -17.94
CA LEU A 565 -23.63 -38.49 -19.25
C LEU A 565 -22.58 -38.56 -20.35
N LEU A 566 -23.01 -39.08 -21.51
CA LEU A 566 -22.22 -39.10 -22.73
C LEU A 566 -22.99 -38.38 -23.83
N GLU A 567 -22.27 -37.76 -24.76
CA GLU A 567 -22.85 -37.36 -26.04
C GLU A 567 -22.94 -38.58 -26.95
N LYS A 568 -24.04 -38.70 -27.71
CA LYS A 568 -24.23 -39.82 -28.63
C LYS A 568 -23.28 -39.73 -29.82
N ASN A 569 -22.81 -40.89 -30.26
CA ASN A 569 -21.93 -41.09 -31.42
C ASN A 569 -20.62 -40.29 -31.35
N THR A 570 -20.10 -40.13 -30.14
CA THR A 570 -18.93 -39.29 -29.84
C THR A 570 -17.79 -40.18 -29.33
N ASP A 571 -16.57 -39.87 -29.75
CA ASP A 571 -15.37 -40.57 -29.27
C ASP A 571 -14.95 -40.06 -27.89
N TYR A 572 -14.58 -41.00 -27.03
CA TYR A 572 -14.11 -40.77 -25.66
C TYR A 572 -12.80 -41.53 -25.42
N THR A 573 -11.96 -40.97 -24.56
CA THR A 573 -10.73 -41.62 -24.08
C THR A 573 -10.84 -41.88 -22.58
N LEU A 574 -10.56 -43.11 -22.16
CA LEU A 574 -10.39 -43.49 -20.76
C LEU A 574 -8.90 -43.72 -20.50
N ASN A 575 -8.34 -42.97 -19.57
CA ASN A 575 -7.00 -43.15 -19.02
C ASN A 575 -7.10 -43.60 -17.56
N PHE A 576 -6.18 -44.45 -17.13
CA PHE A 576 -5.92 -44.73 -15.71
C PHE A 576 -4.51 -45.28 -15.53
N ARG A 577 -4.03 -45.31 -14.31
CA ARG A 577 -2.76 -45.97 -13.95
C ARG A 577 -3.03 -47.09 -12.96
N GLY A 578 -2.30 -48.19 -13.07
CA GLY A 578 -2.52 -49.30 -12.18
C GLY A 578 -1.45 -50.37 -12.26
N PHE A 579 -1.55 -51.32 -11.34
CA PHE A 579 -0.73 -52.52 -11.27
C PHE A 579 -1.54 -53.61 -10.55
N ASN A 580 -1.10 -54.86 -10.61
CA ASN A 580 -1.74 -55.94 -9.86
C ASN A 580 -0.72 -56.81 -9.13
N ASN A 581 -1.18 -57.59 -8.16
CA ASN A 581 -0.33 -58.63 -7.59
C ASN A 581 -0.32 -59.90 -8.48
N SER A 582 0.56 -60.85 -8.16
CA SER A 582 0.73 -62.08 -8.94
C SER A 582 -0.50 -63.00 -8.93
N ALA A 583 -1.40 -62.83 -7.97
CA ALA A 583 -2.58 -63.67 -7.79
C ALA A 583 -3.75 -63.32 -8.74
N LEU A 584 -3.74 -62.14 -9.39
CA LEU A 584 -4.76 -61.74 -10.36
C LEU A 584 -4.72 -62.63 -11.61
N THR A 585 -5.87 -63.21 -11.99
CA THR A 585 -6.02 -63.97 -13.25
C THR A 585 -6.12 -63.03 -14.45
N SER A 586 -6.99 -62.03 -14.37
CA SER A 586 -7.09 -60.91 -15.34
C SER A 586 -8.09 -59.87 -14.83
N TYR A 587 -8.17 -58.73 -15.52
CA TYR A 587 -9.20 -57.73 -15.32
C TYR A 587 -9.85 -57.31 -16.65
N ASP A 588 -11.10 -56.85 -16.57
CA ASP A 588 -11.86 -56.28 -17.67
C ASP A 588 -12.30 -54.85 -17.34
N VAL A 589 -12.59 -54.07 -18.38
CA VAL A 589 -13.14 -52.71 -18.25
C VAL A 589 -14.28 -52.52 -19.22
N PHE A 590 -15.40 -51.99 -18.72
CA PHE A 590 -16.61 -51.78 -19.49
C PHE A 590 -17.17 -50.37 -19.31
N ILE A 591 -17.80 -49.87 -20.36
CA ILE A 591 -18.78 -48.79 -20.29
C ILE A 591 -20.14 -49.43 -20.49
N LEU A 592 -20.98 -49.39 -19.45
CA LEU A 592 -22.34 -49.91 -19.48
C LEU A 592 -23.31 -48.74 -19.53
N GLY A 593 -24.08 -48.67 -20.61
CA GLY A 593 -24.85 -47.51 -20.99
C GLY A 593 -26.29 -47.83 -21.35
N ARG A 594 -27.11 -46.78 -21.41
CA ARG A 594 -28.48 -46.81 -21.89
C ARG A 594 -28.83 -45.49 -22.57
N ARG A 595 -29.97 -45.45 -23.25
CA ARG A 595 -30.55 -44.21 -23.78
C ARG A 595 -31.37 -43.49 -22.69
N ASN A 596 -31.45 -42.17 -22.76
CA ASN A 596 -32.16 -41.36 -21.79
C ASN A 596 -33.65 -41.70 -21.83
N GLY A 597 -34.21 -42.11 -20.68
CA GLY A 597 -35.59 -42.61 -20.56
C GLY A 597 -35.73 -44.13 -20.39
N GLU A 598 -34.68 -44.92 -20.63
CA GLU A 598 -34.68 -46.36 -20.35
C GLU A 598 -34.51 -46.64 -18.84
N THR A 599 -35.27 -47.58 -18.28
CA THR A 599 -35.26 -47.89 -16.83
C THR A 599 -34.32 -49.04 -16.46
N GLN A 600 -33.96 -49.91 -17.41
CA GLN A 600 -33.02 -51.00 -17.20
C GLN A 600 -31.62 -50.46 -16.83
N GLY A 601 -30.86 -51.22 -16.03
CA GLY A 601 -29.53 -50.79 -15.55
C GLY A 601 -28.57 -50.44 -16.69
N PHE A 602 -28.58 -51.21 -17.78
CA PHE A 602 -27.93 -50.91 -19.05
C PHE A 602 -28.66 -51.68 -20.17
N THR A 603 -28.63 -51.14 -21.39
CA THR A 603 -29.16 -51.77 -22.61
C THR A 603 -28.07 -51.92 -23.68
N ILE A 604 -26.95 -51.21 -23.51
CA ILE A 604 -25.82 -51.17 -24.43
C ILE A 604 -24.54 -51.38 -23.62
N VAL A 605 -23.67 -52.29 -24.08
CA VAL A 605 -22.40 -52.62 -23.42
C VAL A 605 -21.24 -52.35 -24.38
N LYS A 606 -20.21 -51.66 -23.89
CA LYS A 606 -18.93 -51.47 -24.58
C LYS A 606 -17.82 -52.05 -23.71
N GLN A 607 -17.28 -53.20 -24.10
CA GLN A 607 -16.09 -53.76 -23.46
C GLN A 607 -14.85 -53.05 -24.00
N LEU A 608 -14.14 -52.36 -23.13
CA LEU A 608 -12.95 -51.59 -23.47
C LEU A 608 -11.67 -52.40 -23.31
N ILE A 609 -11.61 -53.24 -22.28
CA ILE A 609 -10.48 -54.13 -22.00
C ILE A 609 -11.05 -55.53 -21.74
N ASN A 610 -10.45 -56.53 -22.37
CA ASN A 610 -10.83 -57.93 -22.27
C ASN A 610 -9.63 -58.79 -21.81
N GLY A 611 -9.67 -59.29 -20.58
CA GLY A 611 -8.77 -60.31 -20.04
C GLY A 611 -7.31 -59.88 -19.88
N LYS A 612 -7.03 -58.64 -19.46
CA LYS A 612 -5.65 -58.11 -19.34
C LYS A 612 -5.03 -58.35 -17.95
N LYS A 613 -3.70 -58.35 -17.86
CA LYS A 613 -2.93 -58.13 -16.62
C LYS A 613 -2.07 -56.87 -16.75
N LEU A 614 -1.91 -56.14 -15.65
CA LEU A 614 -0.95 -55.06 -15.48
C LEU A 614 0.34 -55.58 -14.86
N SER A 615 1.36 -54.73 -14.84
CA SER A 615 2.63 -55.00 -14.18
C SER A 615 2.46 -55.43 -12.72
N THR A 616 3.34 -56.31 -12.24
CA THR A 616 3.44 -56.72 -10.83
C THR A 616 4.56 -56.00 -10.07
N SER A 617 5.35 -55.16 -10.75
CA SER A 617 6.57 -54.56 -10.20
C SER A 617 6.66 -53.04 -10.39
N GLU A 618 5.74 -52.43 -11.13
CA GLU A 618 5.71 -50.99 -11.37
C GLU A 618 4.30 -50.52 -11.71
N LEU A 619 4.10 -49.20 -11.67
CA LEU A 619 2.84 -48.55 -12.05
C LEU A 619 2.75 -48.42 -13.58
N GLU A 620 1.81 -49.12 -14.21
CA GLU A 620 1.56 -49.07 -15.64
C GLU A 620 0.49 -48.02 -15.98
N SER A 621 0.64 -47.31 -17.12
CA SER A 621 -0.37 -46.39 -17.63
C SER A 621 -1.22 -47.05 -18.71
N VAL A 622 -2.54 -47.01 -18.57
CA VAL A 622 -3.51 -47.57 -19.51
C VAL A 622 -4.29 -46.43 -20.16
N SER A 623 -4.50 -46.53 -21.47
CA SER A 623 -5.27 -45.57 -22.27
C SER A 623 -6.06 -46.34 -23.32
N VAL A 624 -7.36 -46.10 -23.42
CA VAL A 624 -8.23 -46.80 -24.37
C VAL A 624 -9.31 -45.85 -24.89
N GLN A 625 -9.66 -45.99 -26.16
CA GLN A 625 -10.65 -45.13 -26.82
C GLN A 625 -11.91 -45.92 -27.15
N PHE A 626 -13.06 -45.26 -27.10
CA PHE A 626 -14.33 -45.84 -27.56
C PHE A 626 -15.28 -44.77 -28.08
N ASN A 627 -16.16 -45.17 -29.00
CA ASN A 627 -17.29 -44.35 -29.42
C ASN A 627 -18.54 -44.72 -28.61
N SER A 628 -19.23 -43.69 -28.10
CA SER A 628 -20.42 -43.84 -27.26
C SER A 628 -21.62 -44.47 -28.01
N GLY A 629 -21.69 -44.37 -29.33
CA GLY A 629 -22.85 -44.82 -30.12
C GLY A 629 -24.15 -44.20 -29.58
N ASP A 630 -25.19 -45.01 -29.37
CA ASP A 630 -26.47 -44.50 -28.85
C ASP A 630 -26.49 -44.20 -27.33
N ILE A 631 -25.38 -44.44 -26.61
CA ILE A 631 -25.32 -44.25 -25.17
C ILE A 631 -25.26 -42.76 -24.84
N ASP A 632 -26.20 -42.28 -24.03
CA ASP A 632 -26.18 -40.92 -23.45
C ASP A 632 -26.10 -40.91 -21.92
N ASN A 633 -26.24 -42.07 -21.28
CA ASN A 633 -26.15 -42.23 -19.84
C ASN A 633 -25.47 -43.55 -19.48
N ALA A 634 -24.28 -43.50 -18.86
CA ALA A 634 -23.41 -44.66 -18.66
C ALA A 634 -22.79 -44.72 -17.27
N TYR A 635 -22.16 -45.84 -16.93
CA TYR A 635 -21.20 -45.94 -15.84
C TYR A 635 -19.99 -46.79 -16.27
N LEU A 636 -18.86 -46.52 -15.62
CA LEU A 636 -17.61 -47.25 -15.83
C LEU A 636 -17.56 -48.42 -14.85
N ARG A 637 -17.18 -49.61 -15.33
CA ARG A 637 -17.07 -50.81 -14.52
C ARG A 637 -15.71 -51.47 -14.73
N PHE A 638 -15.05 -51.85 -13.64
CA PHE A 638 -13.85 -52.68 -13.64
C PHE A 638 -14.19 -54.03 -13.02
N ASP A 639 -13.73 -55.11 -13.65
CA ASP A 639 -13.93 -56.47 -13.18
C ASP A 639 -12.60 -57.11 -12.82
N ASN A 640 -12.58 -57.83 -11.71
CA ASN A 640 -11.45 -58.63 -11.26
C ASN A 640 -11.87 -60.10 -11.38
N ASN A 641 -11.26 -60.81 -12.34
CA ASN A 641 -11.64 -62.17 -12.75
C ASN A 641 -11.12 -63.27 -11.80
N GLY A 642 -10.83 -62.89 -10.56
CA GLY A 642 -10.49 -63.82 -9.50
C GLY A 642 -9.07 -64.33 -9.54
N THR A 643 -8.87 -65.43 -8.85
CA THR A 643 -7.55 -65.98 -8.55
C THR A 643 -7.56 -67.51 -8.57
N ASN A 644 -6.43 -68.11 -8.97
CA ASN A 644 -6.17 -69.54 -8.81
C ASN A 644 -5.50 -69.88 -7.46
N GLY A 645 -5.26 -68.88 -6.61
CA GLY A 645 -4.70 -69.04 -5.26
C GLY A 645 -4.19 -67.72 -4.68
N GLY A 646 -4.61 -67.39 -3.44
CA GLY A 646 -4.29 -66.12 -2.77
C GLY A 646 -5.38 -65.07 -2.93
N GLN A 647 -5.10 -63.82 -2.56
CA GLN A 647 -5.99 -62.68 -2.79
C GLN A 647 -5.48 -61.93 -4.03
N SER A 648 -6.30 -61.75 -5.06
CA SER A 648 -5.98 -60.91 -6.21
C SER A 648 -6.31 -59.45 -5.91
N ASP A 649 -5.30 -58.58 -6.02
CA ASP A 649 -5.47 -57.14 -5.85
C ASP A 649 -5.17 -56.43 -7.17
N LEU A 650 -6.11 -55.60 -7.61
CA LEU A 650 -5.96 -54.65 -8.69
C LEU A 650 -5.89 -53.24 -8.10
N TYR A 651 -4.79 -52.53 -8.34
CA TYR A 651 -4.54 -51.19 -7.83
C TYR A 651 -4.80 -50.18 -8.95
N ILE A 652 -5.67 -49.20 -8.71
CA ILE A 652 -6.11 -48.24 -9.74
C ILE A 652 -6.00 -46.81 -9.20
N ALA A 653 -5.33 -45.94 -9.95
CA ALA A 653 -5.20 -44.50 -9.70
C ALA A 653 -5.47 -43.70 -10.97
N GLU A 654 -5.73 -42.40 -10.82
CA GLU A 654 -5.75 -41.45 -11.92
C GLU A 654 -6.74 -41.81 -13.05
N ILE A 655 -7.93 -42.29 -12.69
CA ILE A 655 -9.00 -42.54 -13.66
C ILE A 655 -9.42 -41.19 -14.28
N ASP A 656 -9.34 -41.07 -15.60
CA ASP A 656 -9.71 -39.88 -16.37
C ASP A 656 -10.48 -40.30 -17.63
N LEU A 657 -11.78 -40.03 -17.65
CA LEU A 657 -12.66 -40.30 -18.79
C LEU A 657 -13.14 -38.98 -19.40
N TYR A 658 -12.90 -38.75 -20.68
CA TYR A 658 -13.22 -37.46 -21.30
C TYR A 658 -13.45 -37.57 -22.80
N LYS A 659 -14.04 -36.51 -23.36
CA LYS A 659 -14.44 -36.44 -24.77
C LYS A 659 -13.22 -36.22 -25.66
N GLY A 660 -13.13 -36.94 -26.76
CA GLY A 660 -12.06 -36.84 -27.74
C GLY A 660 -11.05 -37.99 -27.67
N THR A 661 -10.11 -37.97 -28.60
CA THR A 661 -9.18 -39.07 -28.89
C THR A 661 -7.75 -38.81 -28.44
N GLN A 662 -7.43 -37.59 -27.98
CA GLN A 662 -6.09 -37.20 -27.58
C GLN A 662 -5.81 -37.58 -26.14
N LYS A 663 -4.70 -38.27 -25.89
CA LYS A 663 -4.25 -38.60 -24.53
C LYS A 663 -3.86 -37.32 -23.77
N ARG A 664 -4.26 -37.20 -22.50
CA ARG A 664 -3.91 -36.08 -21.64
C ARG A 664 -3.49 -36.52 -20.22
N PRO A 665 -2.83 -35.64 -19.44
CA PRO A 665 -2.59 -35.87 -18.02
C PRO A 665 -3.91 -35.90 -17.22
N TRP A 666 -3.95 -36.72 -16.17
CA TRP A 666 -5.11 -36.83 -15.29
C TRP A 666 -5.50 -35.48 -14.67
N GLN A 667 -6.81 -35.24 -14.59
CA GLN A 667 -7.41 -34.13 -13.85
C GLN A 667 -8.65 -34.59 -13.06
N PRO A 668 -9.01 -33.94 -11.94
CA PRO A 668 -10.23 -34.25 -11.22
C PRO A 668 -11.49 -33.83 -12.01
N ALA A 669 -12.64 -34.49 -11.75
CA ALA A 669 -13.92 -34.09 -12.33
C ALA A 669 -14.31 -32.66 -11.93
N LEU A 670 -15.09 -31.98 -12.75
CA LEU A 670 -15.50 -30.58 -12.52
C LEU A 670 -16.23 -30.42 -11.18
N GLU A 671 -17.07 -31.39 -10.83
CA GLU A 671 -17.82 -31.46 -9.59
C GLU A 671 -16.92 -31.68 -8.36
N ASP A 672 -15.71 -32.22 -8.55
CA ASP A 672 -14.72 -32.34 -7.47
C ASP A 672 -13.83 -31.08 -7.36
N GLN A 673 -13.92 -30.18 -8.36
CA GLN A 673 -13.30 -28.86 -8.36
C GLN A 673 -14.21 -27.79 -7.71
N GLU A 674 -15.49 -28.12 -7.41
CA GLU A 674 -16.43 -27.26 -6.68
C GLU A 674 -15.90 -26.79 -5.31
N TYR A 675 -14.95 -27.50 -4.69
CA TYR A 675 -14.34 -27.04 -3.44
C TYR A 675 -13.59 -25.70 -3.61
N LEU A 676 -12.93 -25.48 -4.77
CA LEU A 676 -12.22 -24.24 -5.05
C LEU A 676 -13.18 -23.11 -5.45
N VAL A 677 -14.24 -23.43 -6.20
CA VAL A 677 -15.28 -22.48 -6.59
C VAL A 677 -16.13 -22.07 -5.39
N THR A 678 -16.48 -23.00 -4.50
CA THR A 678 -17.28 -22.74 -3.30
C THR A 678 -16.47 -22.01 -2.23
N GLN A 679 -15.16 -22.27 -2.09
CA GLN A 679 -14.28 -21.46 -1.24
C GLN A 679 -14.11 -20.04 -1.79
N ALA A 680 -13.95 -19.90 -3.11
CA ALA A 680 -13.91 -18.59 -3.76
C ALA A 680 -15.25 -17.84 -3.61
N GLN A 681 -16.38 -18.54 -3.78
CA GLN A 681 -17.73 -17.99 -3.66
C GLN A 681 -18.09 -17.66 -2.21
N ALA A 682 -17.72 -18.48 -1.23
CA ALA A 682 -17.91 -18.19 0.19
C ALA A 682 -16.99 -17.08 0.70
N THR A 683 -15.77 -16.98 0.15
CA THR A 683 -14.86 -15.86 0.43
C THR A 683 -15.38 -14.57 -0.21
N PHE A 684 -15.95 -14.67 -1.42
CA PHE A 684 -16.59 -13.56 -2.12
C PHE A 684 -17.89 -13.13 -1.44
N GLU A 685 -18.73 -14.06 -0.99
CA GLU A 685 -19.96 -13.79 -0.22
C GLU A 685 -19.66 -13.23 1.16
N ARG A 686 -18.61 -13.70 1.86
CA ARG A 686 -18.12 -13.03 3.08
C ARG A 686 -17.57 -11.64 2.81
N THR A 687 -16.93 -11.44 1.66
CA THR A 687 -16.46 -10.11 1.25
C THR A 687 -17.65 -9.19 0.95
N ILE A 688 -18.70 -9.69 0.29
CA ILE A 688 -19.93 -8.93 0.03
C ILE A 688 -20.76 -8.72 1.31
N GLN A 689 -20.86 -9.68 2.22
CA GLN A 689 -21.49 -9.50 3.53
C GLN A 689 -20.68 -8.57 4.43
N GLY A 690 -19.35 -8.63 4.37
CA GLY A 690 -18.46 -7.68 5.04
C GLY A 690 -18.62 -6.27 4.50
N LEU A 691 -18.66 -6.11 3.17
CA LEU A 691 -18.92 -4.84 2.49
C LEU A 691 -20.35 -4.34 2.73
N SER A 692 -21.35 -5.22 2.80
CA SER A 692 -22.74 -4.88 3.09
C SER A 692 -22.93 -4.51 4.56
N THR A 693 -22.22 -5.16 5.49
CA THR A 693 -22.18 -4.80 6.91
C THR A 693 -21.46 -3.47 7.11
N GLN A 694 -20.36 -3.23 6.40
CA GLN A 694 -19.66 -1.94 6.40
C GLN A 694 -20.49 -0.83 5.76
N LEU A 695 -21.21 -1.12 4.67
CA LEU A 695 -22.16 -0.20 4.02
C LEU A 695 -23.34 0.11 4.93
N THR A 696 -23.90 -0.89 5.63
CA THR A 696 -24.97 -0.70 6.62
C THR A 696 -24.49 0.09 7.84
N GLN A 697 -23.23 -0.12 8.28
CA GLN A 697 -22.59 0.67 9.34
C GLN A 697 -22.20 2.09 8.87
N LEU A 698 -22.02 2.32 7.58
CA LEU A 698 -21.81 3.64 6.97
C LEU A 698 -23.14 4.36 6.74
N GLU A 699 -24.19 3.66 6.29
CA GLU A 699 -25.55 4.16 6.15
C GLU A 699 -26.20 4.44 7.51
N SER A 700 -25.86 3.67 8.57
CA SER A 700 -26.26 4.01 9.94
C SER A 700 -25.49 5.21 10.50
N LYS A 701 -24.29 5.50 9.96
CA LYS A 701 -23.49 6.70 10.29
C LYS A 701 -23.84 7.93 9.43
N ALA A 702 -24.45 7.74 8.26
CA ALA A 702 -24.75 8.80 7.27
C ALA A 702 -26.26 8.98 6.99
N GLY A 703 -27.13 8.14 7.55
CA GLY A 703 -28.57 8.15 7.31
C GLY A 703 -29.33 9.22 8.12
N PRO A 704 -30.61 9.49 7.78
CA PRO A 704 -31.35 10.69 8.19
C PRO A 704 -31.64 10.83 9.69
N ASN A 705 -31.32 9.81 10.50
CA ASN A 705 -31.71 9.72 11.92
C ASN A 705 -30.55 9.97 12.91
N GLY A 706 -29.46 10.60 12.49
CA GLY A 706 -28.74 11.51 13.40
C GLY A 706 -27.94 10.91 14.56
N GLU A 707 -27.29 9.75 14.46
CA GLU A 707 -26.33 9.35 15.51
C GLU A 707 -25.01 10.12 15.46
N LEU A 708 -24.56 10.55 14.26
CA LEU A 708 -23.35 11.38 14.14
C LEU A 708 -23.62 12.83 14.57
N GLU A 709 -24.81 13.37 14.26
CA GLU A 709 -25.24 14.71 14.67
C GLU A 709 -25.53 14.78 16.18
N GLN A 710 -26.12 13.72 16.75
CA GLN A 710 -26.37 13.64 18.19
C GLN A 710 -25.09 13.29 18.98
N ARG A 711 -24.15 12.50 18.45
CA ARG A 711 -22.80 12.35 19.05
C ARG A 711 -21.95 13.59 18.84
N MET A 712 -22.09 14.34 17.75
CA MET A 712 -21.42 15.64 17.56
C MET A 712 -21.99 16.69 18.49
N GLN A 713 -23.31 16.81 18.65
CA GLN A 713 -23.93 17.65 19.67
C GLN A 713 -23.49 17.19 21.06
N THR A 714 -23.52 15.90 21.38
CA THR A 714 -23.10 15.41 22.69
C THR A 714 -21.61 15.61 22.93
N TYR A 715 -20.73 15.51 21.93
CA TYR A 715 -19.28 15.67 22.10
C TYR A 715 -18.87 17.15 22.11
N SER A 716 -19.54 18.00 21.32
CA SER A 716 -19.33 19.46 21.35
C SER A 716 -19.98 20.08 22.59
N GLU A 717 -21.16 19.63 23.02
CA GLU A 717 -21.77 19.98 24.31
C GLU A 717 -20.95 19.43 25.48
N LYS A 718 -20.40 18.21 25.41
CA LYS A 718 -19.57 17.65 26.50
C LYS A 718 -18.19 18.29 26.56
N ALA A 719 -17.55 18.59 25.43
CA ALA A 719 -16.30 19.34 25.41
C ALA A 719 -16.52 20.82 25.82
N ALA A 720 -17.64 21.44 25.43
CA ALA A 720 -18.02 22.76 25.90
C ALA A 720 -18.40 22.75 27.40
N VAL A 721 -19.09 21.73 27.89
CA VAL A 721 -19.45 21.56 29.31
C VAL A 721 -18.24 21.17 30.15
N ASP A 722 -17.28 20.43 29.63
CA ASP A 722 -16.03 20.07 30.32
C ASP A 722 -15.06 21.27 30.33
N ALA A 723 -15.02 22.08 29.26
CA ALA A 723 -14.34 23.38 29.27
C ALA A 723 -15.04 24.40 30.20
N LEU A 724 -16.38 24.42 30.22
CA LEU A 724 -17.17 25.26 31.13
C LEU A 724 -17.06 24.77 32.58
N LYS A 725 -16.93 23.46 32.84
CA LYS A 725 -16.66 22.85 34.15
C LYS A 725 -15.24 23.11 34.63
N ALA A 726 -14.23 23.01 33.77
CA ALA A 726 -12.86 23.36 34.10
C ALA A 726 -12.75 24.86 34.40
N THR A 727 -13.43 25.71 33.60
CA THR A 727 -13.51 27.16 33.85
C THR A 727 -14.33 27.46 35.12
N ARG A 728 -15.43 26.73 35.40
CA ARG A 728 -16.17 26.82 36.68
C ARG A 728 -15.35 26.35 37.86
N GLN A 729 -14.54 25.30 37.73
CA GLN A 729 -13.65 24.81 38.80
C GLN A 729 -12.50 25.78 39.07
N ILE A 730 -11.96 26.45 38.05
CA ILE A 730 -10.96 27.51 38.20
C ILE A 730 -11.60 28.77 38.84
N LEU A 731 -12.81 29.15 38.42
CA LEU A 731 -13.58 30.23 39.04
C LEU A 731 -14.02 29.87 40.47
N GLU A 732 -14.45 28.63 40.74
CA GLU A 732 -14.83 28.12 42.07
C GLU A 732 -13.61 28.03 42.98
N GLN A 733 -12.42 27.65 42.49
CA GLN A 733 -11.17 27.74 43.26
C GLN A 733 -10.79 29.20 43.56
N GLY A 734 -11.06 30.14 42.63
CA GLY A 734 -10.92 31.58 42.88
C GLY A 734 -11.95 32.14 43.87
N TYR A 735 -13.20 31.68 43.83
CA TYR A 735 -14.26 32.03 44.79
C TYR A 735 -14.02 31.38 46.16
N ILE A 736 -13.45 30.17 46.22
CA ILE A 736 -13.03 29.50 47.47
C ILE A 736 -11.81 30.22 48.06
N ALA A 737 -10.85 30.68 47.25
CA ALA A 737 -9.72 31.48 47.71
C ALA A 737 -10.16 32.86 48.23
N LYS A 738 -11.12 33.51 47.56
CA LYS A 738 -11.71 34.77 48.02
C LYS A 738 -12.58 34.58 49.27
N ALA A 739 -13.40 33.52 49.33
CA ALA A 739 -14.22 33.20 50.49
C ALA A 739 -13.39 32.80 51.71
N LYS A 740 -12.25 32.11 51.51
CA LYS A 740 -11.28 31.79 52.58
C LYS A 740 -10.54 33.05 53.07
N TYR A 741 -10.20 33.98 52.17
CA TYR A 741 -9.64 35.28 52.54
C TYR A 741 -10.65 36.18 53.27
N ASP A 742 -11.90 36.22 52.83
CA ASP A 742 -13.00 36.94 53.49
C ASP A 742 -13.36 36.30 54.84
N GLU A 743 -13.29 34.97 54.98
CA GLU A 743 -13.48 34.22 56.23
C GLU A 743 -12.32 34.42 57.22
N ASP A 744 -11.07 34.47 56.75
CA ASP A 744 -9.89 34.75 57.57
C ASP A 744 -9.89 36.20 58.09
N VAL A 745 -10.29 37.17 57.26
CA VAL A 745 -10.49 38.57 57.67
C VAL A 745 -11.67 38.71 58.65
N ALA A 746 -12.78 38.01 58.40
CA ALA A 746 -13.93 37.97 59.33
C ALA A 746 -13.60 37.27 60.66
N GLY A 747 -12.74 36.24 60.63
CA GLY A 747 -12.23 35.55 61.81
C GLY A 747 -11.30 36.41 62.66
N ILE A 748 -10.48 37.25 62.02
CA ILE A 748 -9.66 38.26 62.68
C ILE A 748 -10.53 39.36 63.31
N ASN A 749 -11.56 39.83 62.60
CA ASN A 749 -12.52 40.81 63.15
C ASN A 749 -13.33 40.26 64.34
N ARG A 750 -13.81 39.00 64.29
CA ARG A 750 -14.49 38.37 65.44
C ARG A 750 -13.57 38.21 66.66
N ARG A 751 -12.29 37.90 66.45
CA ARG A 751 -11.28 37.83 67.53
C ARG A 751 -10.95 39.19 68.12
N PHE A 752 -11.08 40.28 67.35
CA PHE A 752 -10.95 41.66 67.82
C PHE A 752 -12.19 42.13 68.59
N GLU A 753 -13.40 41.77 68.14
CA GLU A 753 -14.66 42.08 68.82
C GLU A 753 -14.82 41.30 70.15
N SER A 754 -14.30 40.07 70.25
CA SER A 754 -14.33 39.29 71.50
C SER A 754 -13.39 39.79 72.60
N VAL A 755 -12.48 40.73 72.29
CA VAL A 755 -11.60 41.37 73.27
C VAL A 755 -12.16 42.71 73.75
N ALA A 756 -13.20 43.25 73.10
CA ALA A 756 -13.77 44.56 73.38
C ALA A 756 -14.99 44.56 74.34
N THR A 757 -15.34 43.42 74.96
CA THR A 757 -16.58 43.28 75.76
C THR A 757 -16.41 42.71 77.17
N ASP A 758 -15.25 42.90 77.81
CA ASP A 758 -15.14 42.70 79.27
C ASP A 758 -15.71 43.94 80.00
N THR A 759 -16.94 43.81 80.51
CA THR A 759 -17.67 44.89 81.21
C THR A 759 -17.50 44.84 82.74
N THR A 760 -16.56 44.04 83.26
CA THR A 760 -16.33 43.95 84.71
C THR A 760 -15.52 45.14 85.25
N PRO A 761 -15.97 45.86 86.31
CA PRO A 761 -15.25 47.03 86.86
C PRO A 761 -13.91 46.70 87.51
N ASP A 762 -12.87 47.50 87.27
CA ASP A 762 -11.51 47.29 87.79
C ASP A 762 -11.38 47.62 89.29
N ASN A 763 -10.55 46.84 90.00
CA ASN A 763 -10.20 47.13 91.39
C ASN A 763 -9.27 48.36 91.44
N LEU A 764 -9.77 49.42 92.06
CA LEU A 764 -9.12 50.71 92.23
C LEU A 764 -7.99 50.69 93.28
N ILE A 765 -7.94 49.68 94.14
CA ILE A 765 -6.88 49.49 95.13
C ILE A 765 -5.67 48.86 94.48
N ARG A 766 -4.52 49.51 94.58
CA ARG A 766 -3.25 49.00 94.08
C ARG A 766 -2.62 48.03 95.06
N PHE A 767 -1.94 47.04 94.51
CA PHE A 767 -1.19 46.01 95.21
C PHE A 767 -2.04 45.21 96.20
N ALA A 768 -3.36 45.12 96.01
CA ALA A 768 -4.27 44.51 96.98
C ALA A 768 -3.95 43.04 97.32
N ASP A 769 -3.26 42.33 96.41
CA ASP A 769 -2.80 40.95 96.54
C ASP A 769 -1.27 40.80 96.69
N THR A 770 -0.50 41.84 96.36
CA THR A 770 0.98 41.82 96.24
C THR A 770 1.69 42.75 97.23
N LEU A 771 0.95 43.58 97.98
CA LEU A 771 1.53 44.49 98.96
C LEU A 771 2.20 43.69 100.08
N THR A 772 3.51 43.87 100.26
CA THR A 772 4.30 43.20 101.29
C THR A 772 4.33 43.96 102.62
N GLU A 773 4.11 45.28 102.58
CA GLU A 773 4.07 46.17 103.74
C GLU A 773 3.01 47.27 103.59
N TYR A 774 2.19 47.50 104.61
CA TYR A 774 1.14 48.51 104.62
C TYR A 774 1.38 49.60 105.67
N SER A 775 0.93 50.82 105.38
CA SER A 775 1.01 51.93 106.33
C SER A 775 -0.11 51.85 107.36
N VAL A 776 0.19 52.30 108.58
CA VAL A 776 -0.76 52.40 109.68
C VAL A 776 -0.93 53.87 110.02
N SER A 777 -2.17 54.36 109.99
CA SER A 777 -2.45 55.77 110.27
C SER A 777 -2.31 56.08 111.77
N ASN A 778 -1.86 57.30 112.12
CA ASN A 778 -1.89 57.90 113.47
C ASN A 778 -0.91 57.33 114.54
N ASN A 779 0.26 56.83 114.12
CA ASN A 779 1.42 56.62 115.01
C ASN A 779 2.54 57.61 114.61
N ASN A 780 3.18 58.27 115.58
CA ASN A 780 4.10 59.41 115.36
C ASN A 780 5.45 59.06 114.66
N ASN A 781 5.58 57.87 114.08
CA ASN A 781 6.64 57.48 113.16
C ASN A 781 6.04 56.53 112.11
N ASN A 782 6.40 56.70 110.82
CA ASN A 782 5.97 55.90 109.66
C ASN A 782 6.37 54.41 109.77
N ASN A 783 5.84 53.68 110.74
CA ASN A 783 6.06 52.25 110.90
C ASN A 783 5.08 51.50 109.99
N ARG A 784 5.63 50.96 108.90
CA ARG A 784 4.93 50.01 108.03
C ARG A 784 4.85 48.67 108.76
N LEU A 785 3.70 48.00 108.69
CA LEU A 785 3.57 46.63 109.16
C LEU A 785 3.76 45.68 107.97
N SER A 786 4.55 44.64 108.16
CA SER A 786 4.69 43.57 107.19
C SER A 786 3.40 42.75 107.13
N ARG A 787 2.97 42.45 105.90
CA ARG A 787 1.88 41.50 105.65
C ARG A 787 2.42 40.10 105.86
N SER A 788 1.65 39.21 106.49
CA SER A 788 2.05 37.82 106.63
C SER A 788 2.02 37.08 105.28
N GLU A 789 2.82 36.01 105.15
CA GLU A 789 2.94 35.20 103.92
C GLU A 789 1.60 34.60 103.44
N ASP A 790 0.63 34.47 104.35
CA ASP A 790 -0.74 34.01 104.08
C ASP A 790 -1.62 35.05 103.36
N GLY A 791 -1.08 36.24 103.06
CA GLY A 791 -1.78 37.28 102.32
C GLY A 791 -2.80 38.08 103.15
N ILE A 792 -2.75 37.99 104.48
CA ILE A 792 -3.68 38.63 105.41
C ILE A 792 -3.05 39.86 106.08
N PHE A 793 -3.80 40.96 106.18
CA PHE A 793 -3.41 42.18 106.88
C PHE A 793 -3.87 42.12 108.34
N LYS A 794 -2.95 42.02 109.31
CA LYS A 794 -3.26 41.72 110.71
C LYS A 794 -2.99 42.92 111.61
N MET A 795 -4.00 43.39 112.34
CA MET A 795 -3.88 44.52 113.27
C MET A 795 -4.26 44.08 114.69
N LYS A 796 -3.43 44.41 115.68
CA LYS A 796 -3.69 44.17 117.11
C LYS A 796 -3.46 45.45 117.91
N ILE A 797 -4.49 45.94 118.57
CA ILE A 797 -4.43 47.13 119.45
C ILE A 797 -5.03 46.71 120.79
N ASP A 798 -4.19 46.62 121.82
CA ASP A 798 -4.57 46.11 123.14
C ASP A 798 -4.08 47.08 124.23
N GLY A 799 -4.89 47.28 125.28
CA GLY A 799 -4.55 48.14 126.41
C GLY A 799 -4.49 49.65 126.13
N SER A 800 -5.12 50.15 125.06
CA SER A 800 -5.08 51.56 124.72
C SER A 800 -5.93 52.43 125.64
N PRO A 801 -5.35 53.48 126.28
CA PRO A 801 -6.06 54.30 127.27
C PRO A 801 -7.04 55.32 126.67
N SER A 802 -7.03 55.54 125.35
CA SER A 802 -7.90 56.50 124.66
C SER A 802 -8.16 56.10 123.20
N THR A 803 -9.08 56.79 122.52
CA THR A 803 -9.35 56.51 121.08
C THR A 803 -8.09 56.71 120.25
N THR A 804 -7.74 55.70 119.47
CA THR A 804 -6.46 55.60 118.74
C THR A 804 -6.60 55.79 117.25
N TRP A 805 -7.72 55.33 116.66
CA TRP A 805 -7.92 55.28 115.21
C TRP A 805 -6.68 54.71 114.53
N LEU A 806 -6.36 53.44 114.81
CA LEU A 806 -5.20 52.75 114.24
C LEU A 806 -5.69 51.63 113.32
N GLY A 807 -5.05 51.50 112.16
CA GLY A 807 -5.51 50.57 111.14
C GLY A 807 -4.74 50.63 109.82
N PRO A 808 -4.83 49.58 108.97
CA PRO A 808 -4.20 49.56 107.65
C PRO A 808 -4.78 50.60 106.67
N CYS A 809 -3.88 51.24 105.95
CA CYS A 809 -4.16 52.13 104.82
C CYS A 809 -3.66 51.50 103.50
N PHE A 810 -4.47 51.58 102.43
CA PHE A 810 -4.15 50.99 101.12
C PHE A 810 -4.15 52.02 99.99
N PRO A 811 -3.17 51.97 99.06
CA PRO A 811 -3.10 52.89 97.93
C PRO A 811 -4.21 52.61 96.93
N ILE A 812 -4.74 53.67 96.33
CA ILE A 812 -5.69 53.61 95.21
C ILE A 812 -5.09 54.34 94.01
N TYR A 813 -5.41 53.94 92.78
CA TYR A 813 -4.81 54.55 91.59
C TYR A 813 -5.54 55.78 91.07
N ILE A 814 -6.70 56.10 91.63
CA ILE A 814 -7.44 57.32 91.29
C ILE A 814 -7.06 58.46 92.24
N ASP A 815 -6.80 59.64 91.68
CA ASP A 815 -6.43 60.83 92.46
C ASP A 815 -7.67 61.61 92.95
N ARG A 816 -8.85 61.35 92.39
CA ARG A 816 -10.10 62.03 92.72
C ARG A 816 -11.33 61.14 92.50
N ILE A 817 -12.40 61.44 93.22
CA ILE A 817 -13.77 60.96 93.01
C ILE A 817 -14.65 62.16 92.66
N LEU A 818 -15.57 62.01 91.71
CA LEU A 818 -16.46 63.06 91.25
C LEU A 818 -17.85 62.92 91.86
N GLN A 819 -18.52 64.04 92.13
CA GLN A 819 -19.89 64.09 92.62
C GLN A 819 -20.83 63.33 91.68
N GLY A 820 -21.70 62.50 92.26
CA GLY A 820 -22.67 61.69 91.53
C GLY A 820 -22.17 60.30 91.11
N ASP A 821 -20.86 60.04 91.16
CA ASP A 821 -20.33 58.71 90.87
C ASP A 821 -20.69 57.70 91.98
N VAL A 822 -21.08 56.49 91.57
CA VAL A 822 -21.33 55.37 92.48
C VAL A 822 -20.06 54.56 92.66
N TYR A 823 -19.73 54.22 93.90
CA TYR A 823 -18.62 53.33 94.24
C TYR A 823 -19.10 52.20 95.15
N SER A 824 -18.51 51.04 94.95
CA SER A 824 -18.73 49.87 95.80
C SER A 824 -17.41 49.42 96.41
N ILE A 825 -17.46 49.04 97.68
CA ILE A 825 -16.31 48.59 98.47
C ILE A 825 -16.65 47.24 99.06
N ALA A 826 -15.69 46.32 99.05
CA ALA A 826 -15.76 45.13 99.86
C ALA A 826 -14.41 44.73 100.43
N PHE A 827 -14.43 44.04 101.56
CA PHE A 827 -13.27 43.35 102.11
C PHE A 827 -13.74 42.25 103.07
N ASP A 828 -12.94 41.19 103.17
CA ASP A 828 -13.19 40.16 104.17
C ASP A 828 -12.42 40.54 105.44
N TYR A 829 -13.05 40.46 106.61
CA TYR A 829 -12.45 40.75 107.90
C TYR A 829 -12.72 39.63 108.91
N MET A 830 -11.84 39.51 109.92
CA MET A 830 -12.00 38.59 111.04
C MET A 830 -11.59 39.31 112.32
N ILE A 831 -12.45 39.27 113.33
CA ILE A 831 -12.13 39.80 114.67
C ILE A 831 -11.55 38.66 115.50
N LYS A 832 -10.46 38.89 116.23
CA LYS A 832 -9.84 37.87 117.08
C LYS A 832 -10.36 37.97 118.50
N SER A 833 -10.59 36.83 119.14
CA SER A 833 -11.06 36.77 120.54
C SER A 833 -10.02 37.24 121.56
N SER A 834 -8.76 37.34 121.17
CA SER A 834 -7.64 37.76 122.01
C SER A 834 -7.71 39.20 122.50
N VAL A 835 -8.45 40.08 121.81
CA VAL A 835 -8.67 41.48 122.23
C VAL A 835 -10.10 41.89 121.90
N GLU A 836 -10.82 42.46 122.87
CA GLU A 836 -12.18 42.95 122.63
C GLU A 836 -12.19 44.19 121.72
N VAL A 837 -13.19 44.28 120.85
CA VAL A 837 -13.39 45.45 119.98
C VAL A 837 -14.24 46.46 120.75
N ASP A 838 -13.60 47.37 121.49
CA ASP A 838 -14.27 48.22 122.48
C ASP A 838 -15.24 49.23 121.84
N LYS A 839 -14.70 50.13 121.00
CA LYS A 839 -15.45 51.25 120.40
C LYS A 839 -15.80 51.03 118.92
N GLY A 840 -15.57 49.84 118.41
CA GLY A 840 -15.89 49.44 117.04
C GLY A 840 -14.75 49.59 116.04
N LEU A 841 -14.93 48.97 114.87
CA LEU A 841 -14.07 49.10 113.71
C LEU A 841 -14.80 49.86 112.59
N THR A 842 -14.07 50.72 111.90
CA THR A 842 -14.61 51.63 110.89
C THR A 842 -13.76 51.59 109.63
N PHE A 843 -14.42 51.61 108.48
CA PHE A 843 -13.81 51.92 107.19
C PHE A 843 -14.00 53.40 106.87
N ALA A 844 -13.00 54.06 106.29
CA ALA A 844 -13.11 55.38 105.72
C ALA A 844 -12.34 55.47 104.40
N LEU A 845 -12.91 56.16 103.43
CA LEU A 845 -12.21 56.63 102.25
C LEU A 845 -11.89 58.11 102.48
N LYS A 846 -10.62 58.39 102.78
CA LYS A 846 -10.21 59.59 103.50
C LYS A 846 -9.06 60.32 102.82
N ASN A 847 -9.12 61.65 102.89
CA ASN A 847 -7.97 62.51 102.72
C ASN A 847 -7.37 62.76 104.12
N HIS A 848 -6.21 62.17 104.38
CA HIS A 848 -5.57 62.24 105.69
C HIS A 848 -4.94 63.61 106.00
N SER A 849 -4.62 64.42 104.98
CA SER A 849 -3.88 65.68 105.15
C SER A 849 -4.79 66.81 105.60
N ASN A 850 -6.04 66.82 105.14
CA ASN A 850 -7.06 67.76 105.62
C ASN A 850 -8.07 67.12 106.59
N ASN A 851 -7.85 65.85 106.95
CA ASN A 851 -8.67 65.08 107.89
C ASN A 851 -10.16 64.97 107.47
N THR A 852 -10.47 64.96 106.18
CA THR A 852 -11.84 64.81 105.68
C THR A 852 -12.07 63.43 105.04
N ALA A 853 -13.30 62.90 105.11
CA ALA A 853 -13.68 61.65 104.45
C ALA A 853 -14.82 61.88 103.46
N ILE A 854 -14.77 61.21 102.31
CA ILE A 854 -15.90 61.17 101.35
C ILE A 854 -16.93 60.13 101.77
N PHE A 855 -16.47 59.05 102.41
CA PHE A 855 -17.31 57.99 102.93
C PHE A 855 -16.65 57.37 104.17
N ALA A 856 -17.44 57.10 105.21
CA ALA A 856 -16.99 56.38 106.39
C ALA A 856 -18.15 55.56 106.97
N GLN A 857 -17.88 54.32 107.37
CA GLN A 857 -18.91 53.39 107.83
C GLN A 857 -18.31 52.42 108.87
N GLY A 858 -18.95 52.32 110.04
CA GLY A 858 -18.65 51.29 111.02
C GLY A 858 -19.07 49.91 110.51
N PHE A 859 -18.25 48.89 110.68
CA PHE A 859 -18.55 47.51 110.23
C PHE A 859 -18.51 46.44 111.31
N ALA A 860 -17.94 46.74 112.47
CA ALA A 860 -17.86 45.79 113.57
C ALA A 860 -17.89 46.50 114.94
N ASP A 861 -18.39 45.79 115.93
CA ASP A 861 -18.49 46.19 117.33
C ASP A 861 -18.15 45.01 118.26
N LYS A 862 -18.27 45.21 119.57
CA LYS A 862 -18.02 44.16 120.59
C LYS A 862 -18.88 42.90 120.45
N ASN A 863 -20.05 43.01 119.81
CA ASN A 863 -20.99 41.89 119.63
C ASN A 863 -20.73 41.12 118.33
N THR A 864 -19.82 41.61 117.49
CA THR A 864 -19.53 41.00 116.21
C THR A 864 -18.84 39.64 116.41
N PRO A 865 -19.29 38.56 115.74
CA PRO A 865 -18.75 37.22 115.95
C PRO A 865 -17.24 37.14 115.73
N LYS A 866 -16.54 36.54 116.70
CA LYS A 866 -15.08 36.44 116.72
C LYS A 866 -14.61 35.15 116.02
N ASP A 867 -13.35 35.15 115.58
CA ASP A 867 -12.60 34.04 115.00
C ASP A 867 -13.18 33.39 113.73
N ARG A 868 -13.99 34.14 112.97
CA ARG A 868 -14.47 33.72 111.64
C ARG A 868 -14.36 34.86 110.63
N TRP A 869 -14.17 34.52 109.35
CA TRP A 869 -14.20 35.51 108.28
C TRP A 869 -15.63 35.97 108.02
N ILE A 870 -15.82 37.28 107.99
CA ILE A 870 -17.06 37.99 107.68
C ILE A 870 -16.73 38.96 106.54
N ARG A 871 -17.67 39.22 105.64
CA ARG A 871 -17.48 40.17 104.54
C ARG A 871 -18.17 41.49 104.86
N ALA A 872 -17.44 42.59 104.75
CA ALA A 872 -18.00 43.94 104.78
C ALA A 872 -18.23 44.38 103.33
N GLU A 873 -19.42 44.91 103.04
CA GLU A 873 -19.79 45.46 101.73
C GLU A 873 -20.51 46.78 101.89
N PHE A 874 -20.08 47.77 101.11
CA PHE A 874 -20.63 49.11 101.15
C PHE A 874 -20.81 49.66 99.75
N HIS A 875 -21.86 50.46 99.58
CA HIS A 875 -22.11 51.20 98.36
C HIS A 875 -22.36 52.65 98.74
N PHE A 876 -21.75 53.58 98.03
CA PHE A 876 -22.02 55.00 98.23
C PHE A 876 -22.02 55.74 96.91
N THR A 877 -22.83 56.80 96.84
CA THR A 877 -22.75 57.80 95.79
C THR A 877 -21.98 58.98 96.34
N ALA A 878 -20.94 59.42 95.62
CA ALA A 878 -20.15 60.56 96.04
C ALA A 878 -21.02 61.82 96.09
N ASN A 879 -21.16 62.43 97.27
CA ASN A 879 -22.02 63.60 97.46
C ASN A 879 -21.35 64.94 97.09
N ARG A 880 -20.05 64.90 96.79
CA ARG A 880 -19.23 66.03 96.33
C ARG A 880 -17.98 65.50 95.62
N ASP A 881 -17.35 66.34 94.82
CA ASP A 881 -16.00 66.08 94.33
C ASP A 881 -15.04 65.93 95.53
N PHE A 882 -14.15 64.95 95.45
CA PHE A 882 -13.24 64.62 96.54
C PHE A 882 -11.88 64.21 96.00
N GLU A 883 -10.86 64.99 96.32
CA GLU A 883 -9.48 64.69 95.95
C GLU A 883 -8.75 63.94 97.07
N PHE A 884 -8.04 62.90 96.68
CA PHE A 884 -7.19 62.13 97.58
C PHE A 884 -5.80 62.75 97.70
N ASN A 885 -5.15 62.44 98.81
CA ASN A 885 -3.79 62.86 99.03
C ASN A 885 -2.81 62.20 98.08
N LYS A 886 -1.82 62.98 97.63
CA LYS A 886 -0.62 62.47 96.95
C LYS A 886 0.55 62.18 97.89
N THR A 887 0.48 62.66 99.14
CA THR A 887 1.52 62.51 100.17
C THR A 887 0.89 62.19 101.55
N GLY A 888 1.48 61.26 102.30
CA GLY A 888 0.98 60.81 103.62
C GLY A 888 0.42 59.37 103.64
N ASN A 889 -0.50 59.07 104.58
CA ASN A 889 -1.19 57.78 104.66
C ASN A 889 -2.16 57.57 103.49
N PHE A 890 -2.31 56.32 103.07
CA PHE A 890 -3.10 56.01 101.88
C PHE A 890 -4.62 56.13 102.12
N PRO A 891 -5.42 56.45 101.08
CA PRO A 891 -6.79 56.91 101.26
C PRO A 891 -7.80 55.85 101.71
N PHE A 892 -7.57 54.57 101.41
CA PHE A 892 -8.46 53.49 101.77
C PHE A 892 -8.10 52.98 103.17
N TYR A 893 -8.90 53.30 104.18
CA TYR A 893 -8.50 53.24 105.57
C TYR A 893 -9.45 52.38 106.43
N ILE A 894 -8.98 51.26 106.97
CA ILE A 894 -9.75 50.39 107.87
C ILE A 894 -9.12 50.45 109.25
N TYR A 895 -9.86 50.80 110.30
CA TYR A 895 -9.27 51.06 111.62
C TYR A 895 -10.14 50.67 112.81
N ALA A 896 -9.50 50.39 113.94
CA ALA A 896 -10.17 50.31 115.23
C ALA A 896 -10.24 51.71 115.87
N ILE A 897 -11.38 52.05 116.44
CA ILE A 897 -11.56 53.34 117.12
C ILE A 897 -10.77 53.37 118.45
N ASN A 898 -10.60 52.23 119.11
CA ASN A 898 -9.84 52.07 120.35
C ASN A 898 -9.14 50.70 120.38
N ASN A 899 -9.49 49.78 121.28
CA ASN A 899 -8.93 48.42 121.27
C ASN A 899 -9.63 47.51 120.26
N GLY A 900 -8.89 46.53 119.76
CA GLY A 900 -9.38 45.50 118.86
C GLY A 900 -8.24 44.79 118.15
N GLU A 901 -8.37 43.49 118.00
CA GLU A 901 -7.53 42.69 117.11
C GLU A 901 -8.37 42.21 115.91
N PHE A 902 -7.99 42.64 114.71
CA PHE A 902 -8.73 42.34 113.49
C PHE A 902 -7.81 42.08 112.31
N TRP A 903 -8.22 41.16 111.47
CA TRP A 903 -7.52 40.75 110.25
C TRP A 903 -8.36 41.11 109.04
N VAL A 904 -7.73 41.51 107.95
CA VAL A 904 -8.39 41.91 106.69
C VAL A 904 -7.74 41.20 105.52
N ARG A 905 -8.53 40.80 104.53
CA ARG A 905 -8.03 40.32 103.23
C ARG A 905 -8.98 40.74 102.11
N ASN A 906 -8.50 40.59 100.88
CA ASN A 906 -9.26 40.82 99.65
C ASN A 906 -9.93 42.21 99.56
N PRO A 907 -9.24 43.33 99.89
CA PRO A 907 -9.88 44.63 99.79
C PRO A 907 -10.08 45.01 98.31
N ILE A 908 -11.30 45.44 97.99
CA ILE A 908 -11.68 45.88 96.66
C ILE A 908 -12.48 47.18 96.74
N LEU A 909 -12.13 48.12 95.86
CA LEU A 909 -12.88 49.35 95.59
C LEU A 909 -13.14 49.40 94.09
N VAL A 910 -14.38 49.55 93.65
CA VAL A 910 -14.72 49.65 92.23
C VAL A 910 -15.65 50.83 91.98
N ARG A 911 -15.56 51.41 90.77
CA ARG A 911 -16.57 52.35 90.29
C ARG A 911 -17.77 51.56 89.76
N GLY A 912 -18.98 51.91 90.20
CA GLY A 912 -20.23 51.22 89.89
C GLY A 912 -20.85 50.51 91.09
N SER A 913 -22.07 50.00 90.93
CA SER A 913 -22.90 49.39 91.99
C SER A 913 -22.71 47.88 92.17
N LYS A 914 -21.93 47.23 91.30
CA LYS A 914 -21.66 45.78 91.36
C LYS A 914 -20.28 45.51 91.95
N ILE A 915 -20.21 44.68 92.98
CA ILE A 915 -18.95 44.18 93.55
C ILE A 915 -18.57 42.89 92.81
N PRO A 916 -17.49 42.88 92.00
CA PRO A 916 -17.01 41.64 91.38
C PRO A 916 -16.27 40.75 92.39
N ALA A 917 -16.00 39.50 92.01
CA ALA A 917 -15.07 38.66 92.76
C ALA A 917 -13.71 39.37 92.90
N PHE A 918 -13.01 39.15 94.02
CA PHE A 918 -11.73 39.81 94.28
C PHE A 918 -10.74 39.54 93.14
N ARG A 919 -10.13 40.62 92.63
CA ARG A 919 -9.02 40.58 91.68
C ARG A 919 -8.05 41.73 91.94
N PRO A 920 -6.76 41.56 91.60
CA PRO A 920 -5.76 42.63 91.71
C PRO A 920 -6.07 43.80 90.78
N SER A 921 -5.46 44.96 91.00
CA SER A 921 -5.61 46.06 90.06
C SER A 921 -5.00 45.66 88.71
N PRO A 922 -5.59 46.01 87.55
CA PRO A 922 -4.97 45.80 86.26
C PRO A 922 -3.59 46.48 86.14
N LEU A 923 -3.39 47.55 86.90
CA LEU A 923 -2.14 48.30 86.99
C LEU A 923 -1.07 47.61 87.85
N ASP A 924 -1.42 46.60 88.65
CA ASP A 924 -0.46 45.82 89.43
C ASP A 924 0.28 44.78 88.55
N LYS A 925 -0.27 44.49 87.35
CA LYS A 925 0.36 43.65 86.32
C LYS A 925 1.02 44.46 85.19
N ALA A 926 1.12 45.78 85.33
CA ALA A 926 1.75 46.66 84.34
C ALA A 926 3.24 46.88 84.65
N GLY A 927 4.05 45.83 84.47
CA GLY A 927 5.49 45.94 84.21
C GLY A 927 5.72 45.84 82.69
N THR A 928 6.09 46.97 82.09
CA THR A 928 6.52 47.24 80.70
C THR A 928 5.82 46.52 79.53
N SER A 929 5.20 47.34 78.68
CA SER A 929 4.57 47.03 77.39
C SER A 929 5.47 46.33 76.34
N GLU A 930 6.76 46.11 76.63
CA GLU A 930 7.68 45.38 75.75
C GLU A 930 7.53 43.86 75.86
N ALA A 931 7.21 43.31 77.04
CA ALA A 931 7.11 41.86 77.23
C ALA A 931 5.87 41.22 76.57
N LYS A 932 4.77 41.98 76.42
CA LYS A 932 3.56 41.52 75.70
C LYS A 932 3.74 41.52 74.18
N ILE A 933 4.57 42.43 73.65
CA ILE A 933 4.90 42.48 72.23
C ILE A 933 5.91 41.38 71.90
N GLU A 934 6.92 41.14 72.73
CA GLU A 934 7.85 40.00 72.56
C GLU A 934 7.15 38.64 72.72
N SER A 935 6.21 38.49 73.67
CA SER A 935 5.43 37.25 73.81
C SER A 935 4.53 37.00 72.58
N LYS A 936 3.86 38.02 72.05
CA LYS A 936 3.02 37.89 70.83
C LYS A 936 3.85 37.71 69.56
N ILE A 937 5.01 38.35 69.46
CA ILE A 937 5.98 38.12 68.37
C ILE A 937 6.63 36.74 68.51
N ALA A 938 6.86 36.23 69.72
CA ALA A 938 7.36 34.88 69.95
C ALA A 938 6.30 33.82 69.66
N GLU A 939 5.02 34.05 69.97
CA GLU A 939 3.90 33.16 69.62
C GLU A 939 3.66 33.16 68.10
N TYR A 940 3.73 34.33 67.47
CA TYR A 940 3.64 34.48 66.01
C TYR A 940 4.86 33.90 65.30
N ARG A 941 6.09 34.12 65.82
CA ARG A 941 7.30 33.44 65.36
C ARG A 941 7.25 31.95 65.61
N GLN A 942 6.75 31.45 66.74
CA GLN A 942 6.66 30.00 66.99
C GLN A 942 5.59 29.33 66.12
N THR A 943 4.55 30.06 65.71
CA THR A 943 3.55 29.58 64.75
C THR A 943 4.05 29.66 63.31
N VAL A 944 4.72 30.75 62.93
CA VAL A 944 5.33 30.94 61.61
C VAL A 944 6.56 30.06 61.44
N ASP A 945 7.48 30.01 62.40
CA ASP A 945 8.60 29.07 62.47
C ASP A 945 8.10 27.64 62.69
N GLY A 946 6.95 27.40 63.32
CA GLY A 946 6.33 26.07 63.39
C GLY A 946 5.78 25.60 62.03
N GLN A 947 5.15 26.49 61.27
CA GLN A 947 4.72 26.25 59.90
C GLN A 947 5.92 26.19 58.92
N PHE A 948 6.94 27.03 59.12
CA PHE A 948 8.17 27.06 58.34
C PHE A 948 9.07 25.88 58.71
N THR A 949 9.08 25.38 59.94
CA THR A 949 9.77 24.15 60.38
C THR A 949 8.99 22.92 59.93
N THR A 950 7.67 22.97 59.80
CA THR A 950 6.91 21.88 59.16
C THR A 950 7.20 21.83 57.66
N ILE A 951 7.29 22.98 56.98
CA ILE A 951 7.69 23.08 55.57
C ILE A 951 9.19 22.78 55.39
N THR A 952 10.06 23.20 56.30
CA THR A 952 11.52 22.99 56.29
C THR A 952 11.90 21.59 56.78
N ASN A 953 11.10 20.93 57.61
CA ASN A 953 11.26 19.50 57.93
C ASN A 953 10.58 18.63 56.86
N GLN A 954 9.50 19.05 56.20
CA GLN A 954 8.98 18.34 55.01
C GLN A 954 9.94 18.48 53.82
N ILE A 955 10.62 19.62 53.65
CA ILE A 955 11.69 19.83 52.65
C ILE A 955 13.02 19.22 53.12
N GLY A 956 13.32 19.27 54.43
CA GLY A 956 14.55 18.77 55.05
C GLY A 956 14.60 17.26 55.25
N ASP A 957 13.47 16.61 55.50
CA ASP A 957 13.32 15.15 55.48
C ASP A 957 13.22 14.62 54.04
N MET A 958 12.82 15.46 53.07
CA MET A 958 13.04 15.19 51.64
C MET A 958 14.51 15.36 51.21
N LEU A 959 15.30 16.21 51.89
CA LEU A 959 16.71 16.49 51.58
C LEU A 959 17.73 15.63 52.34
N ARG A 960 17.32 14.91 53.40
CA ARG A 960 18.19 13.98 54.16
C ARG A 960 18.03 12.51 53.78
N LYS A 961 17.22 12.21 52.76
CA LYS A 961 17.04 10.87 52.18
C LYS A 961 17.56 10.73 50.76
N THR A 962 18.66 11.38 50.42
CA THR A 962 19.38 11.01 49.20
C THR A 962 20.86 11.35 49.29
N ASP A 963 21.68 10.34 49.57
CA ASP A 963 23.03 10.20 49.03
C ASP A 963 22.99 9.91 47.50
N ILE A 964 21.98 10.47 46.81
CA ILE A 964 21.57 10.20 45.43
C ILE A 964 20.81 11.43 44.89
N GLN A 965 21.50 12.44 44.36
CA GLN A 965 20.79 13.52 43.68
C GLN A 965 20.26 13.05 42.33
N ILE A 966 18.94 13.01 42.16
CA ILE A 966 18.29 12.79 40.86
C ILE A 966 17.77 14.14 40.36
N THR A 967 18.35 14.62 39.26
CA THR A 967 17.85 15.76 38.48
C THR A 967 17.24 15.24 37.17
N PRO A 968 16.48 16.07 36.41
CA PRO A 968 15.92 15.65 35.13
C PRO A 968 16.95 15.14 34.10
N SER A 969 18.25 15.45 34.29
CA SER A 969 19.33 15.10 33.36
C SER A 969 20.42 14.21 33.95
N GLN A 970 20.46 13.97 35.26
CA GLN A 970 21.55 13.21 35.90
C GLN A 970 21.15 12.64 37.27
N ILE A 971 21.63 11.42 37.57
CA ILE A 971 21.72 10.88 38.94
C ILE A 971 23.17 10.99 39.43
N SER A 972 23.41 11.74 40.49
CA SER A 972 24.72 12.04 41.10
C SER A 972 24.81 11.42 42.49
N PHE A 973 25.89 10.68 42.75
CA PHE A 973 26.21 10.10 44.05
C PHE A 973 27.44 10.81 44.63
N GLY A 974 27.47 11.00 45.96
CA GLY A 974 28.63 11.57 46.65
C GLY A 974 29.92 10.80 46.36
N THR A 975 31.04 11.51 46.26
CA THR A 975 32.35 10.95 45.87
C THR A 975 32.75 9.76 46.75
N GLY A 976 33.03 8.61 46.12
CA GLY A 976 33.55 7.41 46.77
C GLY A 976 32.59 6.23 46.93
N LYS A 977 31.34 6.28 46.42
CA LYS A 977 30.41 5.14 46.45
C LYS A 977 30.21 4.50 45.08
N SER A 978 30.37 3.18 45.01
CA SER A 978 30.03 2.37 43.84
C SER A 978 28.73 1.60 44.10
N ILE A 979 27.79 1.67 43.16
CA ILE A 979 26.58 0.84 43.16
C ILE A 979 26.82 -0.32 42.20
N ASN A 980 26.70 -1.54 42.71
CA ASN A 980 26.70 -2.74 41.88
C ASN A 980 25.26 -3.30 41.77
N GLY A 981 25.01 -4.15 40.78
CA GLY A 981 23.67 -4.67 40.47
C GLY A 981 22.97 -5.41 41.62
N ARG A 982 23.72 -5.90 42.62
CA ARG A 982 23.13 -6.59 43.79
C ARG A 982 22.44 -5.62 44.75
N THR A 983 22.97 -4.41 44.93
CA THR A 983 22.37 -3.40 45.83
C THR A 983 21.07 -2.83 45.29
N ILE A 984 20.93 -2.72 43.96
CA ILE A 984 19.67 -2.34 43.30
C ILE A 984 18.65 -3.48 43.42
N SER A 985 19.10 -4.72 43.21
CA SER A 985 18.24 -5.90 43.28
C SER A 985 17.68 -6.14 44.69
N SER A 986 18.45 -5.90 45.76
CA SER A 986 17.97 -6.10 47.13
C SER A 986 16.93 -5.07 47.61
N LEU A 987 16.89 -3.88 47.02
CA LEU A 987 15.89 -2.84 47.35
C LEU A 987 14.55 -3.07 46.66
N MET A 988 14.52 -3.80 45.54
CA MET A 988 13.28 -4.07 44.81
C MET A 988 12.54 -5.32 45.30
N VAL A 989 13.16 -6.20 46.10
CA VAL A 989 12.61 -7.51 46.49
C VAL A 989 11.49 -7.44 47.55
N GLN A 990 11.17 -6.28 48.11
CA GLN A 990 10.30 -6.20 49.29
C GLN A 990 8.80 -6.32 49.01
N GLU A 991 8.31 -5.96 47.83
CA GLU A 991 6.87 -5.87 47.52
C GLU A 991 6.63 -6.21 46.03
N PRO A 992 6.24 -7.46 45.67
CA PRO A 992 6.02 -7.86 44.27
C PRO A 992 5.00 -6.98 43.53
N GLU A 993 4.00 -6.45 44.25
CA GLU A 993 2.98 -5.56 43.71
C GLU A 993 3.53 -4.16 43.38
N SER A 994 4.48 -3.67 44.18
CA SER A 994 5.19 -2.40 43.89
C SER A 994 6.13 -2.54 42.70
N ILE A 995 6.75 -3.72 42.50
CA ILE A 995 7.54 -4.02 41.30
C ILE A 995 6.65 -4.04 40.06
N ALA A 996 5.44 -4.63 40.14
CA ALA A 996 4.50 -4.64 39.01
C ALA A 996 4.05 -3.23 38.62
N LEU A 997 3.78 -2.36 39.60
CA LEU A 997 3.44 -0.95 39.37
C LEU A 997 4.62 -0.15 38.80
N ILE A 998 5.84 -0.38 39.28
CA ILE A 998 7.05 0.28 38.75
C ILE A 998 7.38 -0.24 37.34
N ALA A 999 7.25 -1.55 37.08
CA ALA A 999 7.50 -2.15 35.78
C ALA A 999 6.54 -1.62 34.70
N GLN A 1000 5.28 -1.32 35.04
CA GLN A 1000 4.33 -0.66 34.14
C GLN A 1000 4.73 0.78 33.76
N LEU A 1001 5.57 1.42 34.58
CA LEU A 1001 6.05 2.80 34.37
C LEU A 1001 7.44 2.86 33.72
N ILE A 1002 8.18 1.74 33.64
CA ILE A 1002 9.50 1.67 33.00
C ILE A 1002 9.33 1.63 31.47
N LYS A 1003 9.71 2.72 30.80
CA LYS A 1003 9.83 2.76 29.34
C LYS A 1003 11.17 2.16 28.90
N VAL A 1004 11.15 0.96 28.36
CA VAL A 1004 12.34 0.32 27.75
C VAL A 1004 12.70 1.05 26.46
N LYS A 1005 13.93 1.55 26.37
CA LYS A 1005 14.50 2.17 25.16
C LYS A 1005 15.43 1.17 24.44
N GLY A 1006 15.72 1.38 23.16
CA GLY A 1006 16.47 0.43 22.33
C GLY A 1006 17.88 0.10 22.83
N ASP A 1007 18.51 1.01 23.57
CA ASP A 1007 19.82 0.85 24.23
C ASP A 1007 19.75 0.05 25.55
N MET A 1008 18.54 -0.21 26.06
CA MET A 1008 18.31 -1.07 27.23
C MET A 1008 18.10 -2.55 26.86
N VAL A 1009 18.03 -2.86 25.55
CA VAL A 1009 17.89 -4.23 25.03
C VAL A 1009 19.25 -4.70 24.55
N VAL A 1010 19.82 -5.70 25.24
CA VAL A 1010 21.09 -6.32 24.84
C VAL A 1010 20.82 -7.32 23.71
N ASP A 1011 21.74 -7.43 22.76
CA ASP A 1011 21.61 -8.36 21.63
C ASP A 1011 21.36 -9.80 22.12
N GLY A 1012 20.36 -10.47 21.56
CA GLY A 1012 19.92 -11.82 21.95
C GLY A 1012 19.16 -11.95 23.28
N SER A 1013 18.87 -10.85 24.01
CA SER A 1013 18.18 -10.92 25.32
C SER A 1013 16.66 -11.15 25.22
N ILE A 1014 16.04 -10.81 24.10
CA ILE A 1014 14.62 -11.05 23.82
C ILE A 1014 14.51 -12.24 22.85
N LEU A 1015 13.96 -13.35 23.35
CA LEU A 1015 13.72 -14.58 22.60
C LEU A 1015 12.21 -14.83 22.59
N GLY A 1016 11.71 -15.71 21.70
CA GLY A 1016 10.27 -15.95 21.55
C GLY A 1016 9.54 -16.28 22.86
N ARG A 1017 10.19 -16.97 23.80
CA ARG A 1017 9.65 -17.28 25.14
C ARG A 1017 9.45 -16.07 26.07
N HIS A 1018 10.05 -14.92 25.76
CA HIS A 1018 9.93 -13.67 26.52
C HIS A 1018 8.78 -12.80 26.00
N ILE A 1019 8.09 -13.21 24.93
CA ILE A 1019 6.98 -12.51 24.30
C ILE A 1019 5.73 -13.39 24.45
N ALA A 1020 4.71 -12.90 25.16
CA ALA A 1020 3.44 -13.60 25.26
C ALA A 1020 2.65 -13.44 23.94
N SER A 1021 1.79 -14.40 23.62
CA SER A 1021 0.90 -14.28 22.45
C SER A 1021 0.08 -12.99 22.54
N GLU A 1022 -0.03 -12.25 21.43
CA GLU A 1022 -0.76 -10.97 21.32
C GLU A 1022 -0.18 -9.79 22.14
N SER A 1023 0.93 -9.96 22.87
CA SER A 1023 1.50 -8.85 23.65
C SER A 1023 2.22 -7.78 22.81
N VAL A 1024 2.42 -8.02 21.50
CA VAL A 1024 3.02 -7.07 20.54
C VAL A 1024 2.07 -6.86 19.37
N GLU A 1025 1.14 -5.93 19.55
CA GLU A 1025 0.22 -5.43 18.51
C GLU A 1025 0.86 -4.34 17.61
N THR A 1026 0.17 -3.97 16.52
CA THR A 1026 0.63 -2.94 15.55
C THR A 1026 0.95 -1.59 16.20
N GLY A 1027 0.24 -1.21 17.27
CA GLY A 1027 0.51 0.04 18.02
C GLY A 1027 1.83 0.04 18.80
N HIS A 1028 2.41 -1.14 19.07
CA HIS A 1028 3.69 -1.29 19.77
C HIS A 1028 4.90 -1.15 18.83
N MET A 1029 4.68 -1.18 17.51
CA MET A 1029 5.73 -1.09 16.49
C MET A 1029 5.62 0.21 15.70
N LYS A 1030 6.72 0.94 15.56
CA LYS A 1030 6.79 2.10 14.65
C LYS A 1030 6.82 1.58 13.21
N ALA A 1031 6.24 2.31 12.26
CA ALA A 1031 6.40 2.00 10.84
C ALA A 1031 7.90 1.88 10.48
N GLY A 1032 8.31 0.74 9.93
CA GLY A 1032 9.71 0.40 9.62
C GLY A 1032 10.48 -0.36 10.72
N SER A 1033 9.87 -0.66 11.87
CA SER A 1033 10.51 -1.45 12.94
C SER A 1033 10.70 -2.93 12.59
N VAL A 1034 9.87 -3.48 11.69
CA VAL A 1034 10.06 -4.80 11.09
C VAL A 1034 10.71 -4.59 9.72
N THR A 1035 12.01 -4.89 9.62
CA THR A 1035 12.80 -4.71 8.40
C THR A 1035 12.89 -6.02 7.61
N THR A 1036 13.26 -5.95 6.34
CA THR A 1036 13.39 -7.12 5.46
C THR A 1036 14.24 -8.26 6.05
N PRO A 1037 15.37 -8.02 6.76
CA PRO A 1037 16.14 -9.09 7.41
C PRO A 1037 15.41 -9.78 8.59
N VAL A 1038 14.46 -9.09 9.23
CA VAL A 1038 13.61 -9.66 10.30
C VAL A 1038 12.55 -10.60 9.71
N LEU A 1039 12.22 -10.44 8.42
CA LEU A 1039 11.31 -11.28 7.64
C LEU A 1039 12.11 -12.28 6.79
N ALA A 1040 12.65 -13.34 7.42
CA ALA A 1040 13.25 -14.45 6.66
C ALA A 1040 12.24 -15.15 5.73
N SER A 1041 12.72 -15.83 4.68
CA SER A 1041 11.88 -16.69 3.84
C SER A 1041 11.06 -17.67 4.70
N ASN A 1042 9.75 -17.74 4.48
CA ASN A 1042 8.76 -18.50 5.26
C ASN A 1042 8.49 -18.05 6.71
N SER A 1043 8.99 -16.89 7.16
CA SER A 1043 8.65 -16.35 8.49
C SER A 1043 7.20 -15.86 8.61
N VAL A 1044 6.59 -15.49 7.49
CA VAL A 1044 5.17 -15.13 7.37
C VAL A 1044 4.55 -16.00 6.28
N THR A 1045 3.74 -16.99 6.67
CA THR A 1045 3.01 -17.86 5.74
C THR A 1045 1.74 -17.18 5.22
N ALA A 1046 1.19 -17.64 4.09
CA ALA A 1046 0.05 -16.99 3.42
C ALA A 1046 -1.20 -16.83 4.31
N ASP A 1047 -1.40 -17.72 5.29
CA ASP A 1047 -2.47 -17.65 6.29
C ASP A 1047 -2.21 -16.63 7.42
N LYS A 1048 -0.99 -16.09 7.51
CA LYS A 1048 -0.57 -15.04 8.44
C LYS A 1048 -0.46 -13.66 7.78
N MET A 1049 -0.66 -13.59 6.46
CA MET A 1049 -0.71 -12.34 5.70
C MET A 1049 -2.15 -11.88 5.57
N LEU A 1050 -2.52 -10.84 6.31
CA LEU A 1050 -3.81 -10.17 6.13
C LEU A 1050 -3.68 -9.25 4.90
N VAL A 1051 -4.06 -9.77 3.74
CA VAL A 1051 -4.02 -9.02 2.48
C VAL A 1051 -5.16 -7.99 2.50
N ASP A 1052 -4.86 -6.79 2.98
CA ASP A 1052 -5.79 -5.67 3.03
C ASP A 1052 -5.73 -4.80 1.78
N SER A 1053 -6.66 -3.85 1.65
CA SER A 1053 -6.71 -2.93 0.52
C SER A 1053 -5.46 -2.05 0.40
N ALA A 1054 -4.69 -1.84 1.47
CA ALA A 1054 -3.47 -1.04 1.44
C ALA A 1054 -2.28 -1.84 0.90
N MET A 1055 -2.19 -3.14 1.20
CA MET A 1055 -1.22 -4.05 0.62
C MET A 1055 -1.52 -4.32 -0.86
N ILE A 1056 -2.80 -4.52 -1.21
CA ILE A 1056 -3.25 -4.55 -2.60
C ILE A 1056 -2.94 -3.22 -3.27
N ASN A 1057 -3.29 -2.08 -2.65
CA ASN A 1057 -2.95 -0.77 -3.22
C ASN A 1057 -1.45 -0.57 -3.35
N LYS A 1058 -0.58 -1.09 -2.47
CA LYS A 1058 0.88 -1.00 -2.64
C LYS A 1058 1.40 -1.91 -3.76
N LEU A 1059 0.81 -3.08 -3.94
CA LEU A 1059 1.04 -3.95 -5.11
C LEU A 1059 0.51 -3.28 -6.40
N VAL A 1060 -0.55 -2.48 -6.31
CA VAL A 1060 -1.23 -1.83 -7.44
C VAL A 1060 -0.72 -0.39 -7.73
N THR A 1061 -0.15 0.33 -6.77
CA THR A 1061 0.43 1.68 -6.94
C THR A 1061 1.85 1.65 -7.45
N ASN A 1062 2.51 0.49 -7.40
CA ASN A 1062 3.72 0.29 -8.16
C ASN A 1062 3.34 0.18 -9.64
N GLN A 1063 3.14 1.34 -10.29
CA GLN A 1063 2.76 1.42 -11.69
C GLN A 1063 3.70 0.63 -12.59
N ALA A 1064 4.95 0.39 -12.19
CA ALA A 1064 5.87 -0.48 -12.92
C ALA A 1064 5.46 -1.97 -12.86
N PHE A 1065 5.07 -2.48 -11.68
CA PHE A 1065 4.61 -3.85 -11.49
C PHE A 1065 3.22 -4.08 -12.11
N ILE A 1066 2.30 -3.11 -11.97
CA ILE A 1066 1.02 -3.14 -12.70
C ILE A 1066 1.22 -2.92 -14.19
N ARG A 1067 2.22 -2.13 -14.65
CA ARG A 1067 2.57 -2.05 -16.07
C ARG A 1067 3.23 -3.32 -16.56
N GLU A 1068 3.96 -4.09 -15.75
CA GLU A 1068 4.43 -5.43 -16.13
C GLU A 1068 3.27 -6.42 -16.24
N LEU A 1069 2.37 -6.47 -15.24
CA LEU A 1069 1.17 -7.32 -15.28
C LEU A 1069 0.15 -6.89 -16.36
N MET A 1070 -0.03 -5.59 -16.58
CA MET A 1070 -0.87 -5.01 -17.63
C MET A 1070 -0.17 -5.03 -18.98
N ALA A 1071 1.17 -5.00 -19.07
CA ALA A 1071 1.88 -5.24 -20.32
C ALA A 1071 1.78 -6.70 -20.71
N GLN A 1072 1.84 -7.64 -19.77
CA GLN A 1072 1.55 -9.04 -20.05
C GLN A 1072 0.08 -9.24 -20.52
N LYS A 1073 -0.89 -8.60 -19.87
CA LYS A 1073 -2.31 -8.68 -20.28
C LYS A 1073 -2.63 -7.90 -21.56
N ALA A 1074 -1.99 -6.75 -21.79
CA ALA A 1074 -2.15 -5.93 -22.99
C ALA A 1074 -1.37 -6.50 -24.18
N PHE A 1075 -0.25 -7.20 -23.97
CA PHE A 1075 0.47 -7.95 -25.00
C PHE A 1075 -0.35 -9.16 -25.46
N ILE A 1076 -1.01 -9.87 -24.53
CA ILE A 1076 -1.95 -10.96 -24.88
C ILE A 1076 -3.18 -10.40 -25.63
N THR A 1077 -3.70 -9.23 -25.23
CA THR A 1077 -4.87 -8.62 -25.90
C THR A 1077 -4.51 -7.98 -27.24
N GLN A 1078 -3.30 -7.42 -27.39
CA GLN A 1078 -2.82 -6.89 -28.67
C GLN A 1078 -2.51 -8.02 -29.67
N LEU A 1079 -2.04 -9.19 -29.24
CA LEU A 1079 -1.83 -10.34 -30.13
C LEU A 1079 -3.14 -10.81 -30.81
N ALA A 1080 -4.29 -10.62 -30.16
CA ALA A 1080 -5.60 -10.95 -30.72
C ALA A 1080 -6.15 -9.88 -31.70
N SER A 1081 -5.52 -8.70 -31.79
CA SER A 1081 -6.00 -7.58 -32.61
C SER A 1081 -4.94 -7.00 -33.56
N ILE A 1082 -3.82 -7.68 -33.80
CA ILE A 1082 -2.82 -7.18 -34.76
C ILE A 1082 -3.36 -7.38 -36.18
N ASP A 1083 -3.57 -6.26 -36.87
CA ASP A 1083 -3.62 -6.21 -38.32
C ASP A 1083 -2.29 -6.78 -38.84
N PHE A 1084 -2.30 -8.01 -39.33
CA PHE A 1084 -1.10 -8.70 -39.80
C PHE A 1084 -0.70 -8.13 -41.16
N SER A 1085 0.30 -7.25 -41.17
CA SER A 1085 0.97 -6.80 -42.40
C SER A 1085 2.25 -7.60 -42.61
N ALA A 1086 2.18 -8.62 -43.45
CA ALA A 1086 3.38 -9.30 -43.95
C ALA A 1086 3.39 -9.32 -45.48
N GLU A 1087 4.57 -9.12 -46.05
CA GLU A 1087 4.77 -9.17 -47.49
C GLU A 1087 4.65 -10.61 -48.03
N ARG A 1088 4.99 -11.61 -47.21
CA ARG A 1088 4.88 -13.05 -47.56
C ARG A 1088 4.58 -13.89 -46.33
N ILE A 1089 3.63 -14.83 -46.47
CA ILE A 1089 3.37 -15.91 -45.52
C ILE A 1089 3.80 -17.23 -46.19
N LYS A 1090 4.69 -17.99 -45.56
CA LYS A 1090 5.17 -19.29 -46.05
C LYS A 1090 4.97 -20.36 -44.96
N GLY A 1091 4.20 -21.40 -45.27
CA GLY A 1091 3.84 -22.47 -44.34
C GLY A 1091 2.67 -22.14 -43.41
N GLY A 1092 2.02 -23.16 -42.86
CA GLY A 1092 0.89 -23.06 -41.91
C GLY A 1092 -0.49 -22.92 -42.56
N ARG A 1093 -1.50 -22.54 -41.74
CA ARG A 1093 -2.91 -22.44 -42.15
C ARG A 1093 -3.50 -21.07 -41.79
N LEU A 1094 -4.25 -20.45 -42.72
CA LEU A 1094 -5.13 -19.31 -42.42
C LEU A 1094 -6.57 -19.82 -42.29
N GLU A 1095 -7.10 -19.81 -41.07
CA GLU A 1095 -8.39 -20.40 -40.75
C GLU A 1095 -9.39 -19.32 -40.32
N SER A 1096 -10.62 -19.38 -40.83
CA SER A 1096 -11.72 -18.55 -40.33
C SER A 1096 -12.07 -18.95 -38.89
N ASN A 1097 -12.53 -18.03 -38.04
CA ASN A 1097 -12.90 -18.32 -36.63
C ASN A 1097 -13.91 -19.47 -36.43
N THR A 1098 -14.67 -19.84 -37.48
CA THR A 1098 -15.64 -20.96 -37.45
C THR A 1098 -15.03 -22.29 -37.92
N GLY A 1099 -13.77 -22.30 -38.34
CA GLY A 1099 -13.11 -23.41 -39.03
C GLY A 1099 -13.67 -23.74 -40.42
N SER A 1100 -14.62 -22.97 -40.94
CA SER A 1100 -15.31 -23.28 -42.20
C SER A 1100 -14.49 -22.99 -43.47
N LEU A 1101 -13.51 -22.09 -43.41
CA LEU A 1101 -12.61 -21.76 -44.50
C LEU A 1101 -11.15 -21.86 -44.02
N VAL A 1102 -10.34 -22.63 -44.73
CA VAL A 1102 -8.91 -22.84 -44.42
C VAL A 1102 -8.07 -22.66 -45.68
N PHE A 1103 -7.14 -21.71 -45.67
CA PHE A 1103 -6.03 -21.67 -46.62
C PHE A 1103 -4.87 -22.47 -46.04
N ASP A 1104 -4.71 -23.71 -46.50
CA ASP A 1104 -3.64 -24.62 -46.11
C ASP A 1104 -2.42 -24.40 -47.01
N LEU A 1105 -1.46 -23.61 -46.51
CA LEU A 1105 -0.26 -23.22 -47.26
C LEU A 1105 0.77 -24.35 -47.33
N ASP A 1106 0.66 -25.35 -46.45
CA ASP A 1106 1.53 -26.52 -46.44
C ASP A 1106 1.15 -27.50 -47.56
N ASN A 1107 -0.16 -27.70 -47.76
CA ASN A 1107 -0.70 -28.59 -48.80
C ASN A 1107 -1.10 -27.86 -50.09
N SER A 1108 -0.86 -26.54 -50.17
CA SER A 1108 -1.25 -25.71 -51.31
C SER A 1108 -2.74 -25.80 -51.65
N ALA A 1109 -3.61 -25.81 -50.63
CA ALA A 1109 -5.05 -26.04 -50.77
C ALA A 1109 -5.90 -24.93 -50.11
N MET A 1110 -7.07 -24.63 -50.70
CA MET A 1110 -8.11 -23.81 -50.09
C MET A 1110 -9.31 -24.71 -49.79
N ASN A 1111 -9.55 -25.02 -48.52
CA ASN A 1111 -10.59 -25.93 -48.07
C ASN A 1111 -11.81 -25.16 -47.59
N MET A 1112 -12.97 -25.47 -48.16
CA MET A 1112 -14.28 -24.92 -47.78
C MET A 1112 -15.13 -26.05 -47.19
N LEU A 1113 -15.31 -26.03 -45.86
CA LEU A 1113 -15.83 -27.18 -45.11
C LEU A 1113 -17.33 -27.08 -44.79
N THR A 1114 -17.98 -25.97 -45.14
CA THR A 1114 -19.43 -25.77 -44.92
C THR A 1114 -20.11 -25.10 -46.11
N ASP A 1115 -21.43 -25.23 -46.17
CA ASP A 1115 -22.30 -24.65 -47.21
C ASP A 1115 -22.36 -23.12 -47.19
N THR A 1116 -21.63 -22.46 -46.27
CA THR A 1116 -21.59 -21.00 -46.13
C THR A 1116 -20.40 -20.32 -46.79
N ALA A 1117 -19.40 -21.09 -47.22
CA ALA A 1117 -18.19 -20.54 -47.83
C ALA A 1117 -18.46 -20.00 -49.24
N VAL A 1118 -18.00 -18.77 -49.51
CA VAL A 1118 -18.21 -18.07 -50.79
C VAL A 1118 -16.98 -17.24 -51.15
N ILE A 1119 -16.60 -17.24 -52.43
CA ILE A 1119 -15.66 -16.27 -52.98
C ILE A 1119 -16.51 -15.21 -53.70
N ARG A 1120 -16.48 -13.95 -53.24
CA ARG A 1120 -17.33 -12.90 -53.80
C ARG A 1120 -16.61 -11.58 -54.02
N ARG A 1121 -17.04 -10.87 -55.06
CA ARG A 1121 -16.71 -9.47 -55.31
C ARG A 1121 -17.95 -8.62 -55.11
N VAL A 1122 -17.88 -7.75 -54.12
CA VAL A 1122 -18.88 -6.70 -53.86
C VAL A 1122 -18.27 -5.38 -54.30
N PHE A 1123 -18.87 -4.73 -55.28
CA PHE A 1123 -18.41 -3.43 -55.78
C PHE A 1123 -19.61 -2.50 -55.93
N ASN A 1124 -19.53 -1.34 -55.29
CA ASN A 1124 -20.67 -0.42 -55.18
C ASN A 1124 -21.28 -0.11 -56.55
N ASN A 1125 -22.60 -0.20 -56.65
CA ASN A 1125 -23.41 0.04 -57.86
C ASN A 1125 -23.28 -1.03 -58.96
N PHE A 1126 -22.62 -2.16 -58.71
CA PHE A 1126 -22.58 -3.30 -59.63
C PHE A 1126 -23.20 -4.55 -58.97
N PRO A 1127 -23.80 -5.47 -59.75
CA PRO A 1127 -24.25 -6.77 -59.24
C PRO A 1127 -23.13 -7.52 -58.50
N THR A 1128 -23.47 -8.20 -57.39
CA THR A 1128 -22.52 -9.04 -56.65
C THR A 1128 -22.12 -10.22 -57.51
N GLN A 1129 -20.82 -10.45 -57.67
CA GLN A 1129 -20.25 -11.58 -58.42
C GLN A 1129 -19.73 -12.61 -57.43
N PHE A 1130 -19.98 -13.90 -57.66
CA PHE A 1130 -19.61 -14.93 -56.69
C PHE A 1130 -19.38 -16.32 -57.29
N ILE A 1131 -18.58 -17.10 -56.57
CA ILE A 1131 -18.48 -18.56 -56.65
C ILE A 1131 -18.93 -19.10 -55.29
N ARG A 1132 -19.95 -19.94 -55.27
CA ARG A 1132 -20.51 -20.54 -54.06
C ARG A 1132 -20.57 -22.05 -54.19
N TYR A 1133 -20.15 -22.74 -53.13
CA TYR A 1133 -20.29 -24.19 -52.99
C TYR A 1133 -21.32 -24.48 -51.92
N GLY A 1134 -22.11 -25.53 -52.12
CA GLY A 1134 -23.05 -25.99 -51.11
C GLY A 1134 -23.63 -27.34 -51.48
N THR A 1135 -24.66 -27.75 -50.76
CA THR A 1135 -25.36 -29.01 -51.01
C THR A 1135 -26.79 -28.76 -51.47
N HIS A 1136 -27.36 -29.73 -52.19
CA HIS A 1136 -28.76 -29.75 -52.57
C HIS A 1136 -29.34 -31.15 -52.39
N ILE A 1137 -30.61 -31.24 -52.01
CA ILE A 1137 -31.33 -32.51 -51.89
C ILE A 1137 -32.52 -32.47 -52.83
N GLU A 1138 -32.57 -33.41 -53.77
CA GLU A 1138 -33.67 -33.54 -54.74
C GLU A 1138 -34.10 -35.01 -54.79
N ASN A 1139 -35.39 -35.28 -54.55
CA ASN A 1139 -35.97 -36.63 -54.52
C ASN A 1139 -35.23 -37.62 -53.59
N GLY A 1140 -34.65 -37.13 -52.49
CA GLY A 1140 -33.89 -37.93 -51.53
C GLY A 1140 -32.41 -38.16 -51.88
N ASN A 1141 -31.95 -37.74 -53.06
CA ASN A 1141 -30.55 -37.83 -53.46
C ASN A 1141 -29.80 -36.55 -53.07
N ARG A 1142 -28.53 -36.70 -52.67
CA ARG A 1142 -27.66 -35.60 -52.25
C ARG A 1142 -26.78 -35.18 -53.41
N PHE A 1143 -26.76 -33.89 -53.70
CA PHE A 1143 -25.93 -33.29 -54.73
C PHE A 1143 -24.95 -32.30 -54.10
N SER A 1144 -23.71 -32.30 -54.57
CA SER A 1144 -22.87 -31.11 -54.46
C SER A 1144 -23.35 -30.09 -55.49
N LYS A 1145 -23.43 -28.83 -55.07
CA LYS A 1145 -23.93 -27.71 -55.88
C LYS A 1145 -22.84 -26.66 -55.98
N THR A 1146 -22.39 -26.39 -57.20
CA THR A 1146 -21.46 -25.29 -57.49
C THR A 1146 -22.18 -24.21 -58.28
N ILE A 1147 -22.09 -22.96 -57.82
CA ILE A 1147 -22.73 -21.80 -58.44
C ILE A 1147 -21.64 -20.81 -58.83
N ILE A 1148 -21.65 -20.35 -60.08
CA ILE A 1148 -20.76 -19.29 -60.57
C ILE A 1148 -21.63 -18.27 -61.31
N GLY A 1149 -21.68 -17.03 -60.82
CA GLY A 1149 -22.52 -16.03 -61.47
C GLY A 1149 -22.51 -14.67 -60.80
N SER A 1150 -23.49 -13.86 -61.18
CA SER A 1150 -23.73 -12.56 -60.58
C SER A 1150 -25.20 -12.33 -60.29
N ASN A 1151 -25.51 -11.55 -59.26
CA ASN A 1151 -26.87 -11.23 -58.88
C ASN A 1151 -27.06 -9.75 -58.61
N ARG A 1152 -28.10 -9.18 -59.21
CA ARG A 1152 -28.40 -7.75 -59.11
C ARG A 1152 -28.96 -7.35 -57.74
N ASP A 1153 -29.57 -8.27 -57.01
CA ASP A 1153 -30.12 -7.99 -55.67
C ASP A 1153 -29.05 -8.01 -54.56
N GLY A 1154 -27.79 -8.27 -54.94
CA GLY A 1154 -26.65 -8.30 -54.03
C GLY A 1154 -26.46 -9.64 -53.30
N THR A 1155 -27.41 -10.57 -53.40
CA THR A 1155 -27.39 -11.86 -52.71
C THR A 1155 -26.75 -12.97 -53.55
N GLU A 1156 -26.38 -14.07 -52.89
CA GLU A 1156 -25.83 -15.27 -53.55
C GLU A 1156 -26.94 -16.25 -53.98
N ASN A 1157 -28.21 -15.81 -53.95
CA ASN A 1157 -29.36 -16.66 -54.26
C ASN A 1157 -29.56 -16.81 -55.78
N SER A 1158 -29.20 -17.96 -56.32
CA SER A 1158 -29.37 -18.28 -57.75
C SER A 1158 -30.82 -18.61 -58.15
N GLY A 1159 -31.72 -18.81 -57.18
CA GLY A 1159 -33.12 -19.17 -57.42
C GLY A 1159 -34.05 -17.97 -57.69
N ASN A 1160 -33.51 -16.79 -57.99
CA ASN A 1160 -34.28 -15.57 -58.18
C ASN A 1160 -34.18 -15.02 -59.62
N ARG A 1161 -35.07 -14.07 -59.96
CA ARG A 1161 -35.17 -13.50 -61.32
C ARG A 1161 -33.97 -12.64 -61.74
N THR A 1162 -33.09 -12.29 -60.80
CA THR A 1162 -32.02 -11.31 -61.01
C THR A 1162 -30.64 -11.96 -61.18
N PHE A 1163 -30.56 -13.28 -60.97
CA PHE A 1163 -29.37 -14.06 -61.15
C PHE A 1163 -29.06 -14.32 -62.63
N SER A 1164 -27.78 -14.25 -62.98
CA SER A 1164 -27.27 -14.79 -64.23
C SER A 1164 -25.94 -15.49 -63.97
N GLY A 1165 -25.81 -16.73 -64.45
CA GLY A 1165 -24.68 -17.59 -64.17
C GLY A 1165 -24.91 -19.06 -64.54
N ILE A 1166 -24.14 -19.93 -63.93
CA ILE A 1166 -24.18 -21.39 -64.11
C ILE A 1166 -24.35 -22.06 -62.74
N GLU A 1167 -25.15 -23.13 -62.71
CA GLU A 1167 -25.20 -24.06 -61.58
C GLU A 1167 -24.83 -25.46 -62.07
N ILE A 1168 -23.96 -26.15 -61.34
CA ILE A 1168 -23.52 -27.51 -61.61
C ILE A 1168 -23.94 -28.37 -60.41
N TYR A 1169 -24.60 -29.49 -60.69
CA TYR A 1169 -25.08 -30.44 -59.71
C TYR A 1169 -24.45 -31.80 -59.97
N ASN A 1170 -23.71 -32.31 -58.99
CA ASN A 1170 -23.12 -33.65 -59.05
C ASN A 1170 -23.67 -34.51 -57.89
N SER A 1171 -24.27 -35.65 -58.23
CA SER A 1171 -24.89 -36.54 -57.26
C SER A 1171 -23.84 -37.38 -56.55
N THR A 1172 -24.09 -37.70 -55.27
CA THR A 1172 -23.33 -38.76 -54.58
C THR A 1172 -23.79 -40.16 -54.98
N ASN A 1173 -24.89 -40.27 -55.72
CA ASN A 1173 -25.47 -41.53 -56.22
C ASN A 1173 -25.17 -41.65 -57.71
N GLU A 1174 -24.38 -42.66 -58.09
CA GLU A 1174 -23.94 -42.90 -59.48
C GLU A 1174 -25.10 -43.21 -60.44
N ASP A 1175 -26.26 -43.65 -59.92
CA ASP A 1175 -27.46 -43.95 -60.71
C ASP A 1175 -28.33 -42.72 -61.00
N VAL A 1176 -27.92 -41.52 -60.54
CA VAL A 1176 -28.67 -40.27 -60.70
C VAL A 1176 -27.92 -39.34 -61.65
N GLU A 1177 -28.62 -38.80 -62.64
CA GLU A 1177 -28.03 -37.91 -63.65
C GLU A 1177 -27.48 -36.61 -63.02
N ASP A 1178 -26.21 -36.35 -63.27
CA ASP A 1178 -25.59 -35.04 -63.05
C ASP A 1178 -26.11 -34.04 -64.09
N TYR A 1179 -26.27 -32.78 -63.70
CA TYR A 1179 -26.80 -31.77 -64.63
C TYR A 1179 -26.22 -30.38 -64.38
N THR A 1180 -26.31 -29.55 -65.42
CA THR A 1180 -25.83 -28.16 -65.42
C THR A 1180 -26.90 -27.23 -65.95
N LYS A 1181 -27.16 -26.13 -65.23
CA LYS A 1181 -28.15 -25.11 -65.60
C LYS A 1181 -27.43 -23.81 -65.95
N PHE A 1182 -27.74 -23.25 -67.12
CA PHE A 1182 -27.28 -21.93 -67.53
C PHE A 1182 -28.43 -20.92 -67.38
N TYR A 1183 -28.21 -19.89 -66.57
CA TYR A 1183 -29.16 -18.81 -66.31
C TYR A 1183 -28.69 -17.54 -67.02
N ALA A 1184 -29.35 -17.20 -68.13
CA ALA A 1184 -29.16 -15.94 -68.82
C ALA A 1184 -30.35 -15.64 -69.74
N ASP A 1185 -30.64 -14.36 -69.96
CA ASP A 1185 -31.57 -13.93 -71.01
C ASP A 1185 -31.02 -14.25 -72.42
N LYS A 1186 -29.70 -14.11 -72.57
CA LYS A 1186 -28.92 -14.39 -73.79
C LYS A 1186 -27.58 -15.03 -73.40
N LEU A 1187 -27.33 -16.25 -73.88
CA LEU A 1187 -26.06 -16.96 -73.74
C LEU A 1187 -25.33 -16.96 -75.09
N TYR A 1188 -24.09 -16.46 -75.09
CA TYR A 1188 -23.26 -16.37 -76.29
C TYR A 1188 -22.16 -17.43 -76.26
N LEU A 1189 -22.18 -18.33 -77.24
CA LEU A 1189 -21.13 -19.31 -77.52
C LEU A 1189 -20.31 -18.77 -78.68
N GLN A 1190 -19.32 -17.92 -78.40
CA GLN A 1190 -18.63 -17.13 -79.41
C GLN A 1190 -17.12 -17.23 -79.34
N HIS A 1191 -16.46 -17.15 -80.50
CA HIS A 1191 -15.03 -16.95 -80.61
C HIS A 1191 -14.64 -15.56 -80.09
N SER A 1192 -13.60 -15.48 -79.26
CA SER A 1192 -13.18 -14.26 -78.57
C SER A 1192 -12.78 -13.12 -79.53
N GLU A 1193 -11.99 -13.43 -80.56
CA GLU A 1193 -11.52 -12.45 -81.55
C GLU A 1193 -12.61 -12.02 -82.55
N TYR A 1194 -13.17 -12.99 -83.29
CA TYR A 1194 -14.07 -12.71 -84.42
C TYR A 1194 -15.54 -12.50 -84.04
N LYS A 1195 -15.92 -12.73 -82.77
CA LYS A 1195 -17.33 -12.68 -82.29
C LYS A 1195 -18.29 -13.53 -83.13
N GLN A 1196 -17.78 -14.60 -83.74
CA GLN A 1196 -18.56 -15.57 -84.51
C GLN A 1196 -18.99 -16.71 -83.59
N GLY A 1197 -20.16 -17.30 -83.81
CA GLY A 1197 -20.65 -18.41 -83.00
C GLY A 1197 -22.18 -18.47 -82.93
N TRP A 1198 -22.71 -18.94 -81.80
CA TRP A 1198 -24.14 -19.14 -81.57
C TRP A 1198 -24.65 -18.32 -80.38
N ILE A 1199 -25.88 -17.83 -80.46
CA ILE A 1199 -26.63 -17.24 -79.35
C ILE A 1199 -27.81 -18.15 -79.00
N ILE A 1200 -27.95 -18.46 -77.71
CA ILE A 1200 -29.15 -19.05 -77.12
C ILE A 1200 -29.88 -17.92 -76.38
N GLN A 1201 -31.00 -17.47 -76.92
CA GLN A 1201 -31.83 -16.44 -76.31
C GLN A 1201 -33.01 -17.12 -75.62
N ASN A 1202 -33.15 -16.91 -74.30
CA ASN A 1202 -34.23 -17.50 -73.49
C ASN A 1202 -35.37 -16.51 -73.24
N ALA A 1203 -35.08 -15.22 -73.18
CA ALA A 1203 -36.08 -14.18 -72.90
C ALA A 1203 -36.77 -13.66 -74.18
N GLY A 1204 -38.10 -13.50 -74.12
CA GLY A 1204 -38.94 -12.96 -75.21
C GLY A 1204 -39.33 -14.02 -76.24
N LYS A 1205 -38.48 -14.25 -77.24
CA LYS A 1205 -38.65 -15.31 -78.26
C LYS A 1205 -37.54 -16.35 -78.09
N PRO A 1206 -37.77 -17.45 -77.35
CA PRO A 1206 -36.75 -18.46 -77.10
C PRO A 1206 -36.21 -19.04 -78.40
N ARG A 1207 -34.92 -18.84 -78.69
CA ARG A 1207 -34.30 -19.30 -79.93
C ARG A 1207 -32.80 -19.58 -79.82
N ILE A 1208 -32.29 -20.41 -80.72
CA ILE A 1208 -30.87 -20.62 -80.97
C ILE A 1208 -30.55 -20.10 -82.38
N ALA A 1209 -29.59 -19.19 -82.54
CA ALA A 1209 -29.25 -18.57 -83.82
C ALA A 1209 -27.74 -18.25 -83.94
N PRO A 1210 -27.17 -18.09 -85.15
CA PRO A 1210 -25.79 -17.62 -85.32
C PRO A 1210 -25.62 -16.12 -84.97
N LEU A 1211 -24.45 -15.74 -84.47
CA LEU A 1211 -24.15 -14.43 -83.87
C LEU A 1211 -23.88 -13.28 -84.86
N ASN A 1212 -23.33 -13.58 -86.06
CA ASN A 1212 -22.85 -12.58 -87.03
C ASN A 1212 -22.99 -13.04 -88.51
N GLY A 1213 -23.81 -14.05 -88.78
CA GLY A 1213 -24.10 -14.48 -90.15
C GLY A 1213 -25.28 -13.70 -90.73
N THR A 1214 -25.18 -13.23 -91.97
CA THR A 1214 -26.31 -12.79 -92.80
C THR A 1214 -27.26 -13.94 -93.19
N THR A 1215 -27.13 -15.11 -92.55
CA THR A 1215 -27.79 -16.38 -92.85
C THR A 1215 -28.65 -16.85 -91.67
N TYR A 1216 -29.97 -16.83 -91.89
CA TYR A 1216 -31.01 -17.00 -90.89
C TYR A 1216 -31.41 -18.45 -90.58
N SER A 1217 -30.51 -19.24 -90.01
CA SER A 1217 -30.90 -20.52 -89.41
C SER A 1217 -31.15 -20.31 -87.93
N GLU A 1218 -32.42 -20.25 -87.51
CA GLU A 1218 -32.80 -20.17 -86.10
C GLU A 1218 -33.69 -21.36 -85.71
N MET A 1219 -33.42 -21.94 -84.55
CA MET A 1219 -34.32 -22.89 -83.90
C MET A 1219 -35.15 -22.11 -82.89
N ILE A 1220 -36.46 -22.07 -83.04
CA ILE A 1220 -37.37 -21.45 -82.06
C ILE A 1220 -37.98 -22.58 -81.23
N ALA A 1221 -38.21 -22.37 -79.94
CA ALA A 1221 -38.71 -23.42 -79.03
C ALA A 1221 -40.04 -24.09 -79.46
N SER A 1222 -40.80 -23.51 -80.40
CA SER A 1222 -42.05 -24.05 -80.93
C SER A 1222 -41.99 -24.55 -82.39
N ASP A 1223 -40.93 -24.27 -83.16
CA ASP A 1223 -40.89 -24.54 -84.60
C ASP A 1223 -39.42 -24.65 -85.09
N PHE A 1224 -39.11 -25.69 -85.86
CA PHE A 1224 -37.77 -25.91 -86.43
C PHE A 1224 -37.71 -25.37 -87.85
N ARG A 1225 -37.05 -24.22 -88.04
CA ARG A 1225 -36.94 -23.53 -89.32
C ARG A 1225 -35.53 -23.68 -89.89
N LEU A 1226 -35.36 -24.66 -90.78
CA LEU A 1226 -34.15 -24.79 -91.58
C LEU A 1226 -34.44 -24.39 -93.03
N ILE A 1227 -33.47 -23.67 -93.62
CA ILE A 1227 -33.20 -23.45 -95.05
C ILE A 1227 -33.49 -22.03 -95.59
N TYR A 1228 -32.42 -21.51 -96.19
CA TYR A 1228 -32.31 -20.33 -97.04
C TYR A 1228 -32.91 -20.62 -98.43
N THR A 1229 -34.01 -19.97 -98.79
CA THR A 1229 -34.35 -19.80 -100.21
C THR A 1229 -33.66 -18.54 -100.72
N ALA A 1230 -33.20 -18.54 -101.98
CA ALA A 1230 -32.43 -17.46 -102.59
C ALA A 1230 -33.15 -16.08 -102.63
N ASP A 1231 -34.44 -16.04 -102.25
CA ASP A 1231 -35.29 -14.85 -102.15
C ASP A 1231 -35.32 -14.22 -100.74
N GLY A 1232 -34.65 -14.81 -99.74
CA GLY A 1232 -34.52 -14.25 -98.39
C GLY A 1232 -35.74 -14.44 -97.46
N ASN A 1233 -36.73 -15.25 -97.84
CA ASN A 1233 -37.94 -15.49 -97.04
C ASN A 1233 -37.85 -16.76 -96.16
N HIS A 1234 -38.27 -16.67 -94.89
CA HIS A 1234 -38.36 -17.84 -94.00
C HIS A 1234 -39.59 -18.70 -94.32
N ARG A 1235 -39.44 -20.04 -94.33
CA ARG A 1235 -40.55 -20.98 -94.50
C ARG A 1235 -40.45 -22.13 -93.49
N SER A 1236 -41.58 -22.53 -92.90
CA SER A 1236 -41.61 -23.70 -92.00
C SER A 1236 -41.44 -24.98 -92.81
N VAL A 1237 -40.63 -25.92 -92.31
CA VAL A 1237 -40.45 -27.26 -92.90
C VAL A 1237 -41.79 -27.98 -93.00
N GLY A 1238 -42.69 -27.78 -92.01
CA GLY A 1238 -44.04 -28.33 -92.02
C GLY A 1238 -44.88 -27.83 -93.20
N THR A 1239 -44.75 -26.56 -93.59
CA THR A 1239 -45.45 -26.02 -94.77
C THR A 1239 -44.88 -26.57 -96.08
N TYR A 1240 -43.57 -26.74 -96.18
CA TYR A 1240 -42.94 -27.35 -97.36
C TYR A 1240 -43.35 -28.82 -97.52
N LEU A 1241 -43.33 -29.58 -96.42
CA LEU A 1241 -43.78 -30.97 -96.41
C LEU A 1241 -45.27 -31.09 -96.72
N TRP A 1242 -46.09 -30.18 -96.18
CA TRP A 1242 -47.53 -30.14 -96.47
C TRP A 1242 -47.79 -29.86 -97.95
N ASP A 1243 -47.17 -28.84 -98.54
CA ASP A 1243 -47.32 -28.51 -99.96
C ASP A 1243 -46.80 -29.64 -100.88
N LEU A 1244 -45.78 -30.38 -100.44
CA LEU A 1244 -45.31 -31.59 -101.13
C LEU A 1244 -46.37 -32.71 -101.05
N LEU A 1245 -46.95 -32.91 -99.87
CA LEU A 1245 -48.03 -33.88 -99.66
C LEU A 1245 -49.30 -33.50 -100.45
N THR A 1246 -49.62 -32.22 -100.61
CA THR A 1246 -50.74 -31.80 -101.48
C THR A 1246 -50.46 -32.09 -102.95
N CYS A 1247 -49.20 -32.00 -103.39
CA CYS A 1247 -48.80 -32.44 -104.73
C CYS A 1247 -49.01 -33.95 -104.91
N PHE A 1248 -48.56 -34.78 -103.95
CA PHE A 1248 -48.79 -36.22 -103.97
C PHE A 1248 -50.28 -36.59 -103.92
N GLY A 1249 -51.07 -35.93 -103.06
CA GLY A 1249 -52.51 -36.12 -102.98
C GLY A 1249 -53.24 -35.73 -104.28
N THR A 1250 -52.79 -34.65 -104.94
CA THR A 1250 -53.34 -34.24 -106.24
C THR A 1250 -52.98 -35.22 -107.35
N LEU A 1251 -51.75 -35.74 -107.38
CA LEU A 1251 -51.35 -36.81 -108.30
C LEU A 1251 -52.19 -38.06 -108.08
N GLN A 1252 -52.35 -38.50 -106.84
CA GLN A 1252 -53.17 -39.66 -106.49
C GLN A 1252 -54.63 -39.48 -106.93
N LYS A 1253 -55.22 -38.29 -106.75
CA LYS A 1253 -56.58 -37.97 -107.20
C LYS A 1253 -56.78 -38.14 -108.71
N TYR A 1254 -55.74 -37.94 -109.52
CA TYR A 1254 -55.77 -38.09 -110.97
C TYR A 1254 -55.00 -39.33 -111.47
N GLY A 1255 -54.87 -40.35 -110.63
CA GLY A 1255 -54.28 -41.63 -111.03
C GLY A 1255 -52.80 -41.55 -111.41
N TRP A 1256 -52.07 -40.59 -110.84
CA TRP A 1256 -50.65 -40.31 -111.13
C TRP A 1256 -50.37 -39.88 -112.57
N ASP A 1257 -51.38 -39.41 -113.30
CA ASP A 1257 -51.20 -38.88 -114.66
C ASP A 1257 -50.53 -37.50 -114.66
N LEU A 1258 -49.23 -37.48 -114.95
CA LEU A 1258 -48.41 -36.28 -115.06
C LEU A 1258 -48.76 -35.39 -116.27
N LYS A 1259 -49.61 -35.85 -117.20
CA LYS A 1259 -50.09 -35.05 -118.33
C LYS A 1259 -51.42 -34.34 -118.03
N ASN A 1260 -52.06 -34.65 -116.90
CA ASN A 1260 -53.30 -34.00 -116.50
C ASN A 1260 -53.06 -32.50 -116.21
N SER A 1261 -53.79 -31.64 -116.92
CA SER A 1261 -53.59 -30.19 -116.87
C SER A 1261 -53.88 -29.56 -115.51
N ALA A 1262 -54.73 -30.17 -114.67
CA ALA A 1262 -54.99 -29.71 -113.32
C ALA A 1262 -53.86 -30.11 -112.35
N ALA A 1263 -53.33 -31.33 -112.48
CA ALA A 1263 -52.17 -31.79 -111.70
C ALA A 1263 -50.91 -30.97 -112.04
N GLN A 1264 -50.62 -30.74 -113.32
CA GLN A 1264 -49.51 -29.91 -113.77
C GLN A 1264 -49.60 -28.48 -113.24
N ARG A 1265 -50.80 -27.89 -113.23
CA ARG A 1265 -51.01 -26.51 -112.74
C ARG A 1265 -50.83 -26.41 -111.23
N HIS A 1266 -51.28 -27.40 -110.46
CA HIS A 1266 -51.10 -27.42 -109.01
C HIS A 1266 -49.63 -27.65 -108.63
N ILE A 1267 -48.98 -28.68 -109.20
CA ILE A 1267 -47.57 -28.98 -108.94
C ILE A 1267 -46.69 -27.82 -109.42
N GLY A 1268 -46.92 -27.32 -110.64
CA GLY A 1268 -46.21 -26.16 -111.16
C GLY A 1268 -46.42 -24.90 -110.31
N GLY A 1269 -47.63 -24.72 -109.75
CA GLY A 1269 -47.93 -23.65 -108.80
C GLY A 1269 -47.16 -23.78 -107.48
N VAL A 1270 -47.06 -24.99 -106.93
CA VAL A 1270 -46.27 -25.28 -105.73
C VAL A 1270 -44.77 -25.10 -106.02
N LEU A 1271 -44.25 -25.64 -107.12
CA LEU A 1271 -42.84 -25.48 -107.51
C LEU A 1271 -42.48 -24.01 -107.75
N SER A 1272 -43.34 -23.27 -108.46
CA SER A 1272 -43.18 -21.83 -108.67
C SER A 1272 -43.24 -21.04 -107.36
N LYS A 1273 -44.13 -21.43 -106.43
CA LYS A 1273 -44.22 -20.84 -105.09
C LYS A 1273 -42.88 -20.92 -104.36
N TYR A 1274 -42.06 -21.95 -104.61
CA TYR A 1274 -40.74 -22.13 -104.02
C TYR A 1274 -39.58 -21.79 -104.98
N ASN A 1275 -39.84 -21.12 -106.11
CA ASN A 1275 -38.86 -20.72 -107.13
C ASN A 1275 -38.07 -21.89 -107.77
N TYR A 1276 -38.61 -23.11 -107.76
CA TYR A 1276 -38.11 -24.18 -108.63
C TYR A 1276 -38.67 -23.94 -110.04
N ARG A 1277 -37.77 -23.67 -111.00
CA ARG A 1277 -38.13 -23.49 -112.42
C ARG A 1277 -38.11 -24.81 -113.16
#